data_AF-C9SE96-F1
#
_entry.id   AF-C9SE96-F1
#
_cell.length_a   1.000
_cell.length_b   1.000
_cell.length_c   1.000
_cell.angle_alpha   90.00
_cell.angle_beta   90.00
_cell.angle_gamma   90.00
#
_symmetry.space_group_name_H-M   'P 1'
#
loop_
_entity.id
_entity.type
_entity.pdbx_description
1 polymer ?
#
loop_
_entity_poly.entity_id
_entity_poly.type
_entity_poly.pdbx_seq_one_letter_code
_entity_poly.pdbx_strand_id
1 'polypeptide(L)'
;MSCSNNTEPTRIAILGTDNIVVDHGIWLNWVTKDLFDNVKSSTYVLVTDTNLYDTYVPPFKHAFDGATDTTAGPRLLTLAIPPGEISKSRQSKAHIEDWMLSQQCTRDTVIIALGGGVIGDMLGYVAATFMRGIRFVQVPTTLLAMVDSSIGGKTAIDTPMGKNLVGAFWQPSRIYIDLAFLETLPSREFINGMAEVIKTAAIWDENEFATLEANAPSIVAAVNQPTGPGRLSPIREILKRIVLGSARVKAEVVSSDEREGGLRNLLNFGHSIGHAYEALLTPQLLHGEAVAIGMVKEAELARYLGVLRPSAVARLAKCISSYGLPTSLGDKRVIKLTAGKRCPVDILLQKMAVDKKNDGRKKKIVLLSAIGKTHEPRATTVEDAAIKVMLSASTLITPGVSTKLATTVTPPGSKSISNRALILAALGEGTCRIKNLLHSDDVEFMLTAITRLGGASYAWEDAGEVLVLTGKGGQLRASSDPLYLGNAGTASRFLTTVVALCSPADVSSTVLTGNARMQVRPIGPLVDALRSNGVSIDYLGPGKSLPLRIDAAGGFAGGVIELAATVSSQYVSSILMAAPYAKEPVTLRLVGGKPISQPYIDMTLAMMKTFGVQVERSSSDPNTYHIAKGTYKNPAEYTIESDASSATYPLAIAAITGTTCTVPNIGSSSLQGDARFAIDVLQPMGCTVQQTASSTTVTGPAPGGLLGLPHVDMEPMTDAFLTASVLAAVAAGTTKISGIANQRVKECNRIAAMREQLGKFGIATDEFDDGIIVTGQPLDTLKTPDAGVFCYDDHRVAMSFSVLSTVANAPVTILERECTGKTWPGWWDTLSQSFGLRLNGDDKHPGVEGRHQQDHTTRSVFIVGMRGAGKTTTGRWMAKLLKRPFIDLDEELERRSGMTIPEMIHGTKGWEGFRRDELQLLHDVMENQASGHVFSCGGGIVESPEARKLLIAYKEKGGCVLLVHRDTKQVVDYLLQDKTRPAYREDIEDVYYRRKPLYDECSNFQYFSPHPAASVASRDAPLDFRCFVDAICGDGSKVTKMTAKEQSFFVSLTVPSVDSAVDVIPQVVVGSDAVELRVDLLQDQTPESVARQVSALRSAAGMPIIFTLRTVSQGGCFPDADHTQALSLYILALRMGVEFIDLEMTWPEHILQTVTNLKGRSRIIASHHDPRGELSWKNGSWTPFYNRALQWGSVIKLVGTAQSMEDNYDLARFKSDMLASHPTPVIALNMGALGKLSRVLNGFLTPVSHPALPFKAAPGQLSAAEIRRALFLLGNINAQSFHLFGKPISKSRSPALHNSLFNLTGLPHKYGLVETDQADEVAAVIREPDFGGASVTIPLKLDVMPLLDEVSESAKVIGAVNTIIPMPLDGSQKRRLLGDNTDWRGMVHCLESIGVASESTASTTTASALVIGSGGTTRAAIFALKSHGYHPIYMLARNEQSLETIRASFPTDFDLRALGGPAEVFTLAVAPTVVISTIPADKPMDPSLRETLEVVLKSPVSEQRTRVLLEMAYQPRHTAAMRLAEDAGWRTIPGAEVLAAQGWHQFQMWTGITPRFIDAQAAVNGDEIPTSTD
;
A
#
# COMPACT_ATOMS: atom_id res chain seq x y z
N MET A 1 -20.52 41.72 -22.45
CA MET A 1 -21.85 41.40 -23.01
C MET A 1 -22.89 42.14 -22.20
N SER A 2 -23.66 42.99 -22.88
CA SER A 2 -24.75 43.80 -22.33
C SER A 2 -25.92 42.91 -21.91
N CYS A 3 -26.14 42.72 -20.61
CA CYS A 3 -27.43 42.30 -20.07
C CYS A 3 -27.77 43.17 -18.86
N SER A 4 -28.37 44.31 -19.15
CA SER A 4 -29.27 45.02 -18.26
C SER A 4 -30.49 44.12 -17.99
N ASN A 5 -30.47 43.33 -16.93
CA ASN A 5 -31.70 42.86 -16.29
C ASN A 5 -31.70 43.40 -14.86
N ASN A 6 -32.55 44.43 -14.69
CA ASN A 6 -32.80 45.15 -13.45
C ASN A 6 -33.68 44.32 -12.49
N THR A 7 -33.38 43.03 -12.33
CA THR A 7 -34.07 42.15 -11.38
C THR A 7 -33.39 42.23 -10.02
N GLU A 8 -34.14 42.60 -8.99
CA GLU A 8 -33.67 42.60 -7.60
C GLU A 8 -33.23 41.18 -7.20
N PRO A 9 -32.06 41.00 -6.55
CA PRO A 9 -31.58 39.68 -6.18
C PRO A 9 -32.49 39.01 -5.13
N THR A 10 -32.62 37.69 -5.18
CA THR A 10 -33.47 36.92 -4.27
C THR A 10 -32.96 37.04 -2.84
N ARG A 11 -33.87 37.32 -1.89
CA ARG A 11 -33.54 37.41 -0.45
C ARG A 11 -34.10 36.22 0.34
N ILE A 12 -33.41 35.83 1.41
CA ILE A 12 -33.87 34.85 2.40
C ILE A 12 -33.84 35.49 3.79
N ALA A 13 -34.96 35.38 4.51
CA ALA A 13 -35.07 35.84 5.89
C ALA A 13 -34.31 34.90 6.85
N ILE A 14 -33.54 35.48 7.77
CA ILE A 14 -32.93 34.79 8.90
C ILE A 14 -33.05 35.68 10.14
N LEU A 15 -33.48 35.11 11.26
CA LEU A 15 -33.70 35.83 12.52
C LEU A 15 -34.59 37.08 12.34
N GLY A 16 -35.64 36.94 11.51
CA GLY A 16 -36.63 37.99 11.25
C GLY A 16 -36.18 39.09 10.27
N THR A 17 -35.03 38.96 9.62
CA THR A 17 -34.51 39.99 8.68
C THR A 17 -33.98 39.37 7.38
N ASP A 18 -34.20 40.07 6.26
CA ASP A 18 -33.77 39.63 4.92
C ASP A 18 -32.28 39.90 4.67
N ASN A 19 -31.42 39.20 5.42
CA ASN A 19 -29.97 39.42 5.41
C ASN A 19 -29.20 38.54 4.43
N ILE A 20 -29.81 37.47 3.92
CA ILE A 20 -29.18 36.59 2.95
C ILE A 20 -29.63 37.02 1.55
N VAL A 21 -28.68 37.33 0.68
CA VAL A 21 -28.91 37.74 -0.71
C VAL A 21 -28.26 36.70 -1.62
N VAL A 22 -29.04 36.13 -2.55
CA VAL A 22 -28.60 35.05 -3.43
C VAL A 22 -28.88 35.43 -4.88
N ASP A 23 -27.82 35.59 -5.67
CA ASP A 23 -27.96 35.66 -7.12
C ASP A 23 -26.63 35.35 -7.84
N HIS A 24 -26.58 35.60 -9.15
CA HIS A 24 -25.38 35.38 -9.96
C HIS A 24 -24.83 36.72 -10.48
N GLY A 25 -23.55 37.00 -10.21
CA GLY A 25 -22.84 38.19 -10.69
C GLY A 25 -23.12 39.47 -9.90
N ILE A 26 -23.42 39.35 -8.61
CA ILE A 26 -23.73 40.48 -7.71
C ILE A 26 -22.48 41.12 -7.09
N TRP A 27 -21.36 40.39 -7.03
CA TRP A 27 -20.15 40.79 -6.28
C TRP A 27 -19.62 42.17 -6.67
N LEU A 28 -19.51 42.45 -7.97
CA LEU A 28 -18.96 43.72 -8.47
C LEU A 28 -20.03 44.79 -8.70
N ASN A 29 -21.25 44.39 -9.07
CA ASN A 29 -22.26 45.30 -9.61
C ASN A 29 -23.32 45.72 -8.58
N TRP A 30 -23.44 45.00 -7.47
CA TRP A 30 -24.52 45.20 -6.51
C TRP A 30 -24.04 45.27 -5.05
N VAL A 31 -23.09 44.42 -4.65
CA VAL A 31 -22.61 44.35 -3.26
C VAL A 31 -21.97 45.65 -2.79
N THR A 32 -21.20 46.34 -3.63
CA THR A 32 -20.57 47.63 -3.29
C THR A 32 -21.62 48.68 -2.91
N LYS A 33 -22.71 48.75 -3.68
CA LYS A 33 -23.85 49.63 -3.40
C LYS A 33 -24.56 49.24 -2.10
N ASP A 34 -24.85 47.95 -1.89
CA ASP A 34 -25.53 47.50 -0.67
C ASP A 34 -24.71 47.76 0.60
N LEU A 35 -23.37 47.65 0.54
CA LEU A 35 -22.50 47.99 1.68
C LEU A 35 -22.63 49.46 2.07
N PHE A 36 -22.69 50.38 1.11
CA PHE A 36 -22.85 51.82 1.38
C PHE A 36 -24.27 52.20 1.79
N ASP A 37 -25.28 51.52 1.26
CA ASP A 37 -26.67 51.84 1.57
C ASP A 37 -27.10 51.23 2.92
N ASN A 38 -26.73 49.97 3.17
CA ASN A 38 -27.29 49.15 4.26
C ASN A 38 -26.28 48.73 5.34
N VAL A 39 -24.97 48.83 5.10
CA VAL A 39 -23.92 48.43 6.07
C VAL A 39 -22.85 49.53 6.25
N LYS A 40 -23.30 50.77 6.45
CA LYS A 40 -22.46 51.99 6.51
C LYS A 40 -21.33 51.90 7.55
N SER A 41 -20.11 52.26 7.15
CA SER A 41 -18.91 52.36 8.01
C SER A 41 -17.91 53.36 7.44
N SER A 42 -16.99 53.89 8.26
CA SER A 42 -15.82 54.64 7.78
C SER A 42 -14.71 53.72 7.27
N THR A 43 -14.67 52.46 7.73
CA THR A 43 -13.59 51.52 7.45
C THR A 43 -14.15 50.13 7.15
N TYR A 44 -13.91 49.65 5.93
CA TYR A 44 -14.19 48.28 5.52
C TYR A 44 -12.88 47.49 5.48
N VAL A 45 -12.88 46.28 6.02
CA VAL A 45 -11.71 45.40 6.05
C VAL A 45 -12.05 44.11 5.32
N LEU A 46 -11.58 43.97 4.08
CA LEU A 46 -11.76 42.76 3.30
C LEU A 46 -10.61 41.80 3.54
N VAL A 47 -10.95 40.61 4.05
CA VAL A 47 -9.98 39.55 4.30
C VAL A 47 -10.38 38.30 3.52
N THR A 48 -9.39 37.70 2.89
CA THR A 48 -9.52 36.49 2.08
C THR A 48 -8.29 35.61 2.25
N ASP A 49 -8.26 34.45 1.60
CA ASP A 49 -7.03 33.66 1.46
C ASP A 49 -6.19 34.03 0.22
N THR A 50 -4.95 33.56 0.18
CA THR A 50 -4.01 33.82 -0.93
C THR A 50 -4.44 33.23 -2.26
N ASN A 51 -5.29 32.19 -2.30
CA ASN A 51 -5.76 31.61 -3.58
C ASN A 51 -6.77 32.54 -4.26
N LEU A 52 -7.54 33.28 -3.47
CA LEU A 52 -8.62 34.15 -3.95
C LEU A 52 -8.19 35.60 -4.16
N TYR A 53 -7.14 36.06 -3.47
CA TYR A 53 -6.76 37.47 -3.39
C TYR A 53 -6.59 38.12 -4.78
N ASP A 54 -5.66 37.61 -5.59
CA ASP A 54 -5.31 38.22 -6.88
C ASP A 54 -6.46 38.15 -7.91
N THR A 55 -7.39 37.20 -7.73
CA THR A 55 -8.51 37.00 -8.65
C THR A 55 -9.68 37.93 -8.35
N TYR A 56 -10.02 38.11 -7.06
CA TYR A 56 -11.29 38.72 -6.66
C TYR A 56 -11.18 40.06 -5.95
N VAL A 57 -10.03 40.36 -5.33
CA VAL A 57 -9.86 41.58 -4.54
C VAL A 57 -9.57 42.81 -5.41
N PRO A 58 -8.63 42.79 -6.38
CA PRO A 58 -8.38 43.96 -7.22
C PRO A 58 -9.62 44.45 -7.99
N PRO A 59 -10.42 43.58 -8.64
CA PRO A 59 -11.66 44.02 -9.31
C PRO A 59 -12.68 44.60 -8.35
N PHE A 60 -12.83 44.02 -7.15
CA PHE A 60 -13.75 44.54 -6.13
C PHE A 60 -13.30 45.89 -5.60
N LYS A 61 -12.00 46.07 -5.35
CA LYS A 61 -11.45 47.36 -4.93
C LYS A 61 -11.73 48.45 -5.97
N HIS A 62 -11.54 48.15 -7.24
CA HIS A 62 -11.89 49.07 -8.32
C HIS A 62 -13.39 49.44 -8.33
N ALA A 63 -14.27 48.45 -8.17
CA ALA A 63 -15.71 48.68 -8.08
C ALA A 63 -16.13 49.46 -6.82
N PHE A 64 -15.46 49.21 -5.69
CA PHE A 64 -15.70 49.88 -4.41
C PHE A 64 -15.29 51.36 -4.50
N ASP A 65 -14.08 51.63 -5.00
CA ASP A 65 -13.56 52.99 -5.18
C ASP A 65 -14.40 53.78 -6.20
N GLY A 66 -14.89 53.12 -7.26
CA GLY A 66 -15.78 53.73 -8.26
C GLY A 66 -17.19 54.02 -7.77
N ALA A 67 -17.62 53.44 -6.66
CA ALA A 67 -18.95 53.62 -6.08
C ALA A 67 -19.01 54.74 -5.01
N THR A 68 -17.88 55.40 -4.71
CA THR A 68 -17.80 56.54 -3.77
C THR A 68 -17.47 57.84 -4.51
N ASP A 69 -18.39 58.81 -4.48
CA ASP A 69 -18.23 60.13 -5.12
C ASP A 69 -17.38 61.14 -4.32
N THR A 70 -16.74 60.73 -3.22
CA THR A 70 -16.05 61.68 -2.31
C THR A 70 -14.59 61.32 -2.04
N THR A 71 -13.72 62.34 -2.04
CA THR A 71 -12.30 62.23 -1.66
C THR A 71 -12.09 61.92 -0.17
N ALA A 72 -13.13 62.05 0.65
CA ALA A 72 -13.16 61.65 2.07
C ALA A 72 -14.02 60.39 2.29
N GLY A 73 -14.23 59.60 1.25
CA GLY A 73 -15.05 58.38 1.31
C GLY A 73 -14.50 57.32 2.27
N PRO A 74 -15.32 56.31 2.61
CA PRO A 74 -14.91 55.22 3.45
C PRO A 74 -13.71 54.47 2.85
N ARG A 75 -12.75 54.07 3.70
CA ARG A 75 -11.55 53.34 3.26
C ARG A 75 -11.80 51.84 3.19
N LEU A 76 -11.21 51.17 2.20
CA LEU A 76 -11.16 49.72 2.07
C LEU A 76 -9.73 49.21 2.33
N LEU A 77 -9.55 48.45 3.39
CA LEU A 77 -8.31 47.74 3.72
C LEU A 77 -8.41 46.29 3.27
N THR A 78 -7.30 45.70 2.79
CA THR A 78 -7.28 44.33 2.26
C THR A 78 -6.16 43.50 2.89
N LEU A 79 -6.45 42.26 3.26
CA LEU A 79 -5.47 41.31 3.81
C LEU A 79 -5.69 39.91 3.23
N ALA A 80 -4.61 39.20 2.93
CA ALA A 80 -4.63 37.78 2.58
C ALA A 80 -4.03 36.95 3.72
N ILE A 81 -4.67 35.83 4.06
CA ILE A 81 -4.12 34.81 4.97
C ILE A 81 -3.88 33.48 4.23
N PRO A 82 -3.08 32.55 4.78
CA PRO A 82 -2.91 31.23 4.17
C PRO A 82 -4.26 30.48 4.03
N PRO A 83 -4.46 29.68 2.97
CA PRO A 83 -5.69 28.93 2.77
C PRO A 83 -5.75 27.67 3.67
N GLY A 84 -6.96 27.14 3.83
CA GLY A 84 -7.20 25.83 4.47
C GLY A 84 -7.30 25.85 6.00
N GLU A 85 -7.62 24.69 6.57
CA GLU A 85 -8.06 24.60 7.97
C GLU A 85 -7.02 25.06 8.99
N ILE A 86 -5.72 25.04 8.65
CA ILE A 86 -4.64 25.52 9.52
C ILE A 86 -4.78 27.00 9.90
N SER A 87 -5.48 27.79 9.08
CA SER A 87 -5.76 29.19 9.36
C SER A 87 -6.86 29.41 10.39
N LYS A 88 -7.64 28.37 10.75
CA LYS A 88 -8.54 28.43 11.91
C LYS A 88 -7.76 28.15 13.19
N SER A 89 -6.85 29.06 13.52
CA SER A 89 -5.95 28.92 14.67
C SER A 89 -5.90 30.19 15.51
N ARG A 90 -5.42 30.04 16.75
CA ARG A 90 -5.13 31.18 17.64
C ARG A 90 -4.12 32.15 17.01
N GLN A 91 -3.18 31.61 16.25
CA GLN A 91 -2.08 32.39 15.67
C GLN A 91 -2.57 33.25 14.51
N SER A 92 -3.37 32.68 13.60
CA SER A 92 -3.99 33.45 12.52
C SER A 92 -4.94 34.52 13.06
N LYS A 93 -5.70 34.20 14.13
CA LYS A 93 -6.52 35.20 14.84
C LYS A 93 -5.71 36.41 15.29
N ALA A 94 -4.63 36.15 16.05
CA ALA A 94 -3.77 37.21 16.58
C ALA A 94 -3.14 38.03 15.45
N HIS A 95 -2.66 37.38 14.38
CA HIS A 95 -2.09 38.08 13.23
C HIS A 95 -3.08 39.06 12.58
N ILE A 96 -4.33 38.64 12.37
CA ILE A 96 -5.36 39.49 11.77
C ILE A 96 -5.69 40.66 12.71
N GLU A 97 -5.87 40.39 14.01
CA GLU A 97 -6.21 41.41 15.01
C GLU A 97 -5.10 42.46 15.17
N ASP A 98 -3.85 42.02 15.29
CA ASP A 98 -2.69 42.89 15.42
C ASP A 98 -2.50 43.74 14.15
N TRP A 99 -2.72 43.16 12.97
CA TRP A 99 -2.71 43.91 11.72
C TRP A 99 -3.84 44.95 11.69
N MET A 100 -5.07 44.60 12.05
CA MET A 100 -6.19 45.56 12.11
C MET A 100 -5.92 46.71 13.09
N LEU A 101 -5.31 46.43 14.24
CA LEU A 101 -4.88 47.45 15.20
C LEU A 101 -3.80 48.36 14.61
N SER A 102 -2.84 47.79 13.87
CA SER A 102 -1.80 48.57 13.18
C SER A 102 -2.35 49.54 12.12
N GLN A 103 -3.49 49.19 11.51
CA GLN A 103 -4.20 50.03 10.54
C GLN A 103 -5.17 51.05 11.17
N GLN A 104 -5.18 51.13 12.51
CA GLN A 104 -6.09 51.99 13.28
C GLN A 104 -7.57 51.70 12.99
N CYS A 105 -7.95 50.42 12.86
CA CYS A 105 -9.35 50.04 12.78
C CYS A 105 -10.07 50.33 14.09
N THR A 106 -11.27 50.93 14.02
CA THR A 106 -12.08 51.28 15.20
C THR A 106 -13.35 50.43 15.31
N ARG A 107 -14.18 50.68 16.32
CA ARG A 107 -15.39 49.90 16.58
C ARG A 107 -16.45 50.01 15.49
N ASP A 108 -16.38 51.03 14.63
CA ASP A 108 -17.29 51.20 13.50
C ASP A 108 -16.97 50.28 12.32
N THR A 109 -15.79 49.64 12.33
CA THR A 109 -15.26 48.79 11.25
C THR A 109 -16.25 47.70 10.84
N VAL A 110 -16.31 47.44 9.53
CA VAL A 110 -17.05 46.32 8.95
C VAL A 110 -16.06 45.36 8.29
N ILE A 111 -15.98 44.13 8.80
CA ILE A 111 -15.21 43.06 8.15
C ILE A 111 -16.01 42.48 6.98
N ILE A 112 -15.36 42.28 5.84
CA ILE A 112 -15.87 41.55 4.68
C ILE A 112 -15.11 40.22 4.60
N ALA A 113 -15.77 39.12 5.00
CA ALA A 113 -15.19 37.78 4.96
C ALA A 113 -15.41 37.17 3.57
N LEU A 114 -14.42 37.31 2.68
CA LEU A 114 -14.44 36.75 1.33
C LEU A 114 -13.74 35.40 1.32
N GLY A 115 -14.50 34.30 1.21
CA GLY A 115 -13.89 32.97 1.18
C GLY A 115 -14.84 31.82 1.50
N GLY A 116 -14.25 30.65 1.72
CA GLY A 116 -14.97 29.46 2.21
C GLY A 116 -15.24 29.51 3.71
N GLY A 117 -15.65 28.36 4.28
CA GLY A 117 -15.97 28.24 5.70
C GLY A 117 -14.80 28.53 6.65
N VAL A 118 -13.56 28.30 6.21
CA VAL A 118 -12.36 28.67 6.98
C VAL A 118 -12.31 30.18 7.23
N ILE A 119 -12.44 30.96 6.16
CA ILE A 119 -12.45 32.43 6.25
C ILE A 119 -13.67 32.88 7.04
N GLY A 120 -14.85 32.34 6.73
CA GLY A 120 -16.10 32.69 7.40
C GLY A 120 -16.05 32.50 8.93
N ASP A 121 -15.55 31.35 9.39
CA ASP A 121 -15.43 31.05 10.82
C ASP A 121 -14.35 31.92 11.49
N MET A 122 -13.18 32.05 10.87
CA MET A 122 -12.06 32.81 11.43
C MET A 122 -12.42 34.30 11.54
N LEU A 123 -12.91 34.89 10.45
CA LEU A 123 -13.20 36.33 10.40
C LEU A 123 -14.46 36.68 11.17
N GLY A 124 -15.44 35.77 11.22
CA GLY A 124 -16.57 35.90 12.13
C GLY A 124 -16.12 35.92 13.60
N TYR A 125 -15.13 35.10 13.97
CA TYR A 125 -14.63 35.06 15.34
C TYR A 125 -13.74 36.26 15.70
N VAL A 126 -12.95 36.76 14.74
CA VAL A 126 -12.28 38.07 14.85
C VAL A 126 -13.33 39.16 15.05
N ALA A 127 -14.38 39.21 14.22
CA ALA A 127 -15.44 40.20 14.34
C ALA A 127 -16.15 40.13 15.71
N ALA A 128 -16.37 38.92 16.23
CA ALA A 128 -17.01 38.70 17.53
C ALA A 128 -16.18 39.22 18.72
N THR A 129 -14.86 39.32 18.58
CA THR A 129 -13.94 39.58 19.70
C THR A 129 -13.17 40.90 19.57
N PHE A 130 -12.90 41.36 18.35
CA PHE A 130 -12.26 42.65 18.09
C PHE A 130 -13.10 43.78 18.68
N MET A 131 -12.50 44.56 19.57
CA MET A 131 -13.19 45.61 20.35
C MET A 131 -14.50 45.14 21.02
N ARG A 132 -14.55 43.86 21.44
CA ARG A 132 -15.73 43.19 22.05
C ARG A 132 -16.94 43.08 21.12
N GLY A 133 -16.71 43.01 19.82
CA GLY A 133 -17.74 42.83 18.81
C GLY A 133 -17.84 44.02 17.86
N ILE A 134 -17.63 43.75 16.58
CA ILE A 134 -17.86 44.65 15.45
C ILE A 134 -18.71 43.97 14.38
N ARG A 135 -19.22 44.76 13.43
CA ARG A 135 -20.05 44.24 12.34
C ARG A 135 -19.19 43.49 11.32
N PHE A 136 -19.76 42.48 10.70
CA PHE A 136 -19.14 41.82 9.55
C PHE A 136 -20.20 41.29 8.59
N VAL A 137 -19.78 41.01 7.36
CA VAL A 137 -20.58 40.37 6.32
C VAL A 137 -19.86 39.12 5.81
N GLN A 138 -20.64 38.15 5.35
CA GLN A 138 -20.13 36.94 4.70
C GLN A 138 -20.24 37.07 3.19
N VAL A 139 -19.19 36.69 2.47
CA VAL A 139 -19.17 36.55 1.01
C VAL A 139 -18.66 35.14 0.70
N PRO A 140 -19.53 34.12 0.80
CA PRO A 140 -19.14 32.73 0.60
C PRO A 140 -18.70 32.46 -0.85
N THR A 141 -17.50 31.91 -1.03
CA THR A 141 -16.93 31.59 -2.35
C THR A 141 -16.91 30.09 -2.67
N THR A 142 -17.19 29.24 -1.68
CA THR A 142 -17.30 27.79 -1.86
C THR A 142 -18.76 27.34 -1.77
N LEU A 143 -19.12 26.24 -2.45
CA LEU A 143 -20.47 25.70 -2.36
C LEU A 143 -20.85 25.40 -0.90
N LEU A 144 -19.93 24.79 -0.14
CA LEU A 144 -20.07 24.53 1.30
C LEU A 144 -20.46 25.80 2.07
N ALA A 145 -19.76 26.91 1.82
CA ALA A 145 -20.02 28.14 2.54
C ALA A 145 -21.35 28.78 2.14
N MET A 146 -21.76 28.66 0.88
CA MET A 146 -23.04 29.19 0.39
C MET A 146 -24.24 28.46 1.00
N VAL A 147 -24.13 27.14 1.21
CA VAL A 147 -25.24 26.31 1.66
C VAL A 147 -25.24 26.02 3.16
N ASP A 148 -24.09 26.21 3.82
CA ASP A 148 -23.91 25.86 5.23
C ASP A 148 -23.12 26.94 6.00
N SER A 149 -21.80 27.01 5.91
CA SER A 149 -20.97 27.67 6.96
C SER A 149 -21.22 29.16 7.14
N SER A 150 -21.55 29.91 6.06
CA SER A 150 -21.81 31.35 6.16
C SER A 150 -23.09 31.69 6.93
N ILE A 151 -24.01 30.72 7.05
CA ILE A 151 -25.36 30.92 7.59
C ILE A 151 -25.41 30.50 9.07
N GLY A 152 -25.88 31.43 9.90
CA GLY A 152 -26.26 31.21 11.29
C GLY A 152 -25.20 31.50 12.35
N GLY A 153 -24.10 32.15 11.96
CA GLY A 153 -23.21 32.86 12.89
C GLY A 153 -22.41 31.99 13.84
N LYS A 154 -22.19 30.70 13.55
CA LYS A 154 -21.21 29.90 14.30
C LYS A 154 -19.82 30.26 13.78
N THR A 155 -18.97 30.77 14.67
CA THR A 155 -17.61 31.21 14.33
C THR A 155 -16.65 30.56 15.30
N ALA A 156 -15.53 30.02 14.81
CA ALA A 156 -14.66 29.22 15.66
C ALA A 156 -13.25 29.06 15.11
N ILE A 157 -12.36 28.59 15.98
CA ILE A 157 -11.02 28.10 15.66
C ILE A 157 -10.83 26.68 16.18
N ASP A 158 -9.90 25.98 15.55
CA ASP A 158 -9.46 24.66 15.94
C ASP A 158 -8.36 24.76 17.02
N THR A 159 -8.22 23.69 17.79
CA THR A 159 -7.12 23.50 18.75
C THR A 159 -6.52 22.10 18.54
N PRO A 160 -5.34 21.79 19.09
CA PRO A 160 -4.79 20.43 19.01
C PRO A 160 -5.72 19.33 19.55
N MET A 161 -6.68 19.68 20.40
CA MET A 161 -7.66 18.74 20.95
C MET A 161 -8.81 18.41 19.97
N GLY A 162 -9.11 19.30 19.01
CA GLY A 162 -10.18 19.08 18.04
C GLY A 162 -10.76 20.34 17.41
N LYS A 163 -11.84 20.10 16.66
CA LYS A 163 -12.53 21.03 15.76
C LYS A 163 -13.41 22.03 16.49
N ASN A 164 -13.33 23.31 16.12
CA ASN A 164 -14.30 24.34 16.47
C ASN A 164 -14.63 24.39 17.97
N LEU A 165 -13.60 24.20 18.82
CA LEU A 165 -13.75 24.06 20.27
C LEU A 165 -13.74 25.43 20.98
N VAL A 166 -13.16 26.44 20.35
CA VAL A 166 -13.12 27.81 20.86
C VAL A 166 -13.73 28.72 19.80
N GLY A 167 -14.73 29.52 20.16
CA GLY A 167 -15.47 30.32 19.19
C GLY A 167 -16.52 31.21 19.83
N ALA A 168 -17.39 31.78 19.00
CA ALA A 168 -18.53 32.59 19.40
C ALA A 168 -19.72 32.42 18.45
N PHE A 169 -20.93 32.63 18.97
CA PHE A 169 -22.10 32.88 18.13
C PHE A 169 -22.14 34.37 17.79
N TRP A 170 -21.91 34.73 16.53
CA TRP A 170 -21.87 36.09 16.04
C TRP A 170 -22.48 36.18 14.64
N GLN A 171 -23.65 36.80 14.54
CA GLN A 171 -24.41 36.85 13.29
C GLN A 171 -23.83 37.91 12.33
N PRO A 172 -23.64 37.58 11.04
CA PRO A 172 -23.27 38.57 10.04
C PRO A 172 -24.42 39.53 9.77
N SER A 173 -24.10 40.79 9.48
CA SER A 173 -25.09 41.81 9.09
C SER A 173 -25.69 41.53 7.71
N ARG A 174 -24.91 40.90 6.82
CA ARG A 174 -25.32 40.45 5.48
C ARG A 174 -24.58 39.18 5.07
N ILE A 175 -25.21 38.35 4.26
CA ILE A 175 -24.62 37.17 3.61
C ILE A 175 -24.85 37.29 2.11
N TYR A 176 -23.80 37.57 1.35
CA TYR A 176 -23.85 37.78 -0.10
C TYR A 176 -23.41 36.53 -0.86
N ILE A 177 -24.38 35.71 -1.27
CA ILE A 177 -24.16 34.48 -2.02
C ILE A 177 -24.15 34.81 -3.51
N ASP A 178 -22.95 34.95 -4.09
CA ASP A 178 -22.75 35.09 -5.53
C ASP A 178 -22.37 33.75 -6.17
N LEU A 179 -23.30 33.17 -6.93
CA LEU A 179 -23.10 31.89 -7.62
C LEU A 179 -21.95 31.91 -8.64
N ALA A 180 -21.50 33.09 -9.09
CA ALA A 180 -20.39 33.21 -10.03
C ALA A 180 -19.04 32.74 -9.45
N PHE A 181 -18.86 32.76 -8.12
CA PHE A 181 -17.64 32.21 -7.50
C PHE A 181 -17.45 30.72 -7.76
N LEU A 182 -18.54 29.97 -7.99
CA LEU A 182 -18.46 28.55 -8.29
C LEU A 182 -17.80 28.24 -9.64
N GLU A 183 -17.67 29.22 -10.55
CA GLU A 183 -17.04 29.02 -11.86
C GLU A 183 -15.53 28.72 -11.76
N THR A 184 -14.84 29.28 -10.77
CA THR A 184 -13.40 29.08 -10.54
C THR A 184 -13.12 28.04 -9.45
N LEU A 185 -14.14 27.61 -8.69
CA LEU A 185 -13.97 26.67 -7.60
C LEU A 185 -13.46 25.31 -8.12
N PRO A 186 -12.38 24.75 -7.54
CA PRO A 186 -11.88 23.43 -7.94
C PRO A 186 -12.94 22.33 -7.76
N SER A 187 -12.94 21.34 -8.66
CA SER A 187 -13.93 20.26 -8.66
C SER A 187 -14.02 19.52 -7.32
N ARG A 188 -12.87 19.31 -6.64
CA ARG A 188 -12.83 18.68 -5.31
C ARG A 188 -13.57 19.51 -4.25
N GLU A 189 -13.38 20.83 -4.23
CA GLU A 189 -14.06 21.71 -3.27
C GLU A 189 -15.54 21.89 -3.57
N PHE A 190 -15.92 21.78 -4.85
CA PHE A 190 -17.33 21.72 -5.24
C PHE A 190 -18.00 20.46 -4.68
N ILE A 191 -17.38 19.30 -4.92
CA ILE A 191 -17.85 17.99 -4.42
C ILE A 191 -17.86 17.95 -2.89
N ASN A 192 -16.84 18.53 -2.24
CA ASN A 192 -16.77 18.73 -0.79
C ASN A 192 -18.04 19.43 -0.26
N GLY A 193 -18.49 20.50 -0.92
CA GLY A 193 -19.73 21.20 -0.55
C GLY A 193 -21.02 20.43 -0.80
N MET A 194 -21.04 19.48 -1.75
CA MET A 194 -22.21 18.63 -1.99
C MET A 194 -22.53 17.73 -0.79
N ALA A 195 -21.56 17.42 0.08
CA ALA A 195 -21.82 16.65 1.29
C ALA A 195 -22.84 17.36 2.21
N GLU A 196 -22.69 18.68 2.38
CA GLU A 196 -23.59 19.50 3.20
C GLU A 196 -24.97 19.67 2.56
N VAL A 197 -25.02 19.71 1.23
CA VAL A 197 -26.29 19.71 0.48
C VAL A 197 -27.03 18.40 0.70
N ILE A 198 -26.35 17.26 0.53
CA ILE A 198 -26.93 15.92 0.73
C ILE A 198 -27.39 15.75 2.16
N LYS A 199 -26.57 16.18 3.14
CA LYS A 199 -26.95 16.19 4.56
C LYS A 199 -28.27 16.92 4.77
N THR A 200 -28.37 18.15 4.27
CA THR A 200 -29.54 19.00 4.47
C THR A 200 -30.80 18.37 3.87
N ALA A 201 -30.71 17.80 2.67
CA ALA A 201 -31.84 17.06 2.09
C ALA A 201 -32.16 15.78 2.88
N ALA A 202 -31.15 15.01 3.30
CA ALA A 202 -31.34 13.74 3.99
C ALA A 202 -32.03 13.88 5.35
N ILE A 203 -31.87 15.01 6.04
CA ILE A 203 -32.55 15.26 7.33
C ILE A 203 -33.91 15.94 7.20
N TRP A 204 -34.23 16.56 6.05
CA TRP A 204 -35.35 17.52 5.95
C TRP A 204 -36.34 17.27 4.81
N ASP A 205 -35.88 16.87 3.61
CA ASP A 205 -36.72 16.81 2.42
C ASP A 205 -36.32 15.67 1.47
N GLU A 206 -37.16 14.63 1.42
CA GLU A 206 -36.98 13.48 0.52
C GLU A 206 -37.12 13.84 -0.97
N ASN A 207 -37.95 14.82 -1.33
CA ASN A 207 -38.14 15.21 -2.73
C ASN A 207 -36.90 15.94 -3.25
N GLU A 208 -36.32 16.84 -2.45
CA GLU A 208 -35.06 17.47 -2.84
C GLU A 208 -33.95 16.42 -2.89
N PHE A 209 -33.93 15.45 -1.96
CA PHE A 209 -33.00 14.32 -2.02
C PHE A 209 -33.11 13.52 -3.33
N ALA A 210 -34.32 13.15 -3.74
CA ALA A 210 -34.57 12.48 -5.02
C ALA A 210 -34.11 13.32 -6.23
N THR A 211 -34.26 14.64 -6.11
CA THR A 211 -33.83 15.56 -7.15
C THR A 211 -32.31 15.68 -7.21
N LEU A 212 -31.61 15.59 -6.08
CA LEU A 212 -30.15 15.48 -6.04
C LEU A 212 -29.67 14.19 -6.72
N GLU A 213 -30.35 13.06 -6.48
CA GLU A 213 -30.03 11.78 -7.14
C GLU A 213 -30.16 11.90 -8.67
N ALA A 214 -31.24 12.51 -9.16
CA ALA A 214 -31.50 12.66 -10.59
C ALA A 214 -30.49 13.58 -11.30
N ASN A 215 -29.97 14.60 -10.62
CA ASN A 215 -29.07 15.61 -11.22
C ASN A 215 -27.57 15.32 -11.04
N ALA A 216 -27.19 14.32 -10.24
CA ALA A 216 -25.80 14.01 -9.97
C ALA A 216 -24.94 13.83 -11.24
N PRO A 217 -25.36 13.08 -12.28
CA PRO A 217 -24.56 12.92 -13.51
C PRO A 217 -24.29 14.25 -14.22
N SER A 218 -25.30 15.11 -14.35
CA SER A 218 -25.20 16.42 -15.00
C SER A 218 -24.28 17.36 -14.21
N ILE A 219 -24.40 17.36 -12.88
CA ILE A 219 -23.56 18.18 -12.00
C ILE A 219 -22.11 17.74 -12.09
N VAL A 220 -21.83 16.45 -11.90
CA VAL A 220 -20.46 15.91 -11.94
C VAL A 220 -19.81 16.12 -13.31
N ALA A 221 -20.57 15.95 -14.40
CA ALA A 221 -20.07 16.20 -15.76
C ALA A 221 -19.65 17.67 -15.97
N ALA A 222 -20.45 18.64 -15.53
CA ALA A 222 -20.13 20.05 -15.65
C ALA A 222 -18.97 20.47 -14.72
N VAL A 223 -18.94 19.97 -13.49
CA VAL A 223 -17.93 20.32 -12.48
C VAL A 223 -16.54 19.75 -12.82
N ASN A 224 -16.47 18.63 -13.52
CA ASN A 224 -15.22 18.02 -13.96
C ASN A 224 -14.61 18.69 -15.22
N GLN A 225 -15.31 19.65 -15.83
CA GLN A 225 -14.70 20.48 -16.88
C GLN A 225 -13.66 21.44 -16.26
N PRO A 226 -12.63 21.85 -17.03
CA PRO A 226 -11.67 22.85 -16.59
C PRO A 226 -12.36 24.11 -16.03
N THR A 227 -11.82 24.66 -14.95
CA THR A 227 -12.32 25.90 -14.34
C THR A 227 -12.28 27.05 -15.33
N GLY A 228 -13.35 27.82 -15.43
CA GLY A 228 -13.43 28.95 -16.34
C GLY A 228 -14.85 29.48 -16.54
N PRO A 229 -14.98 30.65 -17.18
CA PRO A 229 -16.26 31.29 -17.41
C PRO A 229 -17.22 30.38 -18.19
N GLY A 230 -18.47 30.29 -17.74
CA GLY A 230 -19.50 29.52 -18.42
C GLY A 230 -19.46 28.01 -18.19
N ARG A 231 -18.46 27.46 -17.46
CA ARG A 231 -18.36 26.04 -17.08
C ARG A 231 -19.67 25.47 -16.54
N LEU A 232 -20.34 26.25 -15.69
CA LEU A 232 -21.53 25.82 -14.95
C LEU A 232 -22.85 26.25 -15.62
N SER A 233 -22.82 26.87 -16.80
CA SER A 233 -24.02 27.32 -17.52
C SER A 233 -25.08 26.22 -17.70
N PRO A 234 -24.72 24.96 -18.06
CA PRO A 234 -25.72 23.90 -18.25
C PRO A 234 -26.51 23.53 -16.99
N ILE A 235 -25.98 23.84 -15.81
CA ILE A 235 -26.58 23.47 -14.52
C ILE A 235 -26.90 24.68 -13.64
N ARG A 236 -26.80 25.91 -14.16
CA ARG A 236 -26.93 27.15 -13.36
C ARG A 236 -28.24 27.20 -12.57
N GLU A 237 -29.37 26.87 -13.21
CA GLU A 237 -30.68 26.86 -12.54
C GLU A 237 -30.78 25.76 -11.47
N ILE A 238 -30.14 24.60 -11.70
CA ILE A 238 -30.07 23.51 -10.71
C ILE A 238 -29.28 23.98 -9.49
N LEU A 239 -28.13 24.63 -9.70
CA LEU A 239 -27.31 25.17 -8.62
C LEU A 239 -28.04 26.27 -7.83
N LYS A 240 -28.73 27.19 -8.54
CA LYS A 240 -29.53 28.23 -7.89
C LYS A 240 -30.63 27.61 -7.01
N ARG A 241 -31.30 26.55 -7.47
CA ARG A 241 -32.29 25.81 -6.67
C ARG A 241 -31.66 25.17 -5.44
N ILE A 242 -30.56 24.43 -5.61
CA ILE A 242 -29.86 23.74 -4.52
C ILE A 242 -29.42 24.72 -3.44
N VAL A 243 -28.80 25.82 -3.84
CA VAL A 243 -28.28 26.83 -2.90
C VAL A 243 -29.42 27.51 -2.16
N LEU A 244 -30.48 27.95 -2.87
CA LEU A 244 -31.65 28.55 -2.23
C LEU A 244 -32.35 27.58 -1.27
N GLY A 245 -32.55 26.33 -1.68
CA GLY A 245 -33.21 25.30 -0.87
C GLY A 245 -32.45 25.03 0.42
N SER A 246 -31.15 24.73 0.31
CA SER A 246 -30.31 24.43 1.47
C SER A 246 -30.17 25.64 2.41
N ALA A 247 -29.98 26.85 1.85
CA ALA A 247 -29.89 28.08 2.64
C ALA A 247 -31.18 28.39 3.41
N ARG A 248 -32.36 28.16 2.80
CA ARG A 248 -33.66 28.34 3.47
C ARG A 248 -33.84 27.39 4.64
N VAL A 249 -33.56 26.11 4.46
CA VAL A 249 -33.65 25.11 5.55
C VAL A 249 -32.75 25.53 6.70
N LYS A 250 -31.50 25.90 6.41
CA LYS A 250 -30.58 26.34 7.47
C LYS A 250 -31.05 27.64 8.14
N ALA A 251 -31.54 28.61 7.38
CA ALA A 251 -32.06 29.87 7.93
C ALA A 251 -33.28 29.65 8.83
N GLU A 252 -34.19 28.75 8.46
CA GLU A 252 -35.37 28.38 9.25
C GLU A 252 -34.98 27.68 10.57
N VAL A 253 -34.09 26.69 10.49
CA VAL A 253 -33.60 25.95 11.67
C VAL A 253 -32.85 26.89 12.61
N VAL A 254 -32.00 27.78 12.09
CA VAL A 254 -31.27 28.75 12.90
C VAL A 254 -32.21 29.79 13.52
N SER A 255 -33.21 30.26 12.77
CA SER A 255 -34.18 31.21 13.30
C SER A 255 -34.99 30.62 14.45
N SER A 256 -35.23 29.31 14.39
CA SER A 256 -35.94 28.56 15.44
C SER A 256 -35.04 28.20 16.64
N ASP A 257 -33.74 27.98 16.41
CA ASP A 257 -32.80 27.54 17.45
C ASP A 257 -31.39 28.12 17.22
N GLU A 258 -31.23 29.42 17.46
CA GLU A 258 -29.97 30.13 17.19
C GLU A 258 -28.80 29.54 17.99
N ARG A 259 -29.02 29.20 19.27
CA ARG A 259 -27.97 28.77 20.20
C ARG A 259 -27.84 27.26 20.38
N GLU A 260 -28.40 26.48 19.47
CA GLU A 260 -28.26 25.01 19.44
C GLU A 260 -28.72 24.30 20.72
N GLY A 261 -29.90 24.67 21.21
CA GLY A 261 -30.56 24.00 22.34
C GLY A 261 -31.20 22.65 21.99
N GLY A 262 -31.50 22.39 20.71
CA GLY A 262 -32.10 21.12 20.29
C GLY A 262 -32.21 20.95 18.77
N LEU A 263 -33.11 21.69 18.11
CA LEU A 263 -33.41 21.51 16.69
C LEU A 263 -32.17 21.70 15.80
N ARG A 264 -31.30 22.66 16.14
CA ARG A 264 -30.08 22.92 15.36
C ARG A 264 -29.07 21.77 15.44
N ASN A 265 -29.21 20.83 16.39
CA ASN A 265 -28.40 19.62 16.42
C ASN A 265 -28.53 18.81 15.13
N LEU A 266 -29.70 18.83 14.48
CA LEU A 266 -29.97 18.04 13.27
C LEU A 266 -29.03 18.41 12.11
N LEU A 267 -28.57 19.66 12.05
CA LEU A 267 -27.59 20.12 11.06
C LEU A 267 -26.20 19.49 11.23
N ASN A 268 -25.98 18.71 12.30
CA ASN A 268 -24.77 17.95 12.54
C ASN A 268 -24.97 16.45 12.22
N PHE A 269 -25.93 16.08 11.37
CA PHE A 269 -25.99 14.72 10.82
C PHE A 269 -24.69 14.39 10.08
N GLY A 270 -24.12 13.23 10.39
CA GLY A 270 -22.81 12.80 9.91
C GLY A 270 -21.62 13.48 10.57
N HIS A 271 -21.82 14.50 11.42
CA HIS A 271 -20.73 15.27 11.98
C HIS A 271 -20.21 14.72 13.32
N SER A 272 -20.97 13.92 14.06
CA SER A 272 -20.43 13.33 15.31
C SER A 272 -19.29 12.37 14.98
N ILE A 273 -19.52 11.50 14.02
CA ILE A 273 -18.47 10.58 13.53
C ILE A 273 -17.57 11.30 12.53
N GLY A 274 -18.13 12.13 11.65
CA GLY A 274 -17.37 12.89 10.65
C GLY A 274 -16.29 13.77 11.25
N HIS A 275 -16.60 14.56 12.28
CA HIS A 275 -15.59 15.39 12.97
C HIS A 275 -14.53 14.56 13.69
N ALA A 276 -14.86 13.36 14.17
CA ALA A 276 -13.88 12.49 14.79
C ALA A 276 -12.85 11.99 13.75
N TYR A 277 -13.30 11.60 12.56
CA TYR A 277 -12.42 11.29 11.44
C TYR A 277 -11.64 12.54 10.97
N GLU A 278 -12.33 13.66 10.78
CA GLU A 278 -11.72 14.92 10.34
C GLU A 278 -10.59 15.36 11.29
N ALA A 279 -10.78 15.25 12.61
CA ALA A 279 -9.76 15.60 13.59
C ALA A 279 -8.48 14.76 13.48
N LEU A 280 -8.53 13.58 12.87
CA LEU A 280 -7.36 12.74 12.61
C LEU A 280 -6.83 12.88 11.18
N LEU A 281 -7.70 13.10 10.20
CA LEU A 281 -7.35 13.05 8.77
C LEU A 281 -7.18 14.42 8.11
N THR A 282 -7.50 15.50 8.81
CA THR A 282 -7.18 16.87 8.40
C THR A 282 -5.67 17.10 8.46
N PRO A 283 -5.10 17.89 7.55
CA PRO A 283 -5.76 18.64 6.46
C PRO A 283 -5.92 17.88 5.14
N GLN A 284 -5.55 16.60 5.06
CA GLN A 284 -5.55 15.88 3.78
C GLN A 284 -6.94 15.46 3.32
N LEU A 285 -7.78 15.01 4.25
CA LEU A 285 -9.21 14.77 4.03
C LEU A 285 -9.98 16.05 4.34
N LEU A 286 -10.80 16.51 3.39
CA LEU A 286 -11.60 17.71 3.57
C LEU A 286 -12.81 17.43 4.46
N HIS A 287 -13.39 18.49 5.02
CA HIS A 287 -14.54 18.43 5.92
C HIS A 287 -15.72 17.64 5.35
N GLY A 288 -16.23 18.00 4.18
CA GLY A 288 -17.36 17.33 3.54
C GLY A 288 -17.06 15.89 3.12
N GLU A 289 -15.79 15.56 2.82
CA GLU A 289 -15.37 14.17 2.61
C GLU A 289 -15.46 13.35 3.92
N ALA A 290 -15.06 13.94 5.05
CA ALA A 290 -15.21 13.31 6.36
C ALA A 290 -16.68 13.22 6.80
N VAL A 291 -17.49 14.27 6.56
CA VAL A 291 -18.94 14.29 6.81
C VAL A 291 -19.65 13.24 5.96
N ALA A 292 -19.27 13.04 4.70
CA ALA A 292 -19.83 11.99 3.85
C ALA A 292 -19.64 10.59 4.45
N ILE A 293 -18.43 10.27 4.92
CA ILE A 293 -18.14 9.00 5.61
C ILE A 293 -18.91 8.93 6.93
N GLY A 294 -18.96 10.03 7.67
CA GLY A 294 -19.70 10.15 8.93
C GLY A 294 -21.20 9.93 8.76
N MET A 295 -21.81 10.48 7.70
CA MET A 295 -23.24 10.30 7.37
C MET A 295 -23.57 8.83 7.14
N VAL A 296 -22.72 8.11 6.38
CA VAL A 296 -22.90 6.67 6.17
C VAL A 296 -22.79 5.92 7.49
N LYS A 297 -21.80 6.22 8.33
CA LYS A 297 -21.61 5.56 9.63
C LYS A 297 -22.73 5.85 10.63
N GLU A 298 -23.24 7.08 10.68
CA GLU A 298 -24.38 7.44 11.53
C GLU A 298 -25.68 6.80 11.02
N ALA A 299 -25.85 6.65 9.71
CA ALA A 299 -26.98 5.91 9.13
C ALA A 299 -26.88 4.39 9.40
N GLU A 300 -25.69 3.79 9.29
CA GLU A 300 -25.44 2.40 9.68
C GLU A 300 -25.71 2.18 11.18
N LEU A 301 -25.33 3.14 12.03
CA LEU A 301 -25.62 3.12 13.46
C LEU A 301 -27.13 3.19 13.72
N ALA A 302 -27.86 4.09 13.04
CA ALA A 302 -29.32 4.16 13.15
C ALA A 302 -29.99 2.85 12.71
N ARG A 303 -29.46 2.18 11.68
CA ARG A 303 -29.91 0.85 11.23
C ARG A 303 -29.63 -0.24 12.28
N TYR A 304 -28.43 -0.24 12.85
CA TYR A 304 -28.03 -1.15 13.93
C TYR A 304 -28.89 -1.00 15.19
N LEU A 305 -29.35 0.22 15.49
CA LEU A 305 -30.26 0.51 16.59
C LEU A 305 -31.74 0.19 16.27
N GLY A 306 -32.07 -0.22 15.04
CA GLY A 306 -33.43 -0.56 14.62
C GLY A 306 -34.31 0.66 14.31
N VAL A 307 -33.70 1.83 14.13
CA VAL A 307 -34.39 3.11 13.93
C VAL A 307 -34.49 3.48 12.44
N LEU A 308 -33.54 3.03 11.62
CA LEU A 308 -33.49 3.28 10.18
C LEU A 308 -33.59 1.99 9.39
N ARG A 309 -34.36 2.00 8.29
CA ARG A 309 -34.46 0.87 7.37
C ARG A 309 -33.15 0.68 6.57
N PRO A 310 -32.74 -0.56 6.24
CA PRO A 310 -31.52 -0.81 5.45
C PRO A 310 -31.49 -0.14 4.07
N SER A 311 -32.65 -0.04 3.40
CA SER A 311 -32.82 0.61 2.10
C SER A 311 -32.42 2.09 2.11
N ALA A 312 -32.75 2.82 3.19
CA ALA A 312 -32.38 4.22 3.33
C ALA A 312 -30.86 4.42 3.47
N VAL A 313 -30.15 3.51 4.16
CA VAL A 313 -28.68 3.56 4.27
C VAL A 313 -28.04 3.39 2.89
N ALA A 314 -28.49 2.39 2.12
CA ALA A 314 -28.00 2.14 0.78
C ALA A 314 -28.26 3.34 -0.15
N ARG A 315 -29.47 3.90 -0.12
CA ARG A 315 -29.85 5.09 -0.90
C ARG A 315 -28.98 6.31 -0.55
N LEU A 316 -28.71 6.53 0.74
CA LEU A 316 -27.81 7.61 1.20
C LEU A 316 -26.37 7.42 0.70
N ALA A 317 -25.77 6.26 0.95
CA ALA A 317 -24.40 5.97 0.53
C ALA A 317 -24.24 6.09 -0.98
N LYS A 318 -25.24 5.65 -1.74
CA LYS A 318 -25.26 5.77 -3.19
C LYS A 318 -25.33 7.23 -3.65
N CYS A 319 -26.25 8.02 -3.11
CA CYS A 319 -26.34 9.45 -3.42
C CYS A 319 -24.99 10.14 -3.20
N ILE A 320 -24.36 9.91 -2.05
CA ILE A 320 -23.01 10.40 -1.72
C ILE A 320 -21.99 9.97 -2.80
N SER A 321 -21.92 8.67 -3.10
CA SER A 321 -20.97 8.15 -4.09
C SER A 321 -21.19 8.70 -5.51
N SER A 322 -22.43 9.02 -5.87
CA SER A 322 -22.82 9.54 -7.20
C SER A 322 -22.26 10.94 -7.48
N TYR A 323 -21.95 11.71 -6.44
CA TYR A 323 -21.25 12.99 -6.53
C TYR A 323 -19.73 12.86 -6.46
N GLY A 324 -19.21 11.63 -6.34
CA GLY A 324 -17.78 11.38 -6.17
C GLY A 324 -17.28 11.61 -4.74
N LEU A 325 -18.14 11.62 -3.73
CA LEU A 325 -17.70 11.64 -2.32
C LEU A 325 -17.33 10.23 -1.82
N PRO A 326 -16.43 10.11 -0.81
CA PRO A 326 -16.14 8.83 -0.19
C PRO A 326 -17.27 8.39 0.75
N THR A 327 -17.55 7.09 0.79
CA THR A 327 -18.52 6.47 1.73
C THR A 327 -17.83 5.67 2.84
N SER A 328 -16.51 5.48 2.76
CA SER A 328 -15.71 4.67 3.68
C SER A 328 -14.26 5.15 3.73
N LEU A 329 -13.57 4.91 4.85
CA LEU A 329 -12.12 5.07 4.97
C LEU A 329 -11.33 4.14 4.04
N GLY A 330 -11.95 3.05 3.58
CA GLY A 330 -11.37 2.12 2.60
C GLY A 330 -11.34 2.66 1.16
N ASP A 331 -11.90 3.85 0.90
CA ASP A 331 -11.80 4.49 -0.41
C ASP A 331 -10.32 4.73 -0.77
N LYS A 332 -9.93 4.30 -1.98
CA LYS A 332 -8.55 4.43 -2.47
C LYS A 332 -8.04 5.87 -2.46
N ARG A 333 -8.93 6.84 -2.65
CA ARG A 333 -8.60 8.27 -2.63
C ARG A 333 -8.27 8.72 -1.22
N VAL A 334 -9.06 8.30 -0.23
CA VAL A 334 -8.82 8.59 1.20
C VAL A 334 -7.49 7.98 1.62
N ILE A 335 -7.24 6.71 1.27
CA ILE A 335 -5.97 6.04 1.55
C ILE A 335 -4.78 6.78 0.90
N LYS A 336 -4.90 7.18 -0.37
CA LYS A 336 -3.85 7.92 -1.09
C LYS A 336 -3.57 9.27 -0.41
N LEU A 337 -4.60 10.07 -0.17
CA LEU A 337 -4.49 11.42 0.39
C LEU A 337 -3.88 11.43 1.80
N THR A 338 -4.25 10.45 2.62
CA THR A 338 -3.87 10.40 4.04
C THR A 338 -2.63 9.52 4.31
N ALA A 339 -2.02 8.95 3.25
CA ALA A 339 -1.00 7.90 3.34
C ALA A 339 -1.42 6.71 4.22
N GLY A 340 -2.69 6.32 4.15
CA GLY A 340 -3.25 5.20 4.91
C GLY A 340 -3.26 5.42 6.43
N LYS A 341 -3.36 6.68 6.88
CA LYS A 341 -3.44 7.03 8.30
C LYS A 341 -4.57 6.26 8.98
N ARG A 342 -4.21 5.50 10.02
CA ARG A 342 -5.19 4.74 10.79
C ARG A 342 -6.01 5.67 11.67
N CYS A 343 -7.28 5.31 11.87
CA CYS A 343 -8.19 5.98 12.79
C CYS A 343 -8.64 4.99 13.87
N PRO A 344 -7.81 4.74 14.91
CA PRO A 344 -8.17 3.79 15.96
C PRO A 344 -9.46 4.20 16.66
N VAL A 345 -10.34 3.24 16.93
CA VAL A 345 -11.69 3.51 17.43
C VAL A 345 -11.66 4.17 18.80
N ASP A 346 -10.72 3.79 19.67
CA ASP A 346 -10.60 4.40 21.00
C ASP A 346 -10.21 5.90 20.89
N ILE A 347 -9.39 6.27 19.90
CA ILE A 347 -9.05 7.69 19.64
C ILE A 347 -10.24 8.43 19.04
N LEU A 348 -11.01 7.80 18.14
CA LEU A 348 -12.25 8.38 17.62
C LEU A 348 -13.25 8.65 18.75
N LEU A 349 -13.45 7.70 19.66
CA LEU A 349 -14.34 7.89 20.82
C LEU A 349 -13.86 9.01 21.75
N GLN A 350 -12.54 9.17 21.93
CA GLN A 350 -11.98 10.32 22.65
C GLN A 350 -12.30 11.65 21.96
N LYS A 351 -12.23 11.71 20.61
CA LYS A 351 -12.62 12.91 19.85
C LYS A 351 -14.12 13.16 19.91
N MET A 352 -14.94 12.10 19.86
CA MET A 352 -16.39 12.21 20.02
C MET A 352 -16.79 12.63 21.44
N ALA A 353 -15.97 12.37 22.47
CA ALA A 353 -16.29 12.75 23.84
C ALA A 353 -16.33 14.27 24.05
N VAL A 354 -15.65 15.04 23.20
CA VAL A 354 -15.65 16.51 23.21
C VAL A 354 -16.59 17.12 22.14
N ASP A 355 -17.47 16.30 21.54
CA ASP A 355 -18.52 16.81 20.67
C ASP A 355 -19.48 17.72 21.47
N LYS A 356 -19.80 18.89 20.90
CA LYS A 356 -20.55 19.97 21.54
C LYS A 356 -22.01 19.61 21.82
N LYS A 357 -22.53 18.57 21.17
CA LYS A 357 -23.88 18.05 21.38
C LYS A 357 -24.00 17.20 22.64
N ASN A 358 -22.88 16.72 23.18
CA ASN A 358 -22.89 15.78 24.30
C ASN A 358 -23.45 16.41 25.57
N ASP A 359 -24.13 15.58 26.35
CA ASP A 359 -24.58 15.94 27.70
C ASP A 359 -23.71 15.21 28.73
N GLY A 360 -22.65 15.89 29.18
CA GLY A 360 -21.59 15.29 29.98
C GLY A 360 -20.90 14.16 29.22
N ARG A 361 -20.97 12.93 29.77
CA ARG A 361 -20.37 11.73 29.14
C ARG A 361 -21.25 11.09 28.06
N LYS A 362 -22.53 11.49 27.97
CA LYS A 362 -23.49 10.88 27.06
C LYS A 362 -23.30 11.45 25.66
N LYS A 363 -22.81 10.62 24.74
CA LYS A 363 -22.62 11.00 23.35
C LYS A 363 -23.98 11.16 22.66
N LYS A 364 -24.18 12.28 21.96
CA LYS A 364 -25.41 12.55 21.21
C LYS A 364 -25.16 12.57 19.71
N ILE A 365 -25.90 11.76 18.97
CA ILE A 365 -25.76 11.55 17.51
C ILE A 365 -27.12 11.77 16.84
N VAL A 366 -27.12 12.35 15.64
CA VAL A 366 -28.37 12.51 14.86
C VAL A 366 -28.67 11.19 14.16
N LEU A 367 -29.81 10.59 14.49
CA LEU A 367 -30.26 9.34 13.87
C LEU A 367 -31.36 9.67 12.86
N LEU A 368 -31.21 9.19 11.63
CA LEU A 368 -32.30 9.21 10.66
C LEU A 368 -33.34 8.13 11.00
N SER A 369 -34.61 8.41 10.72
CA SER A 369 -35.69 7.42 10.73
C SER A 369 -36.14 7.04 9.31
N ALA A 370 -35.98 7.96 8.36
CA ALA A 370 -36.09 7.75 6.91
C ALA A 370 -35.27 8.84 6.18
N ILE A 371 -35.14 8.77 4.86
CA ILE A 371 -34.64 9.92 4.09
C ILE A 371 -35.64 11.07 4.23
N GLY A 372 -35.15 12.26 4.57
CA GLY A 372 -35.93 13.46 4.85
C GLY A 372 -36.51 13.51 6.27
N LYS A 373 -36.21 12.55 7.16
CA LYS A 373 -36.75 12.50 8.52
C LYS A 373 -35.73 12.01 9.55
N THR A 374 -35.70 12.66 10.71
CA THR A 374 -34.89 12.25 11.86
C THR A 374 -35.72 11.46 12.88
N HIS A 375 -35.06 10.69 13.74
CA HIS A 375 -35.72 9.91 14.79
C HIS A 375 -36.32 10.79 15.88
N GLU A 376 -35.55 11.79 16.31
CA GLU A 376 -35.99 12.85 17.21
C GLU A 376 -35.77 14.22 16.52
N PRO A 377 -36.48 15.28 16.94
CA PRO A 377 -36.22 16.65 16.48
C PRO A 377 -34.97 17.26 17.15
N ARG A 378 -33.97 16.43 17.46
CA ARG A 378 -32.67 16.75 18.10
C ARG A 378 -31.74 15.54 17.97
N ALA A 379 -30.49 15.65 18.43
CA ALA A 379 -29.60 14.50 18.51
C ALA A 379 -29.99 13.55 19.68
N THR A 380 -29.90 12.25 19.43
CA THR A 380 -30.28 11.16 20.35
C THR A 380 -29.07 10.67 21.13
N THR A 381 -29.26 10.30 22.40
CA THR A 381 -28.19 9.69 23.20
C THR A 381 -27.91 8.27 22.72
N VAL A 382 -26.64 7.95 22.43
CA VAL A 382 -26.23 6.61 22.00
C VAL A 382 -25.15 6.07 22.92
N GLU A 383 -25.26 4.79 23.27
CA GLU A 383 -24.27 4.05 24.07
C GLU A 383 -22.96 3.85 23.30
N ASP A 384 -21.83 4.00 24.01
CA ASP A 384 -20.49 3.87 23.42
C ASP A 384 -20.24 2.51 22.77
N ALA A 385 -20.84 1.44 23.31
CA ALA A 385 -20.71 0.10 22.76
C ALA A 385 -21.26 0.01 21.33
N ALA A 386 -22.42 0.62 21.06
CA ALA A 386 -23.02 0.63 19.72
C ALA A 386 -22.18 1.44 18.72
N ILE A 387 -21.64 2.59 19.17
CA ILE A 387 -20.72 3.40 18.37
C ILE A 387 -19.45 2.58 18.05
N LYS A 388 -18.89 1.90 19.06
CA LYS A 388 -17.68 1.07 18.91
C LYS A 388 -17.88 -0.04 17.88
N VAL A 389 -19.02 -0.75 17.91
CA VAL A 389 -19.37 -1.79 16.92
C VAL A 389 -19.38 -1.22 15.50
N MET A 390 -19.95 -0.03 15.29
CA MET A 390 -20.03 0.56 13.95
C MET A 390 -18.70 1.07 13.40
N LEU A 391 -17.84 1.64 14.27
CA LEU A 391 -16.54 2.17 13.87
C LEU A 391 -15.46 1.08 13.72
N SER A 392 -15.63 -0.06 14.39
CA SER A 392 -14.64 -1.14 14.35
C SER A 392 -14.72 -1.96 13.07
N ALA A 393 -13.54 -2.31 12.54
CA ALA A 393 -13.39 -3.19 11.38
C ALA A 393 -13.73 -4.66 11.73
N SER A 394 -13.65 -5.02 13.00
CA SER A 394 -13.91 -6.37 13.52
C SER A 394 -14.97 -6.32 14.61
N THR A 395 -15.66 -7.43 14.81
CA THR A 395 -16.73 -7.56 15.80
C THR A 395 -16.42 -8.70 16.77
N LEU A 396 -16.55 -8.42 18.06
CA LEU A 396 -16.46 -9.39 19.13
C LEU A 396 -17.87 -9.87 19.47
N ILE A 397 -18.13 -11.16 19.25
CA ILE A 397 -19.41 -11.79 19.55
C ILE A 397 -19.31 -12.43 20.93
N THR A 398 -20.16 -11.99 21.86
CA THR A 398 -20.30 -12.66 23.16
C THR A 398 -21.29 -13.82 23.02
N PRO A 399 -20.89 -15.07 23.30
CA PRO A 399 -21.76 -16.23 23.24
C PRO A 399 -22.95 -16.12 24.18
N GLY A 400 -24.05 -16.79 23.83
CA GLY A 400 -25.26 -16.87 24.66
C GLY A 400 -26.47 -16.19 24.04
N VAL A 401 -27.48 -17.01 23.76
CA VAL A 401 -28.84 -16.60 23.40
C VAL A 401 -29.82 -17.10 24.46
N SER A 402 -30.97 -16.44 24.58
CA SER A 402 -32.02 -16.87 25.50
C SER A 402 -32.55 -18.26 25.11
N THR A 403 -32.60 -19.20 26.05
CA THR A 403 -33.10 -20.57 25.81
C THR A 403 -34.60 -20.61 25.46
N LYS A 404 -35.34 -19.52 25.71
CA LYS A 404 -36.76 -19.38 25.34
C LYS A 404 -36.96 -18.62 24.03
N LEU A 405 -35.89 -18.31 23.30
CA LEU A 405 -35.98 -17.50 22.10
C LEU A 405 -36.79 -18.22 21.02
N ALA A 406 -37.84 -17.56 20.54
CA ALA A 406 -38.57 -17.89 19.34
C ALA A 406 -38.70 -16.61 18.52
N THR A 407 -38.06 -16.56 17.36
CA THR A 407 -37.96 -15.33 16.55
C THR A 407 -38.36 -15.59 15.10
N THR A 408 -38.78 -14.53 14.41
CA THR A 408 -39.04 -14.55 12.97
C THR A 408 -38.07 -13.60 12.30
N VAL A 409 -37.27 -14.11 11.37
CA VAL A 409 -36.27 -13.34 10.63
C VAL A 409 -36.59 -13.41 9.15
N THR A 410 -36.65 -12.25 8.50
CA THR A 410 -36.80 -12.15 7.05
C THR A 410 -35.47 -11.67 6.47
N PRO A 411 -34.65 -12.56 5.91
CA PRO A 411 -33.45 -12.16 5.20
C PRO A 411 -33.77 -11.27 3.98
N PRO A 412 -32.77 -10.56 3.43
CA PRO A 412 -32.94 -9.82 2.18
C PRO A 412 -33.43 -10.72 1.04
N GLY A 413 -34.11 -10.15 0.06
CA GLY A 413 -34.53 -10.85 -1.14
C GLY A 413 -33.41 -11.62 -1.84
N SER A 414 -33.73 -12.77 -2.41
CA SER A 414 -32.78 -13.56 -3.20
C SER A 414 -32.26 -12.74 -4.37
N LYS A 415 -30.93 -12.60 -4.47
CA LYS A 415 -30.29 -11.91 -5.60
C LYS A 415 -30.66 -12.57 -6.93
N SER A 416 -30.73 -13.90 -6.94
CA SER A 416 -31.01 -14.69 -8.13
C SER A 416 -32.42 -14.48 -8.66
N ILE A 417 -33.40 -14.41 -7.75
CA ILE A 417 -34.80 -14.16 -8.10
C ILE A 417 -35.00 -12.67 -8.41
N SER A 418 -34.48 -11.77 -7.58
CA SER A 418 -34.55 -10.31 -7.77
C SER A 418 -34.13 -9.92 -9.20
N ASN A 419 -32.96 -10.40 -9.63
CA ASN A 419 -32.42 -10.04 -10.93
C ASN A 419 -33.27 -10.57 -12.10
N ARG A 420 -33.83 -11.78 -11.98
CA ARG A 420 -34.69 -12.38 -13.00
C ARG A 420 -36.05 -11.70 -13.07
N ALA A 421 -36.66 -11.46 -11.91
CA ALA A 421 -37.95 -10.78 -11.79
C ALA A 421 -37.88 -9.40 -12.45
N LEU A 422 -36.75 -8.69 -12.28
CA LEU A 422 -36.55 -7.39 -12.88
C LEU A 422 -36.52 -7.44 -14.42
N ILE A 423 -35.78 -8.38 -15.01
CA ILE A 423 -35.75 -8.57 -16.47
C ILE A 423 -37.12 -8.97 -17.01
N LEU A 424 -37.76 -9.98 -16.39
CA LEU A 424 -39.07 -10.48 -16.83
C LEU A 424 -40.14 -9.39 -16.75
N ALA A 425 -40.18 -8.63 -15.65
CA ALA A 425 -41.11 -7.52 -15.49
C ALA A 425 -40.85 -6.39 -16.48
N ALA A 426 -39.58 -6.10 -16.79
CA ALA A 426 -39.23 -5.08 -17.77
C ALA A 426 -39.57 -5.46 -19.21
N LEU A 427 -39.37 -6.73 -19.56
CA LEU A 427 -39.74 -7.25 -20.87
C LEU A 427 -41.25 -7.46 -21.02
N GLY A 428 -41.97 -7.67 -19.92
CA GLY A 428 -43.41 -7.91 -19.95
C GLY A 428 -44.26 -6.69 -20.29
N GLU A 429 -45.52 -6.94 -20.57
CA GLU A 429 -46.55 -5.93 -20.78
C GLU A 429 -47.31 -5.68 -19.47
N GLY A 430 -47.52 -4.41 -19.12
CA GLY A 430 -48.26 -3.99 -17.93
C GLY A 430 -47.36 -3.62 -16.74
N THR A 431 -47.98 -3.37 -15.59
CA THR A 431 -47.30 -2.93 -14.36
C THR A 431 -47.19 -4.07 -13.35
N CYS A 432 -46.00 -4.25 -12.77
CA CYS A 432 -45.72 -5.20 -11.71
C CYS A 432 -45.20 -4.47 -10.47
N ARG A 433 -45.81 -4.71 -9.30
CA ARG A 433 -45.32 -4.26 -8.00
C ARG A 433 -44.41 -5.34 -7.40
N ILE A 434 -43.11 -5.08 -7.33
CA ILE A 434 -42.11 -6.03 -6.83
C ILE A 434 -41.78 -5.71 -5.37
N LYS A 435 -42.04 -6.66 -4.46
CA LYS A 435 -41.79 -6.54 -3.01
C LYS A 435 -40.58 -7.37 -2.57
N ASN A 436 -39.95 -6.99 -1.47
CA ASN A 436 -38.76 -7.64 -0.89
C ASN A 436 -37.60 -7.75 -1.89
N LEU A 437 -37.46 -6.75 -2.76
CA LEU A 437 -36.41 -6.72 -3.77
C LEU A 437 -35.05 -6.47 -3.11
N LEU A 438 -34.02 -7.23 -3.50
CA LEU A 438 -32.67 -6.99 -3.01
C LEU A 438 -32.12 -5.68 -3.58
N HIS A 439 -31.90 -4.69 -2.71
CA HIS A 439 -31.22 -3.45 -3.08
C HIS A 439 -29.71 -3.71 -3.25
N SER A 440 -29.33 -4.18 -4.45
CA SER A 440 -27.96 -4.48 -4.83
C SER A 440 -27.55 -3.72 -6.09
N ASP A 441 -26.24 -3.53 -6.28
CA ASP A 441 -25.65 -2.94 -7.48
C ASP A 441 -26.21 -3.57 -8.77
N ASP A 442 -26.40 -4.89 -8.81
CA ASP A 442 -26.92 -5.58 -9.99
C ASP A 442 -28.34 -5.12 -10.36
N VAL A 443 -29.25 -5.05 -9.39
CA VAL A 443 -30.64 -4.61 -9.60
C VAL A 443 -30.68 -3.19 -10.15
N GLU A 444 -29.84 -2.33 -9.60
CA GLU A 444 -29.82 -0.92 -9.94
C GLU A 444 -29.21 -0.63 -11.32
N PHE A 445 -28.06 -1.24 -11.62
CA PHE A 445 -27.45 -1.10 -12.94
C PHE A 445 -28.37 -1.64 -14.03
N MET A 446 -29.11 -2.73 -13.76
CA MET A 446 -30.12 -3.23 -14.68
C MET A 446 -31.30 -2.28 -14.85
N LEU A 447 -31.85 -1.74 -13.76
CA LEU A 447 -32.93 -0.74 -13.83
C LEU A 447 -32.52 0.45 -14.69
N THR A 448 -31.34 1.02 -14.40
CA THR A 448 -30.81 2.18 -15.13
C THR A 448 -30.61 1.85 -16.60
N ALA A 449 -30.01 0.69 -16.90
CA ALA A 449 -29.79 0.23 -18.27
C ALA A 449 -31.10 0.06 -19.04
N ILE A 450 -32.09 -0.64 -18.47
CA ILE A 450 -33.37 -0.92 -19.11
C ILE A 450 -34.17 0.36 -19.34
N THR A 451 -34.16 1.29 -18.38
CA THR A 451 -34.83 2.58 -18.54
C THR A 451 -34.18 3.42 -19.63
N ARG A 452 -32.85 3.43 -19.74
CA ARG A 452 -32.14 4.10 -20.85
C ARG A 452 -32.46 3.48 -22.21
N LEU A 453 -32.63 2.16 -22.27
CA LEU A 453 -33.10 1.46 -23.47
C LEU A 453 -34.59 1.69 -23.76
N GLY A 454 -35.29 2.44 -22.91
CA GLY A 454 -36.72 2.73 -23.04
C GLY A 454 -37.64 1.55 -22.77
N GLY A 455 -37.11 0.39 -22.33
CA GLY A 455 -37.85 -0.85 -22.19
C GLY A 455 -38.82 -0.90 -21.00
N ALA A 456 -38.56 -0.10 -19.96
CA ALA A 456 -39.45 0.01 -18.80
C ALA A 456 -39.32 1.38 -18.12
N SER A 457 -40.40 1.81 -17.47
CA SER A 457 -40.40 2.89 -16.47
C SER A 457 -40.55 2.29 -15.08
N TYR A 458 -39.96 2.93 -14.08
CA TYR A 458 -40.10 2.48 -12.70
C TYR A 458 -40.31 3.65 -11.73
N ALA A 459 -40.92 3.33 -10.59
CA ALA A 459 -41.05 4.20 -9.44
C ALA A 459 -40.85 3.38 -8.16
N TRP A 460 -40.48 4.04 -7.08
CA TRP A 460 -40.38 3.43 -5.76
C TRP A 460 -41.54 3.89 -4.89
N GLU A 461 -42.11 2.96 -4.12
CA GLU A 461 -43.12 3.21 -3.10
C GLU A 461 -42.64 2.68 -1.74
N ASP A 462 -43.36 3.04 -0.67
CA ASP A 462 -43.09 2.63 0.72
C ASP A 462 -41.61 2.83 1.12
N ALA A 463 -41.11 4.06 0.89
CA ALA A 463 -39.74 4.46 1.20
C ALA A 463 -38.66 3.56 0.55
N GLY A 464 -38.94 3.02 -0.65
CA GLY A 464 -37.97 2.21 -1.41
C GLY A 464 -38.11 0.70 -1.25
N GLU A 465 -39.12 0.22 -0.51
CA GLU A 465 -39.34 -1.22 -0.30
C GLU A 465 -40.11 -1.90 -1.46
N VAL A 466 -40.90 -1.12 -2.20
CA VAL A 466 -41.69 -1.62 -3.33
C VAL A 466 -41.24 -0.94 -4.61
N LEU A 467 -40.76 -1.75 -5.56
CA LEU A 467 -40.45 -1.28 -6.91
C LEU A 467 -41.69 -1.46 -7.78
N VAL A 468 -42.27 -0.37 -8.26
CA VAL A 468 -43.34 -0.38 -9.26
C VAL A 468 -42.69 -0.30 -10.62
N LEU A 469 -42.78 -1.36 -11.41
CA LEU A 469 -42.13 -1.46 -12.71
C LEU A 469 -43.16 -1.68 -13.80
N THR A 470 -43.20 -0.79 -14.79
CA THR A 470 -44.08 -0.87 -15.95
C THR A 470 -43.26 -1.23 -17.17
N GLY A 471 -43.40 -2.48 -17.61
CA GLY A 471 -42.74 -2.99 -18.81
C GLY A 471 -43.46 -2.59 -20.08
N LYS A 472 -42.72 -2.53 -21.20
CA LYS A 472 -43.24 -2.15 -22.52
C LYS A 472 -43.29 -3.30 -23.52
N GLY A 473 -43.48 -4.52 -23.05
CA GLY A 473 -43.66 -5.68 -23.93
C GLY A 473 -42.47 -5.98 -24.84
N GLY A 474 -41.24 -5.78 -24.35
CA GLY A 474 -39.99 -6.05 -25.09
C GLY A 474 -39.63 -5.01 -26.15
N GLN A 475 -40.31 -3.87 -26.17
CA GLN A 475 -40.00 -2.77 -27.09
C GLN A 475 -38.83 -1.92 -26.56
N LEU A 476 -37.60 -2.42 -26.73
CA LEU A 476 -36.38 -1.68 -26.40
C LEU A 476 -35.82 -0.95 -27.63
N ARG A 477 -35.14 0.17 -27.39
CA ARG A 477 -34.47 1.00 -28.38
C ARG A 477 -32.98 1.07 -28.08
N ALA A 478 -32.16 1.03 -29.12
CA ALA A 478 -30.72 1.15 -28.98
C ALA A 478 -30.33 2.50 -28.36
N SER A 479 -29.41 2.48 -27.39
CA SER A 479 -28.88 3.67 -26.71
C SER A 479 -27.59 4.14 -27.38
N SER A 480 -27.50 5.43 -27.70
CA SER A 480 -26.27 6.08 -28.15
C SER A 480 -25.21 6.14 -27.05
N ASP A 481 -25.64 6.28 -25.79
CA ASP A 481 -24.74 6.27 -24.63
C ASP A 481 -24.41 4.84 -24.19
N PRO A 482 -23.13 4.55 -23.84
CA PRO A 482 -22.76 3.28 -23.23
C PRO A 482 -23.50 3.03 -21.90
N LEU A 483 -23.89 1.77 -21.68
CA LEU A 483 -24.52 1.31 -20.45
C LEU A 483 -23.44 0.82 -19.48
N TYR A 484 -23.16 1.61 -18.43
CA TYR A 484 -22.18 1.27 -17.39
C TYR A 484 -22.81 0.37 -16.31
N LEU A 485 -22.15 -0.75 -16.01
CA LEU A 485 -22.68 -1.79 -15.11
C LEU A 485 -21.79 -2.08 -13.88
N GLY A 486 -20.83 -1.21 -13.55
CA GLY A 486 -19.92 -1.44 -12.42
C GLY A 486 -19.21 -2.80 -12.50
N ASN A 487 -19.29 -3.61 -11.45
CA ASN A 487 -18.87 -5.03 -11.43
C ASN A 487 -20.06 -6.00 -11.29
N ALA A 488 -21.25 -5.58 -11.72
CA ALA A 488 -22.48 -6.36 -11.64
C ALA A 488 -22.47 -7.52 -12.63
N GLY A 489 -21.91 -8.64 -12.16
CA GLY A 489 -21.71 -9.85 -12.96
C GLY A 489 -23.02 -10.30 -13.60
N THR A 490 -24.06 -10.49 -12.80
CA THR A 490 -25.35 -10.98 -13.29
C THR A 490 -25.98 -9.98 -14.25
N ALA A 491 -25.94 -8.68 -13.94
CA ALA A 491 -26.44 -7.62 -14.82
C ALA A 491 -25.82 -7.69 -16.22
N SER A 492 -24.48 -7.76 -16.30
CA SER A 492 -23.80 -7.81 -17.61
C SER A 492 -24.19 -9.04 -18.44
N ARG A 493 -24.39 -10.20 -17.82
CA ARG A 493 -24.78 -11.43 -18.54
C ARG A 493 -26.21 -11.28 -19.07
N PHE A 494 -27.14 -10.87 -18.21
CA PHE A 494 -28.55 -10.70 -18.59
C PHE A 494 -28.72 -9.62 -19.66
N LEU A 495 -28.10 -8.46 -19.46
CA LEU A 495 -28.20 -7.34 -20.40
C LEU A 495 -27.53 -7.62 -21.74
N THR A 496 -26.51 -8.49 -21.80
CA THR A 496 -25.89 -8.87 -23.09
C THR A 496 -26.92 -9.51 -24.02
N THR A 497 -27.81 -10.38 -23.50
CA THR A 497 -28.88 -10.95 -24.32
C THR A 497 -30.05 -9.98 -24.50
N VAL A 498 -30.44 -9.24 -23.44
CA VAL A 498 -31.58 -8.29 -23.52
C VAL A 498 -31.32 -7.17 -24.51
N VAL A 499 -30.08 -6.64 -24.59
CA VAL A 499 -29.71 -5.59 -25.55
C VAL A 499 -29.86 -6.07 -27.00
N ALA A 500 -29.69 -7.36 -27.29
CA ALA A 500 -29.91 -7.91 -28.62
C ALA A 500 -31.39 -7.85 -29.06
N LEU A 501 -32.33 -7.66 -28.13
CA LEU A 501 -33.75 -7.45 -28.42
C LEU A 501 -34.06 -6.02 -28.91
N CYS A 502 -33.13 -5.08 -28.75
CA CYS A 502 -33.37 -3.69 -29.11
C CYS A 502 -33.64 -3.54 -30.61
N SER A 503 -34.61 -2.70 -30.93
CA SER A 503 -34.77 -2.13 -32.26
C SER A 503 -33.74 -1.02 -32.48
N PRO A 504 -33.22 -0.86 -33.70
CA PRO A 504 -32.37 0.27 -34.03
C PRO A 504 -33.15 1.58 -33.83
N ALA A 505 -32.47 2.58 -33.28
CA ALA A 505 -33.01 3.92 -33.08
C ALA A 505 -32.15 4.92 -33.87
N ASP A 506 -31.57 5.92 -33.21
CA ASP A 506 -30.57 6.82 -33.84
C ASP A 506 -29.22 6.13 -34.07
N VAL A 507 -29.01 4.97 -33.43
CA VAL A 507 -27.83 4.11 -33.55
C VAL A 507 -28.25 2.67 -33.85
N SER A 508 -27.39 1.94 -34.56
CA SER A 508 -27.60 0.53 -34.93
C SER A 508 -27.09 -0.48 -33.90
N SER A 509 -26.40 -0.03 -32.85
CA SER A 509 -25.83 -0.88 -31.80
C SER A 509 -25.84 -0.18 -30.45
N THR A 510 -25.61 -0.93 -29.38
CA THR A 510 -25.49 -0.40 -28.01
C THR A 510 -24.25 -1.00 -27.34
N VAL A 511 -23.56 -0.19 -26.54
CA VAL A 511 -22.34 -0.59 -25.84
C VAL A 511 -22.64 -0.91 -24.37
N LEU A 512 -22.22 -2.09 -23.90
CA LEU A 512 -22.21 -2.48 -22.49
C LEU A 512 -20.78 -2.40 -21.95
N THR A 513 -20.60 -1.70 -20.83
CA THR A 513 -19.29 -1.52 -20.19
C THR A 513 -19.40 -1.62 -18.66
N GLY A 514 -18.26 -1.58 -17.97
CA GLY A 514 -18.19 -1.62 -16.51
C GLY A 514 -16.83 -1.19 -16.01
N ASN A 515 -16.58 -1.42 -14.72
CA ASN A 515 -15.29 -1.11 -14.11
C ASN A 515 -14.16 -2.03 -14.62
N ALA A 516 -12.91 -1.73 -14.26
CA ALA A 516 -11.75 -2.51 -14.71
C ALA A 516 -11.87 -4.02 -14.40
N ARG A 517 -12.51 -4.40 -13.27
CA ARG A 517 -12.70 -5.81 -12.91
C ARG A 517 -13.76 -6.50 -13.78
N MET A 518 -14.80 -5.78 -14.20
CA MET A 518 -15.76 -6.26 -15.18
C MET A 518 -15.09 -6.50 -16.55
N GLN A 519 -14.16 -5.63 -16.94
CA GLN A 519 -13.48 -5.71 -18.23
C GLN A 519 -12.52 -6.90 -18.38
N VAL A 520 -12.24 -7.61 -17.30
CA VAL A 520 -11.47 -8.88 -17.31
C VAL A 520 -12.33 -10.09 -16.92
N ARG A 521 -13.65 -9.91 -16.78
CA ARG A 521 -14.56 -10.97 -16.33
C ARG A 521 -15.10 -11.73 -17.55
N PRO A 522 -14.97 -13.06 -17.60
CA PRO A 522 -15.28 -13.84 -18.82
C PRO A 522 -16.77 -13.81 -19.17
N ILE A 523 -17.07 -13.63 -20.46
CA ILE A 523 -18.43 -13.72 -21.03
C ILE A 523 -18.46 -14.47 -22.38
N GLY A 524 -17.30 -14.93 -22.87
CA GLY A 524 -17.09 -15.63 -24.13
C GLY A 524 -18.22 -16.57 -24.58
N PRO A 525 -18.54 -17.62 -23.80
CA PRO A 525 -19.54 -18.61 -24.21
C PRO A 525 -20.93 -18.02 -24.52
N LEU A 526 -21.36 -16.96 -23.82
CA LEU A 526 -22.64 -16.30 -24.09
C LEU A 526 -22.59 -15.53 -25.41
N VAL A 527 -21.50 -14.82 -25.68
CA VAL A 527 -21.31 -14.08 -26.93
C VAL A 527 -21.22 -15.03 -28.11
N ASP A 528 -20.49 -16.14 -27.96
CA ASP A 528 -20.35 -17.17 -29.00
C ASP A 528 -21.74 -17.76 -29.35
N ALA A 529 -22.59 -18.04 -28.35
CA ALA A 529 -23.96 -18.50 -28.57
C ALA A 529 -24.84 -17.46 -29.30
N LEU A 530 -24.77 -16.18 -28.92
CA LEU A 530 -25.56 -15.11 -29.56
C LEU A 530 -25.11 -14.84 -31.00
N ARG A 531 -23.80 -14.86 -31.26
CA ARG A 531 -23.25 -14.76 -32.62
C ARG A 531 -23.72 -15.91 -33.51
N SER A 532 -23.70 -17.14 -32.98
CA SER A 532 -24.22 -18.31 -33.71
C SER A 532 -25.72 -18.21 -34.02
N ASN A 533 -26.46 -17.41 -33.25
CA ASN A 533 -27.88 -17.15 -33.43
C ASN A 533 -28.18 -15.77 -34.05
N GLY A 534 -27.28 -15.29 -34.91
CA GLY A 534 -27.53 -14.15 -35.79
C GLY A 534 -27.44 -12.76 -35.16
N VAL A 535 -26.78 -12.62 -33.99
CA VAL A 535 -26.52 -11.31 -33.37
C VAL A 535 -25.05 -10.94 -33.52
N SER A 536 -24.75 -9.86 -34.23
CA SER A 536 -23.38 -9.34 -34.29
C SER A 536 -23.00 -8.69 -32.96
N ILE A 537 -21.84 -9.05 -32.44
CA ILE A 537 -21.30 -8.55 -31.17
C ILE A 537 -19.80 -8.35 -31.34
N ASP A 538 -19.27 -7.19 -31.00
CA ASP A 538 -17.83 -6.89 -31.00
C ASP A 538 -17.28 -6.73 -29.58
N TYR A 539 -16.11 -7.30 -29.34
CA TYR A 539 -15.31 -7.00 -28.16
C TYR A 539 -14.55 -5.69 -28.39
N LEU A 540 -14.75 -4.69 -27.53
CA LEU A 540 -14.01 -3.42 -27.61
C LEU A 540 -12.69 -3.45 -26.82
N GLY A 541 -12.47 -4.49 -26.03
CA GLY A 541 -11.25 -4.72 -25.26
C GLY A 541 -10.48 -5.98 -25.72
N PRO A 542 -9.26 -6.21 -25.20
CA PRO A 542 -8.38 -7.28 -25.67
C PRO A 542 -8.78 -8.71 -25.23
N GLY A 543 -9.80 -8.87 -24.38
CA GLY A 543 -10.23 -10.17 -23.83
C GLY A 543 -11.64 -10.57 -24.24
N LYS A 544 -12.02 -11.85 -24.02
CA LYS A 544 -13.40 -12.36 -24.16
C LYS A 544 -14.30 -11.88 -23.00
N SER A 545 -14.35 -10.57 -22.78
CA SER A 545 -14.96 -9.85 -21.65
C SER A 545 -15.52 -8.49 -22.12
N LEU A 546 -16.24 -7.77 -21.26
CA LEU A 546 -16.68 -6.40 -21.58
C LEU A 546 -15.47 -5.46 -21.79
N PRO A 547 -15.59 -4.33 -22.50
CA PRO A 547 -16.82 -3.77 -23.08
C PRO A 547 -17.26 -4.48 -24.36
N LEU A 548 -18.58 -4.63 -24.54
CA LEU A 548 -19.20 -5.25 -25.72
C LEU A 548 -20.00 -4.21 -26.50
N ARG A 549 -19.86 -4.18 -27.83
CA ARG A 549 -20.81 -3.51 -28.73
C ARG A 549 -21.74 -4.59 -29.30
N ILE A 550 -23.04 -4.43 -29.10
CA ILE A 550 -24.06 -5.42 -29.50
C ILE A 550 -25.00 -4.77 -30.50
N ASP A 551 -25.22 -5.41 -31.64
CA ASP A 551 -26.15 -4.92 -32.65
C ASP A 551 -27.59 -4.94 -32.14
N ALA A 552 -28.33 -3.89 -32.50
CA ALA A 552 -29.76 -3.78 -32.24
C ALA A 552 -30.55 -4.60 -33.28
N ALA A 553 -30.52 -5.93 -33.12
CA ALA A 553 -31.00 -6.88 -34.11
C ALA A 553 -32.54 -7.06 -34.16
N GLY A 554 -33.28 -6.47 -33.20
CA GLY A 554 -34.71 -6.73 -33.00
C GLY A 554 -34.98 -8.18 -32.58
N GLY A 555 -34.10 -8.77 -31.77
CA GLY A 555 -34.13 -10.17 -31.38
C GLY A 555 -33.13 -11.04 -32.16
N PHE A 556 -32.67 -12.11 -31.52
CA PHE A 556 -31.88 -13.17 -32.17
C PHE A 556 -32.77 -14.02 -33.09
N ALA A 557 -32.16 -14.79 -34.00
CA ALA A 557 -32.89 -15.44 -35.10
C ALA A 557 -33.94 -16.43 -34.60
N GLY A 558 -33.63 -17.22 -33.57
CA GLY A 558 -34.51 -18.26 -33.05
C GLY A 558 -33.98 -19.64 -33.43
N GLY A 559 -34.86 -20.63 -33.58
CA GLY A 559 -34.45 -21.99 -33.93
C GLY A 559 -33.56 -22.63 -32.87
N VAL A 560 -32.57 -23.42 -33.30
CA VAL A 560 -31.69 -24.14 -32.38
C VAL A 560 -30.59 -23.21 -31.86
N ILE A 561 -30.43 -23.16 -30.54
CA ILE A 561 -29.30 -22.50 -29.88
C ILE A 561 -28.67 -23.44 -28.86
N GLU A 562 -27.34 -23.55 -28.92
CA GLU A 562 -26.58 -24.55 -28.16
C GLU A 562 -25.65 -23.89 -27.15
N LEU A 563 -25.59 -24.47 -25.95
CA LEU A 563 -24.64 -24.13 -24.89
C LEU A 563 -24.12 -25.42 -24.26
N ALA A 564 -22.89 -25.45 -23.78
CA ALA A 564 -22.39 -26.62 -23.07
C ALA A 564 -23.06 -26.77 -21.68
N ALA A 565 -23.34 -27.99 -21.24
CA ALA A 565 -24.01 -28.27 -19.95
C ALA A 565 -23.20 -27.79 -18.72
N THR A 566 -21.89 -27.60 -18.88
CA THR A 566 -20.96 -27.15 -17.83
C THR A 566 -20.82 -25.63 -17.74
N VAL A 567 -21.50 -24.85 -18.59
CA VAL A 567 -21.39 -23.38 -18.58
C VAL A 567 -22.15 -22.75 -17.42
N SER A 568 -21.86 -21.47 -17.16
CA SER A 568 -22.50 -20.70 -16.09
C SER A 568 -24.03 -20.66 -16.24
N SER A 569 -24.73 -20.89 -15.12
CA SER A 569 -26.18 -20.74 -15.01
C SER A 569 -26.69 -19.36 -15.44
N GLN A 570 -25.86 -18.32 -15.36
CA GLN A 570 -26.24 -16.97 -15.76
C GLN A 570 -26.42 -16.84 -17.27
N TYR A 571 -25.63 -17.58 -18.08
CA TYR A 571 -25.71 -17.51 -19.54
C TYR A 571 -26.99 -18.16 -20.04
N VAL A 572 -27.27 -19.39 -19.58
CA VAL A 572 -28.49 -20.13 -19.95
C VAL A 572 -29.76 -19.38 -19.52
N SER A 573 -29.81 -18.86 -18.30
CA SER A 573 -30.96 -18.08 -17.84
C SER A 573 -31.15 -16.78 -18.63
N SER A 574 -30.07 -16.12 -19.04
CA SER A 574 -30.14 -14.93 -19.89
C SER A 574 -30.87 -15.20 -21.20
N ILE A 575 -30.48 -16.29 -21.88
CA ILE A 575 -31.10 -16.72 -23.14
C ILE A 575 -32.56 -17.10 -22.92
N LEU A 576 -32.86 -17.89 -21.88
CA LEU A 576 -34.23 -18.30 -21.55
C LEU A 576 -35.17 -17.10 -21.37
N MET A 577 -34.75 -16.06 -20.65
CA MET A 577 -35.59 -14.87 -20.41
C MET A 577 -35.82 -14.02 -21.66
N ALA A 578 -34.93 -14.06 -22.65
CA ALA A 578 -35.05 -13.28 -23.88
C ALA A 578 -35.64 -14.08 -25.05
N ALA A 579 -35.60 -15.42 -24.97
CA ALA A 579 -36.06 -16.34 -26.02
C ALA A 579 -37.50 -16.11 -26.53
N PRO A 580 -38.48 -15.72 -25.69
CA PRO A 580 -39.83 -15.43 -26.20
C PRO A 580 -39.87 -14.27 -27.22
N TYR A 581 -38.86 -13.41 -27.23
CA TYR A 581 -38.74 -12.24 -28.10
C TYR A 581 -37.82 -12.48 -29.30
N ALA A 582 -37.38 -13.72 -29.55
CA ALA A 582 -36.67 -14.08 -30.76
C ALA A 582 -37.56 -13.95 -32.01
N LYS A 583 -36.94 -13.94 -33.20
CA LYS A 583 -37.67 -13.82 -34.46
C LYS A 583 -38.54 -15.06 -34.72
N GLU A 584 -38.01 -16.24 -34.43
CA GLU A 584 -38.68 -17.55 -34.47
C GLU A 584 -38.68 -18.24 -33.09
N PRO A 585 -39.57 -19.22 -32.83
CA PRO A 585 -39.51 -20.05 -31.62
C PRO A 585 -38.13 -20.66 -31.39
N VAL A 586 -37.70 -20.75 -30.13
CA VAL A 586 -36.35 -21.15 -29.75
C VAL A 586 -36.36 -22.59 -29.23
N THR A 587 -35.39 -23.39 -29.65
CA THR A 587 -35.05 -24.68 -29.04
C THR A 587 -33.65 -24.56 -28.44
N LEU A 588 -33.59 -24.44 -27.12
CA LEU A 588 -32.34 -24.31 -26.38
C LEU A 588 -31.85 -25.70 -25.97
N ARG A 589 -30.70 -26.12 -26.49
CA ARG A 589 -30.09 -27.44 -26.21
C ARG A 589 -28.83 -27.28 -25.37
N LEU A 590 -28.78 -27.96 -24.23
CA LEU A 590 -27.61 -28.02 -23.36
C LEU A 590 -26.78 -29.26 -23.67
N VAL A 591 -25.70 -29.06 -24.43
CA VAL A 591 -24.87 -30.13 -24.97
C VAL A 591 -23.88 -30.63 -23.90
N GLY A 592 -23.93 -31.92 -23.59
CA GLY A 592 -23.08 -32.56 -22.59
C GLY A 592 -23.86 -33.40 -21.59
N GLY A 593 -23.27 -33.66 -20.42
CA GLY A 593 -23.90 -34.38 -19.31
C GLY A 593 -24.99 -33.58 -18.59
N LYS A 594 -25.34 -34.00 -17.37
CA LYS A 594 -26.30 -33.29 -16.51
C LYS A 594 -25.83 -31.83 -16.28
N PRO A 595 -26.65 -30.82 -16.57
CA PRO A 595 -26.23 -29.43 -16.44
C PRO A 595 -26.06 -29.05 -14.96
N ILE A 596 -24.90 -28.49 -14.64
CA ILE A 596 -24.56 -28.02 -13.27
C ILE A 596 -25.54 -26.90 -12.84
N SER A 597 -26.15 -26.21 -13.80
CA SER A 597 -27.06 -25.10 -13.61
C SER A 597 -28.54 -25.48 -13.46
N GLN A 598 -28.90 -26.77 -13.35
CA GLN A 598 -30.31 -27.19 -13.37
C GLN A 598 -31.23 -26.43 -12.39
N PRO A 599 -30.85 -26.19 -11.12
CA PRO A 599 -31.72 -25.46 -10.19
C PRO A 599 -32.03 -24.03 -10.66
N TYR A 600 -31.06 -23.35 -11.27
CA TYR A 600 -31.26 -22.01 -11.81
C TYR A 600 -32.07 -22.00 -13.10
N ILE A 601 -31.97 -23.06 -13.91
CA ILE A 601 -32.83 -23.24 -15.08
C ILE A 601 -34.26 -23.37 -14.59
N ASP A 602 -34.52 -24.28 -13.65
CA ASP A 602 -35.86 -24.56 -13.12
C ASP A 602 -36.49 -23.32 -12.46
N MET A 603 -35.71 -22.57 -11.68
CA MET A 603 -36.10 -21.26 -11.17
C MET A 603 -36.52 -20.32 -12.31
N THR A 604 -35.72 -20.22 -13.37
CA THR A 604 -36.03 -19.32 -14.50
C THR A 604 -37.32 -19.76 -15.20
N LEU A 605 -37.51 -21.06 -15.45
CA LEU A 605 -38.70 -21.59 -16.11
C LEU A 605 -39.97 -21.34 -15.26
N ALA A 606 -39.89 -21.57 -13.95
CA ALA A 606 -41.00 -21.31 -13.04
C ALA A 606 -41.38 -19.83 -13.01
N MET A 607 -40.37 -18.94 -12.96
CA MET A 607 -40.61 -17.50 -13.04
C MET A 607 -41.23 -17.10 -14.37
N MET A 608 -40.70 -17.58 -15.51
CA MET A 608 -41.29 -17.33 -16.83
C MET A 608 -42.77 -17.71 -16.88
N LYS A 609 -43.13 -18.87 -16.28
CA LYS A 609 -44.52 -19.32 -16.18
C LYS A 609 -45.38 -18.36 -15.37
N THR A 610 -44.89 -17.83 -14.25
CA THR A 610 -45.61 -16.81 -13.47
C THR A 610 -45.82 -15.52 -14.26
N PHE A 611 -44.86 -15.16 -15.12
CA PHE A 611 -44.95 -14.05 -16.06
C PHE A 611 -45.65 -14.43 -17.38
N GLY A 612 -46.41 -15.54 -17.41
CA GLY A 612 -47.33 -15.89 -18.50
C GLY A 612 -46.72 -16.62 -19.70
N VAL A 613 -45.45 -17.05 -19.65
CA VAL A 613 -44.80 -17.83 -20.72
C VAL A 613 -44.39 -19.20 -20.21
N GLN A 614 -44.99 -20.25 -20.78
CA GLN A 614 -44.68 -21.64 -20.44
C GLN A 614 -43.62 -22.20 -21.40
N VAL A 615 -42.58 -22.81 -20.83
CA VAL A 615 -41.52 -23.52 -21.56
C VAL A 615 -41.75 -25.03 -21.42
N GLU A 616 -41.62 -25.76 -22.51
CA GLU A 616 -41.79 -27.21 -22.55
C GLU A 616 -40.43 -27.90 -22.59
N ARG A 617 -40.23 -28.93 -21.76
CA ARG A 617 -39.05 -29.79 -21.88
C ARG A 617 -39.29 -30.81 -22.99
N SER A 618 -38.26 -31.07 -23.78
CA SER A 618 -38.33 -32.10 -24.83
C SER A 618 -38.53 -33.48 -24.23
N SER A 619 -39.35 -34.31 -24.89
CA SER A 619 -39.58 -35.71 -24.49
C SER A 619 -38.42 -36.64 -24.84
N SER A 620 -37.63 -36.29 -25.88
CA SER A 620 -36.49 -37.10 -26.33
C SER A 620 -35.18 -36.82 -25.60
N ASP A 621 -35.01 -35.58 -25.09
CA ASP A 621 -33.81 -35.15 -24.38
C ASP A 621 -34.18 -34.14 -23.26
N PRO A 622 -34.02 -34.49 -21.97
CA PRO A 622 -34.38 -33.60 -20.87
C PRO A 622 -33.53 -32.32 -20.80
N ASN A 623 -32.40 -32.26 -21.51
CA ASN A 623 -31.52 -31.09 -21.60
C ASN A 623 -31.89 -30.15 -22.77
N THR A 624 -33.00 -30.43 -23.45
CA THR A 624 -33.53 -29.59 -24.53
C THR A 624 -34.85 -28.94 -24.11
N TYR A 625 -34.94 -27.62 -24.30
CA TYR A 625 -36.08 -26.79 -23.89
C TYR A 625 -36.68 -26.09 -25.11
N HIS A 626 -38.00 -26.26 -25.31
CA HIS A 626 -38.76 -25.60 -26.37
C HIS A 626 -39.45 -24.35 -25.80
N ILE A 627 -39.07 -23.19 -26.33
CA ILE A 627 -39.57 -21.87 -25.91
C ILE A 627 -40.38 -21.28 -27.05
N ALA A 628 -41.68 -21.10 -26.82
CA ALA A 628 -42.56 -20.43 -27.75
C ALA A 628 -42.27 -18.92 -27.84
N LYS A 629 -42.53 -18.33 -29.01
CA LYS A 629 -42.52 -16.88 -29.20
C LYS A 629 -43.72 -16.26 -28.48
N GLY A 630 -43.51 -15.17 -27.75
CA GLY A 630 -44.56 -14.51 -26.99
C GLY A 630 -44.07 -13.32 -26.19
N THR A 631 -44.99 -12.68 -25.49
CA THR A 631 -44.73 -11.54 -24.60
C THR A 631 -45.11 -11.92 -23.18
N TYR A 632 -44.25 -11.61 -22.21
CA TYR A 632 -44.59 -11.81 -20.81
C TYR A 632 -45.78 -10.93 -20.41
N LYS A 633 -46.66 -11.48 -19.58
CA LYS A 633 -47.78 -10.75 -18.96
C LYS A 633 -47.43 -10.48 -17.51
N ASN A 634 -47.23 -9.20 -17.17
CA ASN A 634 -46.81 -8.82 -15.83
C ASN A 634 -47.91 -9.15 -14.80
N PRO A 635 -47.60 -9.91 -13.73
CA PRO A 635 -48.52 -10.05 -12.61
C PRO A 635 -48.62 -8.70 -11.89
N ALA A 636 -49.79 -8.41 -11.32
CA ALA A 636 -50.02 -7.15 -10.59
C ALA A 636 -49.02 -6.96 -9.44
N GLU A 637 -48.65 -8.06 -8.77
CA GLU A 637 -47.68 -8.07 -7.68
C GLU A 637 -46.80 -9.33 -7.76
N TYR A 638 -45.51 -9.18 -7.43
CA TYR A 638 -44.56 -10.28 -7.32
C TYR A 638 -43.68 -10.07 -6.09
N THR A 639 -43.79 -10.97 -5.10
CA THR A 639 -42.95 -10.91 -3.89
C THR A 639 -41.73 -11.80 -4.07
N ILE A 640 -40.55 -11.20 -3.94
CA ILE A 640 -39.28 -11.93 -4.01
C ILE A 640 -39.11 -12.75 -2.72
N GLU A 641 -38.86 -14.06 -2.87
CA GLU A 641 -38.45 -14.90 -1.75
C GLU A 641 -37.14 -14.38 -1.14
N SER A 642 -36.99 -14.49 0.18
CA SER A 642 -35.70 -14.20 0.82
C SER A 642 -34.59 -15.10 0.26
N ASP A 643 -33.35 -14.64 0.31
CA ASP A 643 -32.20 -15.41 -0.13
C ASP A 643 -32.06 -16.68 0.71
N ALA A 644 -32.30 -17.86 0.12
CA ALA A 644 -32.32 -19.12 0.86
C ALA A 644 -30.94 -19.48 1.44
N SER A 645 -29.89 -19.11 0.72
CA SER A 645 -28.50 -19.10 1.19
C SER A 645 -28.35 -18.31 2.50
N SER A 646 -28.84 -17.07 2.53
CA SER A 646 -28.79 -16.20 3.71
C SER A 646 -29.72 -16.68 4.83
N ALA A 647 -30.85 -17.29 4.49
CA ALA A 647 -31.75 -17.90 5.45
C ALA A 647 -31.11 -19.06 6.23
N THR A 648 -30.05 -19.68 5.71
CA THR A 648 -29.35 -20.75 6.44
C THR A 648 -28.73 -20.27 7.75
N TYR A 649 -28.22 -19.03 7.83
CA TYR A 649 -27.54 -18.53 9.03
C TYR A 649 -28.47 -18.39 10.24
N PRO A 650 -29.62 -17.67 10.17
CA PRO A 650 -30.54 -17.59 11.31
C PRO A 650 -31.17 -18.95 11.67
N LEU A 651 -31.45 -19.80 10.69
CA LEU A 651 -31.93 -21.17 10.94
C LEU A 651 -30.86 -22.03 11.63
N ALA A 652 -29.59 -21.86 11.26
CA ALA A 652 -28.47 -22.54 11.89
C ALA A 652 -28.21 -22.05 13.32
N ILE A 653 -28.48 -20.78 13.63
CA ILE A 653 -28.45 -20.30 15.03
C ILE A 653 -29.51 -21.04 15.86
N ALA A 654 -30.74 -21.17 15.35
CA ALA A 654 -31.76 -21.96 16.04
C ALA A 654 -31.32 -23.42 16.24
N ALA A 655 -30.75 -24.03 15.19
CA ALA A 655 -30.24 -25.40 15.24
C ALA A 655 -29.13 -25.60 16.29
N ILE A 656 -28.12 -24.73 16.31
CA ILE A 656 -26.94 -24.87 17.17
C ILE A 656 -27.20 -24.49 18.63
N THR A 657 -28.18 -23.61 18.88
CA THR A 657 -28.50 -23.09 20.22
C THR A 657 -29.69 -23.76 20.89
N GLY A 658 -30.42 -24.63 20.17
CA GLY A 658 -31.64 -25.26 20.67
C GLY A 658 -32.83 -24.31 20.82
N THR A 659 -32.83 -23.22 20.07
CA THR A 659 -33.91 -22.22 20.05
C THR A 659 -34.79 -22.40 18.80
N THR A 660 -35.76 -21.51 18.59
CA THR A 660 -36.65 -21.55 17.42
C THR A 660 -36.47 -20.32 16.53
N CYS A 661 -36.34 -20.53 15.22
CA CYS A 661 -36.35 -19.46 14.22
C CYS A 661 -37.30 -19.80 13.07
N THR A 662 -38.09 -18.81 12.63
CA THR A 662 -38.96 -18.90 11.46
C THR A 662 -38.48 -17.96 10.36
N VAL A 663 -38.39 -18.46 9.13
CA VAL A 663 -38.23 -17.67 7.91
C VAL A 663 -39.56 -17.69 7.15
N PRO A 664 -40.31 -16.58 7.11
CA PRO A 664 -41.74 -16.59 6.81
C PRO A 664 -42.11 -16.61 5.33
N ASN A 665 -41.11 -16.50 4.44
CA ASN A 665 -41.29 -16.41 2.98
C ASN A 665 -40.38 -17.37 2.19
N ILE A 666 -39.88 -18.43 2.84
CA ILE A 666 -39.22 -19.58 2.22
C ILE A 666 -39.88 -20.83 2.77
N GLY A 667 -40.50 -21.65 1.92
CA GLY A 667 -41.12 -22.91 2.32
C GLY A 667 -40.81 -24.04 1.35
N SER A 668 -41.60 -25.10 1.41
CA SER A 668 -41.42 -26.31 0.58
C SER A 668 -41.62 -26.06 -0.92
N SER A 669 -42.24 -24.93 -1.29
CA SER A 669 -42.44 -24.54 -2.70
C SER A 669 -41.37 -23.56 -3.21
N SER A 670 -40.32 -23.28 -2.43
CA SER A 670 -39.25 -22.36 -2.84
C SER A 670 -38.56 -22.83 -4.13
N LEU A 671 -38.24 -21.87 -4.99
CA LEU A 671 -37.49 -22.10 -6.22
C LEU A 671 -35.98 -22.24 -6.01
N GLN A 672 -35.51 -22.08 -4.77
CA GLN A 672 -34.09 -21.98 -4.45
C GLN A 672 -33.55 -23.31 -3.96
N GLY A 673 -32.49 -23.83 -4.60
CA GLY A 673 -31.85 -25.09 -4.19
C GLY A 673 -31.42 -25.08 -2.71
N ASP A 674 -30.86 -23.97 -2.24
CA ASP A 674 -30.46 -23.76 -0.85
C ASP A 674 -31.61 -23.84 0.17
N ALA A 675 -32.88 -23.70 -0.24
CA ALA A 675 -34.02 -23.86 0.68
C ALA A 675 -34.15 -25.30 1.21
N ARG A 676 -33.53 -26.26 0.50
CA ARG A 676 -33.43 -27.65 0.93
C ARG A 676 -32.60 -27.83 2.19
N PHE A 677 -31.77 -26.86 2.58
CA PHE A 677 -30.91 -26.94 3.77
C PHE A 677 -31.67 -27.32 5.05
N ALA A 678 -32.90 -26.82 5.23
CA ALA A 678 -33.68 -27.14 6.41
C ALA A 678 -34.04 -28.64 6.48
N ILE A 679 -34.51 -29.22 5.37
CA ILE A 679 -34.96 -30.63 5.31
C ILE A 679 -33.77 -31.58 5.14
N ASP A 680 -32.81 -31.25 4.29
CA ASP A 680 -31.73 -32.17 3.89
C ASP A 680 -30.50 -32.09 4.81
N VAL A 681 -30.39 -31.05 5.65
CA VAL A 681 -29.27 -30.88 6.61
C VAL A 681 -29.78 -30.80 8.04
N LEU A 682 -30.60 -29.79 8.38
CA LEU A 682 -30.96 -29.52 9.78
C LEU A 682 -31.81 -30.61 10.40
N GLN A 683 -32.81 -31.13 9.67
CA GLN A 683 -33.65 -32.22 10.16
C GLN A 683 -32.84 -33.52 10.40
N PRO A 684 -31.98 -33.99 9.47
CA PRO A 684 -31.05 -35.10 9.71
C PRO A 684 -30.08 -34.87 10.87
N MET A 685 -29.68 -33.62 11.12
CA MET A 685 -28.85 -33.27 12.28
C MET A 685 -29.64 -33.28 13.61
N GLY A 686 -30.95 -33.56 13.60
CA GLY A 686 -31.78 -33.70 14.81
C GLY A 686 -32.69 -32.51 15.11
N CYS A 687 -32.80 -31.53 14.21
CA CYS A 687 -33.73 -30.41 14.40
C CYS A 687 -35.18 -30.81 14.10
N THR A 688 -36.14 -30.19 14.79
CA THR A 688 -37.55 -30.23 14.39
C THR A 688 -37.80 -29.17 13.33
N VAL A 689 -38.12 -29.61 12.11
CA VAL A 689 -38.33 -28.73 10.95
C VAL A 689 -39.79 -28.82 10.51
N GLN A 690 -40.47 -27.68 10.47
CA GLN A 690 -41.84 -27.54 9.99
C GLN A 690 -41.86 -26.58 8.80
N GLN A 691 -42.28 -27.07 7.64
CA GLN A 691 -42.45 -26.26 6.44
C GLN A 691 -43.91 -26.19 6.02
N THR A 692 -44.35 -24.99 5.64
CA THR A 692 -45.51 -24.78 4.78
C THR A 692 -45.02 -24.50 3.35
N ALA A 693 -45.93 -24.24 2.41
CA ALA A 693 -45.55 -23.85 1.06
C ALA A 693 -44.64 -22.61 1.03
N SER A 694 -44.82 -21.68 1.97
CA SER A 694 -44.12 -20.38 1.98
C SER A 694 -43.34 -20.07 3.26
N SER A 695 -43.30 -20.96 4.26
CA SER A 695 -42.61 -20.69 5.54
C SER A 695 -41.82 -21.89 6.01
N THR A 696 -40.68 -21.65 6.68
CA THR A 696 -39.83 -22.67 7.29
C THR A 696 -39.55 -22.29 8.73
N THR A 697 -39.96 -23.15 9.66
CA THR A 697 -39.68 -23.02 11.10
C THR A 697 -38.75 -24.15 11.52
N VAL A 698 -37.66 -23.80 12.19
CA VAL A 698 -36.67 -24.75 12.72
C VAL A 698 -36.56 -24.56 14.22
N THR A 699 -36.67 -25.66 14.96
CA THR A 699 -36.31 -25.72 16.39
C THR A 699 -35.14 -26.69 16.55
N GLY A 700 -34.01 -26.20 17.07
CA GLY A 700 -32.82 -27.01 17.28
C GLY A 700 -32.99 -28.03 18.42
N PRO A 701 -32.20 -29.11 18.43
CA PRO A 701 -32.07 -29.96 19.61
C PRO A 701 -31.42 -29.19 20.77
N ALA A 702 -31.43 -29.77 21.98
CA ALA A 702 -30.70 -29.17 23.10
C ALA A 702 -29.23 -28.87 22.70
N PRO A 703 -28.61 -27.77 23.19
CA PRO A 703 -27.24 -27.41 22.84
C PRO A 703 -26.26 -28.58 22.93
N GLY A 704 -25.49 -28.80 21.87
CA GLY A 704 -24.57 -29.96 21.74
C GLY A 704 -25.25 -31.27 21.28
N GLY A 705 -26.56 -31.26 21.02
CA GLY A 705 -27.33 -32.42 20.57
C GLY A 705 -27.42 -32.62 19.05
N LEU A 706 -26.67 -31.84 18.25
CA LEU A 706 -26.63 -32.01 16.80
C LEU A 706 -25.93 -33.33 16.43
N LEU A 707 -26.47 -34.05 15.44
CA LEU A 707 -25.92 -35.31 14.94
C LEU A 707 -25.05 -35.09 13.69
N GLY A 708 -23.88 -35.73 13.62
CA GLY A 708 -23.05 -35.71 12.43
C GLY A 708 -23.69 -36.45 11.26
N LEU A 709 -23.46 -36.00 10.03
CA LEU A 709 -24.05 -36.62 8.84
C LEU A 709 -23.04 -37.53 8.12
N PRO A 710 -23.27 -38.85 8.04
CA PRO A 710 -22.33 -39.78 7.40
C PRO A 710 -21.93 -39.34 5.98
N HIS A 711 -22.89 -38.76 5.25
CA HIS A 711 -22.68 -38.14 3.95
C HIS A 711 -23.85 -37.19 3.64
N VAL A 712 -23.54 -36.04 3.05
CA VAL A 712 -24.51 -35.14 2.42
C VAL A 712 -23.95 -34.60 1.11
N ASP A 713 -24.75 -34.74 0.04
CA ASP A 713 -24.47 -34.10 -1.24
C ASP A 713 -25.04 -32.69 -1.24
N MET A 714 -24.16 -31.70 -1.37
CA MET A 714 -24.53 -30.29 -1.37
C MET A 714 -24.40 -29.64 -2.76
N GLU A 715 -24.30 -30.40 -3.87
CA GLU A 715 -24.41 -29.83 -5.23
C GLU A 715 -25.63 -28.89 -5.39
N PRO A 716 -26.85 -29.25 -4.92
CA PRO A 716 -28.04 -28.40 -5.07
C PRO A 716 -28.02 -27.13 -4.21
N MET A 717 -27.20 -27.11 -3.16
CA MET A 717 -27.14 -26.07 -2.14
C MET A 717 -25.69 -25.68 -1.83
N THR A 718 -24.89 -25.59 -2.90
CA THR A 718 -23.42 -25.48 -2.85
C THR A 718 -22.93 -24.33 -1.98
N ASP A 719 -23.71 -23.26 -1.91
CA ASP A 719 -23.39 -22.02 -1.21
C ASP A 719 -23.72 -22.07 0.30
N ALA A 720 -24.48 -23.08 0.75
CA ALA A 720 -24.83 -23.34 2.15
C ALA A 720 -23.84 -24.27 2.87
N PHE A 721 -22.83 -24.81 2.17
CA PHE A 721 -21.89 -25.78 2.76
C PHE A 721 -21.07 -25.19 3.91
N LEU A 722 -20.79 -23.88 3.90
CA LEU A 722 -20.07 -23.20 4.97
C LEU A 722 -20.90 -23.25 6.27
N THR A 723 -22.20 -22.98 6.17
CA THR A 723 -23.15 -23.09 7.28
C THR A 723 -23.26 -24.53 7.79
N ALA A 724 -23.32 -25.52 6.89
CA ALA A 724 -23.29 -26.93 7.29
C ALA A 724 -21.99 -27.31 8.01
N SER A 725 -20.86 -26.80 7.55
CA SER A 725 -19.54 -27.12 8.12
C SER A 725 -19.39 -26.61 9.55
N VAL A 726 -19.94 -25.43 9.88
CA VAL A 726 -19.91 -24.92 11.26
C VAL A 726 -20.88 -25.64 12.20
N LEU A 727 -22.00 -26.16 11.68
CA LEU A 727 -22.89 -27.03 12.46
C LEU A 727 -22.23 -28.40 12.71
N ALA A 728 -21.61 -28.96 11.67
CA ALA A 728 -20.88 -30.22 11.74
C ALA A 728 -19.72 -30.17 12.73
N ALA A 729 -19.08 -29.00 12.87
CA ALA A 729 -17.98 -28.78 13.82
C ALA A 729 -18.37 -29.03 15.28
N VAL A 730 -19.65 -28.92 15.62
CA VAL A 730 -20.17 -29.13 16.99
C VAL A 730 -21.16 -30.29 17.07
N ALA A 731 -21.25 -31.10 16.01
CA ALA A 731 -22.12 -32.25 15.95
C ALA A 731 -21.45 -33.50 16.53
N ALA A 732 -22.24 -34.43 17.06
CA ALA A 732 -21.77 -35.72 17.50
C ALA A 732 -21.42 -36.60 16.29
N GLY A 733 -20.13 -36.78 16.03
CA GLY A 733 -19.59 -37.63 14.96
C GLY A 733 -18.94 -36.87 13.80
N THR A 734 -18.61 -37.60 12.74
CA THR A 734 -17.96 -37.03 11.54
C THR A 734 -19.00 -36.74 10.47
N THR A 735 -18.88 -35.56 9.84
CA THR A 735 -19.72 -35.15 8.72
C THR A 735 -18.93 -35.10 7.42
N LYS A 736 -19.43 -35.72 6.35
CA LYS A 736 -18.84 -35.65 5.01
C LYS A 736 -19.74 -34.87 4.05
N ILE A 737 -19.23 -33.77 3.50
CA ILE A 737 -19.93 -32.90 2.54
C ILE A 737 -19.28 -33.04 1.16
N SER A 738 -20.05 -33.37 0.12
CA SER A 738 -19.58 -33.47 -1.29
C SER A 738 -20.34 -32.54 -2.23
N GLY A 739 -19.96 -32.51 -3.52
CA GLY A 739 -20.68 -31.75 -4.55
C GLY A 739 -20.36 -30.24 -4.56
N ILE A 740 -19.22 -29.82 -4.01
CA ILE A 740 -18.87 -28.41 -3.80
C ILE A 740 -17.56 -27.98 -4.46
N ALA A 741 -17.07 -28.70 -5.48
CA ALA A 741 -15.83 -28.39 -6.20
C ALA A 741 -15.75 -26.93 -6.70
N ASN A 742 -16.87 -26.37 -7.14
CA ASN A 742 -17.00 -24.98 -7.60
C ASN A 742 -16.67 -23.93 -6.52
N GLN A 743 -16.71 -24.28 -5.23
CA GLN A 743 -16.42 -23.37 -4.11
C GLN A 743 -14.92 -23.05 -3.97
N ARG A 744 -14.04 -23.77 -4.67
CA ARG A 744 -12.60 -23.49 -4.70
C ARG A 744 -12.23 -22.23 -5.50
N VAL A 745 -13.09 -21.82 -6.45
CA VAL A 745 -12.79 -20.74 -7.43
C VAL A 745 -13.84 -19.63 -7.45
N LYS A 746 -14.64 -19.49 -6.38
CA LYS A 746 -15.68 -18.45 -6.28
C LYS A 746 -15.10 -17.08 -5.94
N GLU A 747 -14.95 -16.79 -4.65
CA GLU A 747 -14.45 -15.49 -4.16
C GLU A 747 -13.05 -15.68 -3.59
N CYS A 748 -12.93 -16.68 -2.71
CA CYS A 748 -11.70 -17.33 -2.29
C CYS A 748 -11.81 -18.85 -2.52
N ASN A 749 -10.77 -19.59 -2.13
CA ASN A 749 -10.88 -21.04 -1.97
C ASN A 749 -11.63 -21.34 -0.66
N ARG A 750 -12.96 -21.35 -0.71
CA ARG A 750 -13.82 -21.45 0.48
C ARG A 750 -13.64 -22.77 1.24
N ILE A 751 -13.32 -23.86 0.54
CA ILE A 751 -13.07 -25.16 1.18
C ILE A 751 -11.81 -25.06 2.06
N ALA A 752 -10.72 -24.54 1.50
CA ALA A 752 -9.48 -24.32 2.25
C ALA A 752 -9.67 -23.29 3.38
N ALA A 753 -10.46 -22.24 3.16
CA ALA A 753 -10.80 -21.25 4.19
C ALA A 753 -11.53 -21.89 5.37
N MET A 754 -12.55 -22.73 5.12
CA MET A 754 -13.25 -23.45 6.19
C MET A 754 -12.30 -24.36 6.97
N ARG A 755 -11.44 -25.11 6.29
CA ARG A 755 -10.41 -25.98 6.90
C ARG A 755 -9.50 -25.19 7.85
N GLU A 756 -8.93 -24.09 7.37
CA GLU A 756 -8.01 -23.26 8.15
C GLU A 756 -8.72 -22.61 9.36
N GLN A 757 -9.88 -21.98 9.13
CA GLN A 757 -10.56 -21.23 10.18
C GLN A 757 -11.22 -22.15 11.22
N LEU A 758 -11.77 -23.32 10.85
CA LEU A 758 -12.26 -24.32 11.81
C LEU A 758 -11.11 -24.91 12.64
N GLY A 759 -9.93 -25.09 12.04
CA GLY A 759 -8.72 -25.54 12.75
C GLY A 759 -8.37 -24.65 13.95
N LYS A 760 -8.65 -23.33 13.89
CA LYS A 760 -8.44 -22.40 15.02
C LYS A 760 -9.34 -22.68 16.22
N PHE A 761 -10.48 -23.33 16.01
CA PHE A 761 -11.37 -23.80 17.08
C PHE A 761 -10.98 -25.20 17.60
N GLY A 762 -9.90 -25.79 17.08
CA GLY A 762 -9.48 -27.15 17.42
C GLY A 762 -10.24 -28.24 16.66
N ILE A 763 -10.94 -27.89 15.58
CA ILE A 763 -11.74 -28.84 14.78
C ILE A 763 -10.87 -29.43 13.67
N ALA A 764 -10.82 -30.76 13.60
CA ALA A 764 -10.12 -31.47 12.54
C ALA A 764 -10.99 -31.51 11.27
N THR A 765 -10.36 -31.24 10.13
CA THR A 765 -11.02 -31.22 8.82
C THR A 765 -10.09 -31.74 7.73
N ASP A 766 -10.62 -32.56 6.82
CA ASP A 766 -9.92 -33.04 5.63
C ASP A 766 -10.60 -32.50 4.37
N GLU A 767 -9.83 -31.99 3.41
CA GLU A 767 -10.37 -31.60 2.10
C GLU A 767 -10.13 -32.69 1.05
N PHE A 768 -11.05 -32.82 0.10
CA PHE A 768 -10.91 -33.63 -1.11
C PHE A 768 -11.42 -32.86 -2.33
N ASP A 769 -11.24 -33.38 -3.54
CA ASP A 769 -11.41 -32.61 -4.78
C ASP A 769 -12.75 -31.85 -4.86
N ASP A 770 -13.85 -32.50 -4.47
CA ASP A 770 -15.20 -31.96 -4.53
C ASP A 770 -15.87 -31.75 -3.16
N GLY A 771 -15.11 -31.71 -2.05
CA GLY A 771 -15.72 -31.66 -0.73
C GLY A 771 -14.81 -31.47 0.48
N ILE A 772 -15.44 -31.57 1.65
CA ILE A 772 -14.81 -31.44 2.98
C ILE A 772 -15.38 -32.47 3.97
N ILE A 773 -14.52 -33.01 4.82
CA ILE A 773 -14.87 -33.81 5.98
C ILE A 773 -14.63 -32.98 7.23
N VAL A 774 -15.59 -32.93 8.14
CA VAL A 774 -15.52 -32.19 9.40
C VAL A 774 -15.74 -33.18 10.55
N THR A 775 -14.76 -33.33 11.44
CA THR A 775 -14.89 -34.16 12.63
C THR A 775 -15.38 -33.32 13.80
N GLY A 776 -16.65 -33.48 14.16
CA GLY A 776 -17.29 -32.68 15.19
C GLY A 776 -16.71 -32.91 16.58
N GLN A 777 -16.77 -31.87 17.41
CA GLN A 777 -16.27 -31.87 18.79
C GLN A 777 -17.36 -31.42 19.77
N PRO A 778 -17.37 -31.91 21.02
CA PRO A 778 -18.22 -31.37 22.07
C PRO A 778 -17.98 -29.87 22.30
N LEU A 779 -19.05 -29.10 22.56
CA LEU A 779 -18.99 -27.64 22.70
C LEU A 779 -17.97 -27.15 23.74
N ASP A 780 -17.88 -27.83 24.89
CA ASP A 780 -16.99 -27.52 26.00
C ASP A 780 -15.50 -27.72 25.68
N THR A 781 -15.19 -28.39 24.56
CA THR A 781 -13.81 -28.64 24.11
C THR A 781 -13.31 -27.65 23.05
N LEU A 782 -14.18 -26.77 22.54
CA LEU A 782 -13.81 -25.78 21.52
C LEU A 782 -12.74 -24.82 22.03
N LYS A 783 -11.69 -24.65 21.23
CA LYS A 783 -10.64 -23.64 21.48
C LYS A 783 -11.11 -22.25 21.06
N THR A 784 -10.61 -21.24 21.76
CA THR A 784 -10.82 -19.83 21.39
C THR A 784 -9.80 -19.39 20.35
N PRO A 785 -10.22 -18.81 19.21
CA PRO A 785 -9.28 -18.33 18.20
C PRO A 785 -8.70 -16.95 18.59
N ASP A 786 -7.55 -16.93 19.28
CA ASP A 786 -6.93 -15.70 19.81
C ASP A 786 -6.64 -14.62 18.73
N ALA A 787 -6.20 -15.07 17.55
CA ALA A 787 -5.93 -14.22 16.39
C ALA A 787 -7.21 -13.73 15.67
N GLY A 788 -8.38 -14.22 16.07
CA GLY A 788 -9.66 -14.00 15.39
C GLY A 788 -9.85 -14.87 14.15
N VAL A 789 -11.08 -14.84 13.64
CA VAL A 789 -11.48 -15.51 12.40
C VAL A 789 -11.25 -14.56 11.24
N PHE A 790 -10.39 -14.96 10.29
CA PHE A 790 -10.17 -14.21 9.05
C PHE A 790 -11.18 -14.65 8.00
N CYS A 791 -11.82 -13.70 7.31
CA CYS A 791 -12.97 -13.96 6.47
C CYS A 791 -12.64 -13.93 4.98
N TYR A 792 -11.42 -13.52 4.60
CA TYR A 792 -10.95 -13.44 3.21
C TYR A 792 -11.79 -12.49 2.34
N ASP A 793 -12.36 -11.45 2.95
CA ASP A 793 -13.37 -10.57 2.33
C ASP A 793 -14.60 -11.35 1.80
N ASP A 794 -14.87 -12.54 2.33
CA ASP A 794 -16.00 -13.39 1.96
C ASP A 794 -17.11 -13.33 3.02
N HIS A 795 -18.20 -12.68 2.64
CA HIS A 795 -19.44 -12.56 3.42
C HIS A 795 -19.94 -13.89 4.01
N ARG A 796 -19.79 -15.02 3.28
CA ARG A 796 -20.29 -16.31 3.75
C ARG A 796 -19.43 -16.89 4.85
N VAL A 797 -18.12 -16.70 4.78
CA VAL A 797 -17.20 -17.13 5.83
C VAL A 797 -17.53 -16.39 7.12
N ALA A 798 -17.65 -15.05 7.05
CA ALA A 798 -17.99 -14.22 8.21
C ALA A 798 -19.33 -14.62 8.85
N MET A 799 -20.40 -14.75 8.06
CA MET A 799 -21.72 -15.14 8.57
C MET A 799 -21.72 -16.55 9.14
N SER A 800 -21.05 -17.52 8.50
CA SER A 800 -20.97 -18.90 9.02
C SER A 800 -20.25 -18.96 10.37
N PHE A 801 -19.08 -18.33 10.49
CA PHE A 801 -18.37 -18.31 11.77
C PHE A 801 -19.05 -17.47 12.84
N SER A 802 -19.89 -16.49 12.46
CA SER A 802 -20.74 -15.81 13.44
C SER A 802 -21.78 -16.74 14.06
N VAL A 803 -22.27 -17.76 13.34
CA VAL A 803 -23.15 -18.82 13.89
C VAL A 803 -22.40 -19.66 14.92
N LEU A 804 -21.20 -20.15 14.57
CA LEU A 804 -20.38 -20.94 15.51
C LEU A 804 -20.05 -20.15 16.79
N SER A 805 -19.80 -18.86 16.64
CA SER A 805 -19.48 -17.96 17.76
C SER A 805 -20.62 -17.77 18.77
N THR A 806 -21.86 -18.14 18.42
CA THR A 806 -23.00 -18.03 19.34
C THR A 806 -22.94 -19.02 20.51
N VAL A 807 -22.21 -20.12 20.34
CA VAL A 807 -22.09 -21.24 21.31
C VAL A 807 -20.64 -21.51 21.75
N ALA A 808 -19.69 -20.69 21.32
CA ALA A 808 -18.28 -20.83 21.72
C ALA A 808 -18.11 -20.62 23.24
N ASN A 809 -17.02 -21.15 23.81
CA ASN A 809 -16.74 -21.07 25.26
C ASN A 809 -16.32 -19.67 25.74
N ALA A 810 -15.90 -18.80 24.82
CA ALA A 810 -15.46 -17.44 25.11
C ALA A 810 -15.82 -16.51 23.94
N PRO A 811 -15.79 -15.17 24.15
CA PRO A 811 -15.99 -14.21 23.07
C PRO A 811 -15.07 -14.44 21.87
N VAL A 812 -15.65 -14.42 20.67
CA VAL A 812 -14.93 -14.67 19.41
C VAL A 812 -14.87 -13.38 18.58
N THR A 813 -13.67 -12.98 18.17
CA THR A 813 -13.49 -11.89 17.21
C THR A 813 -13.65 -12.42 15.79
N ILE A 814 -14.64 -11.90 15.07
CA ILE A 814 -14.76 -12.05 13.61
C ILE A 814 -14.15 -10.81 12.95
N LEU A 815 -13.10 -11.03 12.15
CA LEU A 815 -12.45 -9.97 11.39
C LEU A 815 -13.32 -9.59 10.18
N GLU A 816 -13.06 -8.41 9.61
CA GLU A 816 -13.67 -7.97 8.34
C GLU A 816 -15.21 -7.87 8.40
N ARG A 817 -15.75 -7.29 9.49
CA ARG A 817 -17.20 -7.15 9.75
C ARG A 817 -17.99 -6.65 8.54
N GLU A 818 -17.45 -5.69 7.81
CA GLU A 818 -18.13 -5.04 6.68
C GLU A 818 -18.30 -5.95 5.44
N CYS A 819 -17.58 -7.08 5.34
CA CYS A 819 -17.67 -7.96 4.16
C CYS A 819 -19.08 -8.54 3.98
N THR A 820 -19.89 -8.65 5.05
CA THR A 820 -21.29 -9.09 4.98
C THR A 820 -22.18 -8.16 4.15
N GLY A 821 -21.75 -6.91 3.93
CA GLY A 821 -22.43 -5.91 3.09
C GLY A 821 -22.77 -6.37 1.68
N LYS A 822 -22.08 -7.39 1.16
CA LYS A 822 -22.31 -7.94 -0.17
C LYS A 822 -23.67 -8.61 -0.36
N THR A 823 -24.20 -9.25 0.68
CA THR A 823 -25.48 -9.97 0.63
C THR A 823 -26.42 -9.59 1.76
N TRP A 824 -25.89 -9.26 2.94
CA TRP A 824 -26.68 -8.91 4.11
C TRP A 824 -25.96 -7.87 4.99
N PRO A 825 -26.00 -6.57 4.60
CA PRO A 825 -25.41 -5.49 5.38
C PRO A 825 -25.88 -5.45 6.85
N GLY A 826 -27.15 -5.77 7.07
CA GLY A 826 -27.77 -5.79 8.41
C GLY A 826 -27.62 -7.10 9.18
N TRP A 827 -26.72 -8.02 8.78
CA TRP A 827 -26.56 -9.30 9.48
C TRP A 827 -26.23 -9.13 10.98
N TRP A 828 -25.26 -8.25 11.28
CA TRP A 828 -24.87 -7.94 12.66
C TRP A 828 -26.01 -7.30 13.45
N ASP A 829 -26.83 -6.50 12.77
CA ASP A 829 -28.02 -5.88 13.34
C ASP A 829 -29.04 -6.97 13.71
N THR A 830 -29.29 -7.93 12.81
CA THR A 830 -30.17 -9.08 13.07
C THR A 830 -29.67 -9.94 14.25
N LEU A 831 -28.37 -10.21 14.36
CA LEU A 831 -27.80 -10.91 15.51
C LEU A 831 -28.10 -10.18 16.82
N SER A 832 -27.94 -8.86 16.84
CA SER A 832 -28.17 -8.05 18.03
C SER A 832 -29.66 -7.91 18.36
N GLN A 833 -30.49 -7.59 17.37
CA GLN A 833 -31.90 -7.23 17.55
C GLN A 833 -32.80 -8.47 17.67
N SER A 834 -32.65 -9.44 16.77
CA SER A 834 -33.54 -10.60 16.67
C SER A 834 -33.10 -11.77 17.55
N PHE A 835 -31.78 -11.93 17.77
CA PHE A 835 -31.23 -13.00 18.61
C PHE A 835 -30.77 -12.52 19.99
N GLY A 836 -30.66 -11.21 20.23
CA GLY A 836 -30.28 -10.65 21.52
C GLY A 836 -28.80 -10.86 21.88
N LEU A 837 -27.95 -11.13 20.88
CA LEU A 837 -26.50 -11.31 21.10
C LEU A 837 -25.83 -9.99 21.41
N ARG A 838 -24.92 -10.01 22.39
CA ARG A 838 -24.09 -8.85 22.73
C ARG A 838 -22.89 -8.78 21.79
N LEU A 839 -22.86 -7.73 20.97
CA LEU A 839 -21.76 -7.41 20.07
C LEU A 839 -20.92 -6.26 20.65
N ASN A 840 -19.62 -6.30 20.44
CA ASN A 840 -18.71 -5.20 20.75
C ASN A 840 -17.73 -4.99 19.59
N GLY A 841 -17.21 -3.77 19.44
CA GLY A 841 -16.20 -3.50 18.42
C GLY A 841 -14.81 -3.89 18.90
N ASP A 842 -14.03 -4.51 18.01
CA ASP A 842 -12.62 -4.86 18.25
C ASP A 842 -11.75 -4.19 17.17
N ASP A 843 -10.69 -3.49 17.59
CA ASP A 843 -9.79 -2.74 16.71
C ASP A 843 -8.68 -3.63 16.10
N LYS A 844 -8.76 -4.95 16.32
CA LYS A 844 -7.94 -5.93 15.60
C LYS A 844 -8.20 -5.85 14.11
N HIS A 845 -7.21 -5.40 13.35
CA HIS A 845 -7.22 -5.51 11.89
C HIS A 845 -6.62 -6.84 11.45
N PRO A 846 -7.04 -7.40 10.29
CA PRO A 846 -6.28 -8.47 9.68
C PRO A 846 -4.84 -7.99 9.47
N GLY A 847 -3.88 -8.71 10.07
CA GLY A 847 -2.47 -8.35 9.97
C GLY A 847 -2.10 -8.12 8.50
N VAL A 848 -1.37 -7.03 8.21
CA VAL A 848 -0.87 -6.76 6.84
C VAL A 848 -0.06 -7.95 6.32
N GLU A 849 0.52 -8.74 7.23
CA GLU A 849 1.21 -10.01 6.96
C GLU A 849 0.32 -11.10 6.37
N GLY A 850 -1.00 -11.06 6.58
CA GLY A 850 -1.96 -12.05 6.07
C GLY A 850 -2.52 -11.71 4.68
N ARG A 851 -2.38 -10.47 4.21
CA ARG A 851 -2.48 -10.23 2.77
C ARG A 851 -1.22 -10.86 2.20
N HIS A 852 -1.36 -12.01 1.54
CA HIS A 852 -0.48 -12.36 0.44
C HIS A 852 -0.54 -11.20 -0.59
N GLN A 853 0.11 -10.07 -0.30
CA GLN A 853 0.91 -9.40 -1.33
C GLN A 853 1.75 -10.54 -1.84
N GLN A 854 1.37 -11.08 -3.00
CA GLN A 854 2.07 -12.18 -3.65
C GLN A 854 3.54 -11.87 -3.45
N ASP A 855 4.22 -12.66 -2.61
CA ASP A 855 5.55 -12.30 -2.17
C ASP A 855 6.43 -12.39 -3.41
N HIS A 856 6.56 -11.26 -4.11
CA HIS A 856 7.16 -11.17 -5.42
C HIS A 856 8.63 -11.56 -5.34
N THR A 857 9.20 -11.61 -4.12
CA THR A 857 10.53 -12.19 -3.87
C THR A 857 10.61 -13.59 -4.48
N THR A 858 9.59 -14.42 -4.35
CA THR A 858 9.63 -15.83 -4.74
C THR A 858 9.44 -16.08 -6.23
N ARG A 859 9.00 -15.08 -7.02
CA ARG A 859 8.78 -15.25 -8.46
C ARG A 859 10.09 -15.53 -9.20
N SER A 860 9.99 -16.29 -10.28
CA SER A 860 11.14 -16.60 -11.14
C SER A 860 11.66 -15.35 -11.85
N VAL A 861 12.97 -15.33 -12.10
CA VAL A 861 13.64 -14.22 -12.77
C VAL A 861 13.94 -14.63 -14.21
N PHE A 862 13.61 -13.79 -15.18
CA PHE A 862 13.95 -13.99 -16.58
C PHE A 862 15.03 -12.98 -17.00
N ILE A 863 16.12 -13.47 -17.60
CA ILE A 863 17.25 -12.65 -18.03
C ILE A 863 17.25 -12.58 -19.55
N VAL A 864 17.16 -11.36 -20.08
CA VAL A 864 17.17 -11.04 -21.51
C VAL A 864 18.38 -10.19 -21.88
N GLY A 865 18.68 -10.12 -23.17
CA GLY A 865 19.78 -9.32 -23.71
C GLY A 865 20.55 -10.04 -24.82
N MET A 866 21.48 -9.33 -25.44
CA MET A 866 22.25 -9.85 -26.55
C MET A 866 23.19 -11.00 -26.14
N ARG A 867 23.55 -11.84 -27.11
CA ARG A 867 24.61 -12.85 -26.93
C ARG A 867 25.92 -12.10 -26.63
N GLY A 868 26.77 -12.66 -25.76
CA GLY A 868 28.00 -11.99 -25.32
C GLY A 868 27.83 -10.90 -24.26
N ALA A 869 26.60 -10.48 -23.93
CA ALA A 869 26.36 -9.47 -22.88
C ALA A 869 26.65 -9.97 -21.45
N GLY A 870 26.86 -11.28 -21.26
CA GLY A 870 27.14 -11.89 -19.94
C GLY A 870 25.95 -12.52 -19.24
N LYS A 871 24.83 -12.73 -19.94
CA LYS A 871 23.57 -13.28 -19.37
C LYS A 871 23.76 -14.52 -18.51
N THR A 872 24.41 -15.55 -19.05
CA THR A 872 24.62 -16.83 -18.35
C THR A 872 25.46 -16.63 -17.07
N THR A 873 26.49 -15.79 -17.13
CA THR A 873 27.31 -15.46 -15.96
C THR A 873 26.51 -14.72 -14.89
N THR A 874 25.81 -13.65 -15.26
CA THR A 874 24.95 -12.89 -14.33
C THR A 874 23.81 -13.75 -13.78
N GLY A 875 23.29 -14.67 -14.58
CA GLY A 875 22.24 -15.60 -14.17
C GLY A 875 22.72 -16.59 -13.12
N ARG A 876 23.92 -17.16 -13.28
CA ARG A 876 24.55 -18.00 -12.26
C ARG A 876 24.85 -17.23 -10.97
N TRP A 877 25.36 -16.01 -11.09
CA TRP A 877 25.57 -15.14 -9.93
C TRP A 877 24.26 -14.85 -9.18
N MET A 878 23.21 -14.49 -9.90
CA MET A 878 21.92 -14.16 -9.30
C MET A 878 21.27 -15.39 -8.64
N ALA A 879 21.33 -16.55 -9.29
CA ALA A 879 20.88 -17.83 -8.76
C ALA A 879 21.62 -18.19 -7.45
N LYS A 880 22.95 -18.00 -7.42
CA LYS A 880 23.77 -18.20 -6.22
C LYS A 880 23.36 -17.26 -5.08
N LEU A 881 23.20 -15.96 -5.36
CA LEU A 881 22.82 -14.96 -4.36
C LEU A 881 21.42 -15.20 -3.78
N LEU A 882 20.47 -15.59 -4.64
CA LEU A 882 19.09 -15.84 -4.25
C LEU A 882 18.85 -17.27 -3.74
N LYS A 883 19.87 -18.13 -3.75
CA LYS A 883 19.79 -19.56 -3.42
C LYS A 883 18.73 -20.30 -4.24
N ARG A 884 18.76 -20.12 -5.57
CA ARG A 884 17.81 -20.68 -6.54
C ARG A 884 18.50 -21.49 -7.62
N PRO A 885 17.83 -22.48 -8.24
CA PRO A 885 18.29 -23.13 -9.47
C PRO A 885 18.40 -22.13 -10.64
N PHE A 886 19.47 -22.28 -11.41
CA PHE A 886 19.70 -21.57 -12.68
C PHE A 886 19.42 -22.51 -13.86
N ILE A 887 18.67 -22.04 -14.86
CA ILE A 887 18.39 -22.77 -16.10
C ILE A 887 18.68 -21.85 -17.29
N ASP A 888 19.57 -22.28 -18.19
CA ASP A 888 19.76 -21.61 -19.48
C ASP A 888 18.77 -22.20 -20.49
N LEU A 889 17.90 -21.36 -21.06
CA LEU A 889 16.82 -21.84 -21.93
C LEU A 889 17.35 -22.34 -23.28
N ASP A 890 18.51 -21.88 -23.74
CA ASP A 890 19.13 -22.44 -24.95
C ASP A 890 19.60 -23.88 -24.66
N GLU A 891 20.25 -24.13 -23.51
CA GLU A 891 20.68 -25.48 -23.09
C GLU A 891 19.48 -26.40 -22.82
N GLU A 892 18.42 -25.88 -22.20
CA GLU A 892 17.20 -26.65 -21.92
C GLU A 892 16.43 -26.99 -23.21
N LEU A 893 16.44 -26.10 -24.20
CA LEU A 893 15.86 -26.38 -25.51
C LEU A 893 16.63 -27.49 -26.23
N GLU A 894 17.97 -27.41 -26.25
CA GLU A 894 18.83 -28.46 -26.81
C GLU A 894 18.59 -29.80 -26.09
N ARG A 895 18.50 -29.80 -24.75
CA ARG A 895 18.20 -31.00 -23.95
C ARG A 895 16.82 -31.61 -24.27
N ARG A 896 15.76 -30.79 -24.38
CA ARG A 896 14.38 -31.28 -24.63
C ARG A 896 14.17 -31.79 -26.05
N SER A 897 14.82 -31.15 -27.01
CA SER A 897 14.72 -31.49 -28.44
C SER A 897 15.64 -32.63 -28.87
N GLY A 898 16.73 -32.87 -28.13
CA GLY A 898 17.79 -33.80 -28.51
C GLY A 898 18.66 -33.33 -29.67
N MET A 899 18.49 -32.09 -30.14
CA MET A 899 19.27 -31.47 -31.23
C MET A 899 19.93 -30.19 -30.72
N THR A 900 21.13 -29.90 -31.19
CA THR A 900 21.78 -28.61 -30.94
C THR A 900 21.04 -27.50 -31.73
N ILE A 901 21.04 -26.26 -31.24
CA ILE A 901 20.39 -25.15 -31.97
C ILE A 901 20.93 -24.99 -33.41
N PRO A 902 22.26 -25.12 -33.69
CA PRO A 902 22.75 -25.10 -35.07
C PRO A 902 22.17 -26.20 -35.95
N GLU A 903 21.94 -27.41 -35.41
CA GLU A 903 21.27 -28.49 -36.14
C GLU A 903 19.81 -28.17 -36.43
N MET A 904 19.09 -27.53 -35.50
CA MET A 904 17.72 -27.07 -35.75
C MET A 904 17.65 -26.04 -36.88
N ILE A 905 18.57 -25.06 -36.88
CA ILE A 905 18.60 -23.96 -37.83
C ILE A 905 19.02 -24.45 -39.23
N HIS A 906 20.01 -25.34 -39.33
CA HIS A 906 20.45 -25.89 -40.61
C HIS A 906 19.59 -27.06 -41.10
N GLY A 907 18.79 -27.67 -40.21
CA GLY A 907 17.84 -28.71 -40.55
C GLY A 907 16.56 -28.17 -41.19
N THR A 908 15.55 -29.06 -41.32
CA THR A 908 14.26 -28.74 -41.96
C THR A 908 13.40 -27.73 -41.20
N LYS A 909 13.68 -27.50 -39.91
CA LYS A 909 12.94 -26.54 -39.08
C LYS A 909 13.28 -25.08 -39.41
N GLY A 910 14.54 -24.80 -39.78
CA GLY A 910 15.01 -23.44 -40.04
C GLY A 910 14.87 -22.50 -38.83
N TRP A 911 15.00 -21.20 -39.09
CA TRP A 911 14.82 -20.16 -38.06
C TRP A 911 13.39 -20.09 -37.54
N GLU A 912 12.39 -20.33 -38.39
CA GLU A 912 10.98 -20.26 -38.01
C GLU A 912 10.59 -21.37 -37.02
N GLY A 913 11.02 -22.62 -37.28
CA GLY A 913 10.80 -23.74 -36.37
C GLY A 913 11.54 -23.56 -35.04
N PHE A 914 12.78 -23.07 -35.06
CA PHE A 914 13.53 -22.73 -33.85
C PHE A 914 12.78 -21.69 -32.98
N ARG A 915 12.29 -20.60 -33.57
CA ARG A 915 11.54 -19.56 -32.82
C ARG A 915 10.25 -20.08 -32.21
N ARG A 916 9.55 -20.98 -32.91
CA ARG A 916 8.34 -21.61 -32.37
C ARG A 916 8.65 -22.50 -31.16
N ASP A 917 9.71 -23.29 -31.23
CA ASP A 917 10.12 -24.17 -30.13
C ASP A 917 10.64 -23.33 -28.92
N GLU A 918 11.37 -22.25 -29.18
CA GLU A 918 11.82 -21.28 -28.17
C GLU A 918 10.63 -20.64 -27.43
N LEU A 919 9.58 -20.23 -28.17
CA LEU A 919 8.34 -19.69 -27.61
C LEU A 919 7.58 -20.72 -26.76
N GLN A 920 7.47 -21.97 -27.23
CA GLN A 920 6.78 -23.02 -26.51
C GLN A 920 7.49 -23.36 -25.19
N LEU A 921 8.83 -23.40 -25.19
CA LEU A 921 9.61 -23.57 -23.97
C LEU A 921 9.39 -22.41 -23.00
N LEU A 922 9.42 -21.16 -23.49
CA LEU A 922 9.17 -19.99 -22.63
C LEU A 922 7.79 -20.05 -21.96
N HIS A 923 6.75 -20.44 -22.71
CA HIS A 923 5.41 -20.60 -22.17
C HIS A 923 5.36 -21.68 -21.08
N ASP A 924 5.95 -22.85 -21.34
CA ASP A 924 6.00 -23.97 -20.40
C ASP A 924 6.69 -23.60 -19.08
N VAL A 925 7.87 -22.97 -19.13
CA VAL A 925 8.59 -22.59 -17.90
C VAL A 925 7.87 -21.48 -17.15
N MET A 926 7.21 -20.54 -17.83
CA MET A 926 6.42 -19.48 -17.18
C MET A 926 5.17 -20.02 -16.48
N GLU A 927 4.59 -21.10 -16.97
CA GLU A 927 3.41 -21.75 -16.40
C GLU A 927 3.81 -22.72 -15.26
N ASN A 928 4.74 -23.62 -15.53
CA ASN A 928 5.09 -24.73 -14.63
C ASN A 928 6.19 -24.38 -13.62
N GLN A 929 7.02 -23.37 -13.88
CA GLN A 929 8.15 -22.95 -13.03
C GLN A 929 8.08 -21.45 -12.72
N ALA A 930 6.87 -20.94 -12.47
CA ALA A 930 6.58 -19.51 -12.26
C ALA A 930 7.29 -18.88 -11.04
N SER A 931 7.74 -19.69 -10.08
CA SER A 931 8.43 -19.27 -8.85
C SER A 931 9.70 -20.09 -8.59
N GLY A 932 10.64 -19.51 -7.85
CA GLY A 932 11.82 -20.18 -7.32
C GLY A 932 12.99 -20.37 -8.28
N HIS A 933 12.95 -19.86 -9.51
CA HIS A 933 13.99 -20.12 -10.53
C HIS A 933 14.63 -18.85 -11.11
N VAL A 934 15.80 -18.99 -11.75
CA VAL A 934 16.44 -17.96 -12.58
C VAL A 934 16.68 -18.53 -13.98
N PHE A 935 16.11 -17.90 -14.99
CA PHE A 935 16.17 -18.31 -16.40
C PHE A 935 17.00 -17.35 -17.24
N SER A 936 17.92 -17.86 -18.06
CA SER A 936 18.60 -17.10 -19.12
C SER A 936 17.91 -17.37 -20.45
N CYS A 937 17.30 -16.34 -21.06
CA CYS A 937 16.60 -16.48 -22.33
C CYS A 937 17.56 -16.39 -23.52
N GLY A 938 17.17 -17.04 -24.63
CA GLY A 938 17.89 -16.95 -25.90
C GLY A 938 18.01 -15.52 -26.39
N GLY A 939 19.15 -15.19 -27.01
CA GLY A 939 19.47 -13.80 -27.38
C GLY A 939 18.49 -13.16 -28.36
N GLY A 940 17.67 -13.93 -29.07
CA GLY A 940 16.68 -13.40 -30.02
C GLY A 940 15.23 -13.57 -29.61
N ILE A 941 14.95 -14.01 -28.38
CA ILE A 941 13.58 -14.24 -27.89
C ILE A 941 12.64 -13.06 -28.14
N VAL A 942 13.16 -11.83 -28.03
CA VAL A 942 12.39 -10.59 -28.20
C VAL A 942 11.95 -10.33 -29.64
N GLU A 943 12.46 -11.05 -30.63
CA GLU A 943 12.00 -10.90 -32.02
C GLU A 943 10.62 -11.53 -32.23
N SER A 944 10.21 -12.53 -31.41
CA SER A 944 8.85 -13.09 -31.45
C SER A 944 7.86 -12.14 -30.76
N PRO A 945 6.84 -11.63 -31.47
CA PRO A 945 5.79 -10.80 -30.87
C PRO A 945 5.04 -11.50 -29.73
N GLU A 946 4.84 -12.81 -29.82
CA GLU A 946 4.16 -13.63 -28.81
C GLU A 946 5.02 -13.76 -27.55
N ALA A 947 6.33 -13.99 -27.71
CA ALA A 947 7.26 -14.06 -26.58
C ALA A 947 7.33 -12.70 -25.85
N ARG A 948 7.32 -11.59 -26.60
CA ARG A 948 7.24 -10.24 -26.01
C ARG A 948 5.98 -10.06 -25.18
N LYS A 949 4.81 -10.47 -25.68
CA LYS A 949 3.55 -10.42 -24.92
C LYS A 949 3.63 -11.21 -23.62
N LEU A 950 4.27 -12.38 -23.62
CA LEU A 950 4.48 -13.18 -22.39
C LEU A 950 5.38 -12.45 -21.39
N LEU A 951 6.52 -11.92 -21.82
CA LEU A 951 7.45 -11.19 -20.95
C LEU A 951 6.83 -9.90 -20.39
N ILE A 952 6.10 -9.14 -21.21
CA ILE A 952 5.38 -7.93 -20.80
C ILE A 952 4.28 -8.30 -19.79
N ALA A 953 3.46 -9.31 -20.07
CA ALA A 953 2.42 -9.75 -19.13
C ALA A 953 3.03 -10.28 -17.81
N TYR A 954 4.22 -10.89 -17.86
CA TYR A 954 4.94 -11.33 -16.68
C TYR A 954 5.41 -10.15 -15.82
N LYS A 955 6.03 -9.14 -16.44
CA LYS A 955 6.52 -7.95 -15.71
C LYS A 955 5.38 -7.09 -15.14
N GLU A 956 4.28 -6.93 -15.88
CA GLU A 956 3.09 -6.18 -15.42
C GLU A 956 2.42 -6.83 -14.20
N LYS A 957 2.56 -8.15 -14.03
CA LYS A 957 2.11 -8.89 -12.84
C LYS A 957 3.13 -8.87 -11.70
N GLY A 958 4.18 -8.06 -11.78
CA GLY A 958 5.24 -7.95 -10.77
C GLY A 958 6.34 -9.00 -10.89
N GLY A 959 6.50 -9.65 -12.04
CA GLY A 959 7.62 -10.53 -12.33
C GLY A 959 8.92 -9.76 -12.62
N CYS A 960 10.08 -10.39 -12.45
CA CYS A 960 11.38 -9.79 -12.72
C CYS A 960 11.89 -10.20 -14.11
N VAL A 961 12.05 -9.22 -15.01
CA VAL A 961 12.68 -9.38 -16.32
C VAL A 961 13.88 -8.46 -16.42
N LEU A 962 15.08 -9.04 -16.29
CA LEU A 962 16.37 -8.36 -16.23
C LEU A 962 17.03 -8.29 -17.60
N LEU A 963 17.23 -7.08 -18.11
CA LEU A 963 18.12 -6.83 -19.25
C LEU A 963 19.56 -6.76 -18.77
N VAL A 964 20.42 -7.65 -19.27
CA VAL A 964 21.87 -7.54 -19.08
C VAL A 964 22.45 -6.80 -20.28
N HIS A 965 23.05 -5.66 -20.00
CA HIS A 965 23.62 -4.76 -21.00
C HIS A 965 25.09 -4.49 -20.70
N ARG A 966 25.86 -4.32 -21.78
CA ARG A 966 27.29 -4.01 -21.80
C ARG A 966 27.54 -3.02 -22.92
N ASP A 967 28.67 -2.32 -22.84
CA ASP A 967 29.13 -1.44 -23.90
C ASP A 967 29.03 -2.14 -25.26
N THR A 968 28.31 -1.51 -26.19
CA THR A 968 27.94 -2.13 -27.47
C THR A 968 29.17 -2.58 -28.24
N LYS A 969 30.27 -1.81 -28.19
CA LYS A 969 31.53 -2.18 -28.87
C LYS A 969 32.11 -3.47 -28.31
N GLN A 970 32.11 -3.64 -26.99
CA GLN A 970 32.60 -4.86 -26.35
C GLN A 970 31.75 -6.09 -26.70
N VAL A 971 30.44 -5.92 -26.87
CA VAL A 971 29.53 -7.00 -27.28
C VAL A 971 29.82 -7.39 -28.74
N VAL A 972 30.01 -6.41 -29.63
CA VAL A 972 30.36 -6.65 -31.04
C VAL A 972 31.71 -7.36 -31.13
N ASP A 973 32.74 -6.86 -30.45
CA ASP A 973 34.08 -7.46 -30.42
C ASP A 973 34.05 -8.92 -29.94
N TYR A 974 33.28 -9.21 -28.89
CA TYR A 974 33.10 -10.58 -28.40
C TYR A 974 32.43 -11.49 -29.43
N LEU A 975 31.36 -11.00 -30.09
CA LEU A 975 30.61 -11.80 -31.05
C LEU A 975 31.37 -12.02 -32.36
N LEU A 976 32.26 -11.10 -32.75
CA LEU A 976 33.18 -11.30 -33.87
C LEU A 976 34.23 -12.39 -33.59
N GLN A 977 34.59 -12.60 -32.32
CA GLN A 977 35.55 -13.63 -31.91
C GLN A 977 34.90 -15.02 -31.74
N ASP A 978 33.61 -15.08 -31.39
CA ASP A 978 32.88 -16.33 -31.11
C ASP A 978 32.45 -17.08 -32.38
N LYS A 979 33.17 -18.17 -32.72
CA LYS A 979 32.91 -19.03 -33.88
C LYS A 979 31.95 -20.20 -33.60
N THR A 980 31.40 -20.34 -32.39
CA THR A 980 30.70 -21.57 -31.97
C THR A 980 29.24 -21.67 -32.45
N ARG A 981 28.67 -20.58 -32.98
CA ARG A 981 27.30 -20.55 -33.51
C ARG A 981 27.27 -19.86 -34.90
N PRO A 982 26.21 -20.04 -35.72
CA PRO A 982 26.15 -19.49 -37.08
C PRO A 982 26.41 -17.97 -37.10
N ALA A 983 27.19 -17.51 -38.08
CA ALA A 983 27.43 -16.09 -38.29
C ALA A 983 26.11 -15.35 -38.53
N TYR A 984 25.96 -14.16 -37.95
CA TYR A 984 24.82 -13.29 -38.24
C TYR A 984 24.80 -13.00 -39.76
N ARG A 985 23.63 -13.13 -40.39
CA ARG A 985 23.46 -12.76 -41.81
C ARG A 985 23.50 -11.24 -42.04
N GLU A 986 23.32 -10.49 -40.96
CA GLU A 986 23.24 -9.03 -40.89
C GLU A 986 24.33 -8.53 -39.94
N ASP A 987 24.66 -7.24 -40.05
CA ASP A 987 25.63 -6.61 -39.14
C ASP A 987 25.16 -6.71 -37.68
N ILE A 988 26.09 -6.98 -36.77
CA ILE A 988 25.80 -7.22 -35.35
C ILE A 988 25.29 -5.94 -34.67
N GLU A 989 25.78 -4.77 -35.08
CA GLU A 989 25.29 -3.48 -34.60
C GLU A 989 23.84 -3.24 -35.04
N ASP A 990 23.50 -3.53 -36.30
CA ASP A 990 22.14 -3.38 -36.81
C ASP A 990 21.15 -4.28 -36.03
N VAL A 991 21.54 -5.52 -35.78
CA VAL A 991 20.74 -6.46 -34.95
C VAL A 991 20.57 -5.91 -33.53
N TYR A 992 21.64 -5.35 -32.94
CA TYR A 992 21.60 -4.77 -31.60
C TYR A 992 20.62 -3.57 -31.54
N TYR A 993 20.77 -2.59 -32.43
CA TYR A 993 19.93 -1.39 -32.43
C TYR A 993 18.47 -1.69 -32.76
N ARG A 994 18.21 -2.68 -33.61
CA ARG A 994 16.84 -3.17 -33.84
C ARG A 994 16.22 -3.81 -32.60
N ARG A 995 17.01 -4.57 -31.82
CA ARG A 995 16.52 -5.29 -30.63
C ARG A 995 16.47 -4.44 -29.36
N LYS A 996 17.27 -3.37 -29.25
CA LYS A 996 17.35 -2.53 -28.05
C LYS A 996 15.96 -2.02 -27.58
N PRO A 997 15.12 -1.41 -28.44
CA PRO A 997 13.78 -0.99 -28.02
C PRO A 997 12.89 -2.16 -27.56
N LEU A 998 13.06 -3.34 -28.15
CA LEU A 998 12.29 -4.54 -27.80
C LEU A 998 12.71 -5.10 -26.43
N TYR A 999 14.01 -5.09 -26.11
CA TYR A 999 14.46 -5.43 -24.76
C TYR A 999 13.94 -4.44 -23.72
N ASP A 1000 13.94 -3.14 -24.04
CA ASP A 1000 13.41 -2.10 -23.17
C ASP A 1000 11.90 -2.29 -22.92
N GLU A 1001 11.15 -2.61 -23.97
CA GLU A 1001 9.74 -2.95 -23.88
C GLU A 1001 9.50 -4.19 -23.00
N CYS A 1002 10.33 -5.23 -23.09
CA CYS A 1002 10.12 -6.49 -22.37
C CYS A 1002 10.68 -6.51 -20.94
N SER A 1003 11.62 -5.63 -20.59
CA SER A 1003 12.27 -5.64 -19.29
C SER A 1003 11.69 -4.61 -18.31
N ASN A 1004 11.87 -4.85 -17.01
CA ASN A 1004 11.62 -3.88 -15.95
C ASN A 1004 12.89 -3.56 -15.14
N PHE A 1005 13.96 -4.35 -15.31
CA PHE A 1005 15.26 -4.07 -14.72
C PHE A 1005 16.37 -4.12 -15.76
N GLN A 1006 17.46 -3.40 -15.51
CA GLN A 1006 18.63 -3.34 -16.36
C GLN A 1006 19.89 -3.32 -15.49
N TYR A 1007 20.80 -4.25 -15.77
CA TYR A 1007 22.14 -4.24 -15.19
C TYR A 1007 23.16 -3.86 -16.26
N PHE A 1008 23.86 -2.75 -16.04
CA PHE A 1008 24.99 -2.31 -16.84
C PHE A 1008 26.28 -2.75 -16.14
N SER A 1009 27.06 -3.64 -16.75
CA SER A 1009 28.32 -4.11 -16.14
C SER A 1009 29.43 -3.06 -16.32
N PRO A 1010 30.03 -2.51 -15.25
CA PRO A 1010 31.13 -1.54 -15.35
C PRO A 1010 32.49 -2.20 -15.64
N HIS A 1011 32.54 -3.53 -15.71
CA HIS A 1011 33.77 -4.32 -15.68
C HIS A 1011 34.19 -4.84 -17.07
N PRO A 1012 35.48 -4.72 -17.47
CA PRO A 1012 36.00 -5.27 -18.73
C PRO A 1012 35.84 -6.80 -18.82
N ALA A 1013 35.75 -7.33 -20.06
CA ALA A 1013 35.46 -8.75 -20.32
C ALA A 1013 36.32 -9.75 -19.52
N ALA A 1014 37.61 -9.47 -19.30
CA ALA A 1014 38.53 -10.34 -18.57
C ALA A 1014 38.17 -10.55 -17.09
N SER A 1015 37.58 -9.55 -16.43
CA SER A 1015 37.21 -9.62 -14.99
C SER A 1015 35.91 -10.39 -14.70
N VAL A 1016 35.06 -10.59 -15.71
CA VAL A 1016 33.73 -11.22 -15.53
C VAL A 1016 33.79 -12.76 -15.60
N ALA A 1017 34.95 -13.33 -15.93
CA ALA A 1017 35.21 -14.75 -15.73
C ALA A 1017 35.37 -15.14 -14.24
N SER A 1018 35.36 -14.16 -13.32
CA SER A 1018 35.30 -14.40 -11.87
C SER A 1018 34.10 -15.29 -11.52
N ARG A 1019 34.36 -16.34 -10.72
CA ARG A 1019 33.32 -17.26 -10.23
C ARG A 1019 32.34 -16.54 -9.28
N ASP A 1020 32.75 -15.46 -8.64
CA ASP A 1020 31.94 -14.71 -7.68
C ASP A 1020 31.39 -13.40 -8.23
N ALA A 1021 30.19 -13.07 -7.75
CA ALA A 1021 29.48 -11.85 -8.11
C ALA A 1021 30.21 -10.61 -7.58
N PRO A 1022 30.46 -9.60 -8.44
CA PRO A 1022 31.05 -8.34 -8.00
C PRO A 1022 30.11 -7.60 -7.02
N LEU A 1023 30.67 -6.67 -6.25
CA LEU A 1023 29.93 -5.94 -5.21
C LEU A 1023 28.75 -5.16 -5.77
N ASP A 1024 28.92 -4.55 -6.95
CA ASP A 1024 27.87 -3.79 -7.61
C ASP A 1024 26.68 -4.67 -7.99
N PHE A 1025 26.92 -5.86 -8.55
CA PHE A 1025 25.87 -6.81 -8.88
C PHE A 1025 25.17 -7.34 -7.62
N ARG A 1026 25.92 -7.59 -6.53
CA ARG A 1026 25.35 -7.96 -5.24
C ARG A 1026 24.39 -6.90 -4.70
N CYS A 1027 24.81 -5.62 -4.73
CA CYS A 1027 23.97 -4.51 -4.31
C CYS A 1027 22.75 -4.35 -5.22
N PHE A 1028 22.92 -4.49 -6.53
CA PHE A 1028 21.82 -4.45 -7.50
C PHE A 1028 20.78 -5.54 -7.23
N VAL A 1029 21.21 -6.80 -7.07
CA VAL A 1029 20.31 -7.93 -6.76
C VAL A 1029 19.59 -7.72 -5.42
N ASP A 1030 20.28 -7.18 -4.40
CA ASP A 1030 19.67 -6.83 -3.12
C ASP A 1030 18.60 -5.73 -3.26
N ALA A 1031 18.84 -4.71 -4.10
CA ALA A 1031 17.86 -3.65 -4.36
C ALA A 1031 16.60 -4.14 -5.08
N ILE A 1032 16.74 -5.03 -6.08
CA ILE A 1032 15.60 -5.52 -6.87
C ILE A 1032 14.92 -6.76 -6.29
N CYS A 1033 15.67 -7.62 -5.60
CA CYS A 1033 15.23 -8.95 -5.14
C CYS A 1033 15.45 -9.20 -3.63
N GLY A 1034 16.17 -8.36 -2.89
CA GLY A 1034 16.39 -8.49 -1.44
C GLY A 1034 15.19 -8.16 -0.57
N ASP A 1035 15.28 -8.47 0.72
CA ASP A 1035 14.21 -8.27 1.73
C ASP A 1035 14.02 -6.80 2.16
N GLY A 1036 14.85 -5.88 1.64
CA GLY A 1036 14.83 -4.46 2.01
C GLY A 1036 15.37 -4.19 3.42
N SER A 1037 15.99 -5.17 4.08
CA SER A 1037 16.50 -5.06 5.45
C SER A 1037 17.57 -3.99 5.60
N LYS A 1038 18.48 -3.82 4.60
CA LYS A 1038 19.50 -2.76 4.63
C LYS A 1038 18.86 -1.36 4.69
N VAL A 1039 17.94 -1.09 3.77
CA VAL A 1039 17.25 0.20 3.72
C VAL A 1039 16.42 0.40 4.99
N THR A 1040 15.78 -0.65 5.51
CA THR A 1040 14.99 -0.58 6.74
C THR A 1040 15.85 -0.28 7.96
N LYS A 1041 16.97 -0.98 8.14
CA LYS A 1041 17.95 -0.72 9.21
C LYS A 1041 18.51 0.69 9.12
N MET A 1042 18.81 1.16 7.91
CA MET A 1042 19.25 2.54 7.69
C MET A 1042 18.17 3.53 8.13
N THR A 1043 16.93 3.35 7.69
CA THR A 1043 15.84 4.29 8.01
C THR A 1043 15.40 4.25 9.48
N ALA A 1044 15.81 3.22 10.23
CA ALA A 1044 15.58 3.12 11.67
C ALA A 1044 16.63 3.86 12.51
N LYS A 1045 17.76 4.30 11.92
CA LYS A 1045 18.78 5.07 12.64
C LYS A 1045 18.24 6.46 12.99
N GLU A 1046 18.41 6.87 14.25
CA GLU A 1046 18.08 8.21 14.72
C GLU A 1046 18.88 9.29 13.97
N GLN A 1047 20.16 9.02 13.73
CA GLN A 1047 21.07 9.85 12.95
C GLN A 1047 21.51 9.09 11.71
N SER A 1048 21.12 9.59 10.54
CA SER A 1048 21.54 9.06 9.24
C SER A 1048 21.84 10.17 8.25
N PHE A 1049 22.75 9.88 7.33
CA PHE A 1049 23.26 10.86 6.38
C PHE A 1049 23.30 10.30 4.97
N PHE A 1050 23.24 11.17 3.97
CA PHE A 1050 23.68 10.82 2.63
C PHE A 1050 24.57 11.91 2.07
N VAL A 1051 25.63 11.53 1.38
CA VAL A 1051 26.56 12.50 0.79
C VAL A 1051 26.12 12.88 -0.62
N SER A 1052 26.03 14.18 -0.88
CA SER A 1052 25.64 14.74 -2.18
C SER A 1052 26.85 14.88 -3.09
N LEU A 1053 26.96 14.04 -4.13
CA LEU A 1053 28.07 14.13 -5.09
C LEU A 1053 27.92 15.36 -5.99
N THR A 1054 29.01 16.08 -6.17
CA THR A 1054 29.12 17.28 -7.03
C THR A 1054 30.18 17.12 -8.12
N VAL A 1055 30.55 15.87 -8.41
CA VAL A 1055 31.52 15.53 -9.45
C VAL A 1055 30.84 15.53 -10.83
N PRO A 1056 31.50 16.05 -11.88
CA PRO A 1056 30.95 16.08 -13.23
C PRO A 1056 30.89 14.69 -13.89
N SER A 1057 31.70 13.74 -13.40
CA SER A 1057 31.72 12.33 -13.80
C SER A 1057 32.19 11.48 -12.61
N VAL A 1058 31.47 10.40 -12.33
CA VAL A 1058 31.82 9.38 -11.33
C VAL A 1058 33.09 8.65 -11.73
N ASP A 1059 33.29 8.36 -13.03
CA ASP A 1059 34.49 7.67 -13.54
C ASP A 1059 35.78 8.42 -13.15
N SER A 1060 35.74 9.76 -13.14
CA SER A 1060 36.87 10.60 -12.74
C SER A 1060 37.12 10.66 -11.21
N ALA A 1061 36.19 10.14 -10.42
CA ALA A 1061 36.19 10.25 -8.96
C ALA A 1061 36.14 8.90 -8.24
N VAL A 1062 36.27 7.76 -8.95
CA VAL A 1062 36.18 6.40 -8.39
C VAL A 1062 37.10 6.21 -7.18
N ASP A 1063 38.32 6.76 -7.22
CA ASP A 1063 39.30 6.63 -6.13
C ASP A 1063 38.95 7.47 -4.89
N VAL A 1064 38.18 8.54 -5.08
CA VAL A 1064 37.81 9.50 -4.02
C VAL A 1064 36.49 9.11 -3.35
N ILE A 1065 35.59 8.42 -4.06
CA ILE A 1065 34.27 8.01 -3.55
C ILE A 1065 34.35 7.22 -2.23
N PRO A 1066 35.22 6.21 -2.06
CA PRO A 1066 35.36 5.49 -0.80
C PRO A 1066 35.72 6.39 0.40
N GLN A 1067 36.36 7.53 0.17
CA GLN A 1067 36.62 8.53 1.21
C GLN A 1067 35.39 9.39 1.48
N VAL A 1068 34.74 9.87 0.42
CA VAL A 1068 33.60 10.79 0.50
C VAL A 1068 32.40 10.20 1.23
N VAL A 1069 32.19 8.89 1.08
CA VAL A 1069 31.03 8.21 1.65
C VAL A 1069 31.19 7.84 3.13
N VAL A 1070 32.37 8.05 3.72
CA VAL A 1070 32.63 7.73 5.13
C VAL A 1070 31.65 8.47 6.04
N GLY A 1071 30.97 7.71 6.90
CA GLY A 1071 29.98 8.25 7.83
C GLY A 1071 28.64 8.62 7.19
N SER A 1072 28.44 8.33 5.91
CA SER A 1072 27.12 8.38 5.25
C SER A 1072 26.51 6.99 5.15
N ASP A 1073 25.19 6.93 5.06
CA ASP A 1073 24.41 5.70 4.90
C ASP A 1073 23.94 5.48 3.47
N ALA A 1074 23.95 6.54 2.66
CA ALA A 1074 23.66 6.51 1.24
C ALA A 1074 24.51 7.55 0.49
N VAL A 1075 24.52 7.45 -0.84
CA VAL A 1075 25.20 8.40 -1.73
C VAL A 1075 24.20 8.96 -2.75
N GLU A 1076 24.12 10.28 -2.86
CA GLU A 1076 23.25 10.96 -3.82
C GLU A 1076 24.03 11.25 -5.11
N LEU A 1077 23.56 10.67 -6.21
CA LEU A 1077 23.98 11.01 -7.55
C LEU A 1077 23.12 12.17 -8.06
N ARG A 1078 23.71 13.37 -8.09
CA ARG A 1078 23.12 14.56 -8.71
C ARG A 1078 23.29 14.49 -10.22
N VAL A 1079 22.32 13.86 -10.89
CA VAL A 1079 22.36 13.63 -12.34
C VAL A 1079 22.36 14.94 -13.11
N ASP A 1080 21.73 15.98 -12.57
CA ASP A 1080 21.74 17.32 -13.14
C ASP A 1080 23.13 17.98 -13.15
N LEU A 1081 24.06 17.51 -12.31
CA LEU A 1081 25.45 17.99 -12.26
C LEU A 1081 26.41 17.16 -13.13
N LEU A 1082 25.94 16.07 -13.73
CA LEU A 1082 26.74 15.29 -14.66
C LEU A 1082 26.93 16.05 -15.98
N GLN A 1083 28.12 15.95 -16.54
CA GLN A 1083 28.46 16.57 -17.83
C GLN A 1083 27.68 15.96 -19.00
N ASP A 1084 27.44 14.63 -18.96
CA ASP A 1084 26.67 13.90 -19.97
C ASP A 1084 25.48 13.19 -19.31
N GLN A 1085 24.29 13.69 -19.61
CA GLN A 1085 22.99 13.23 -19.08
C GLN A 1085 22.25 12.32 -20.06
N THR A 1086 22.94 11.74 -21.05
CA THR A 1086 22.35 10.70 -21.89
C THR A 1086 22.06 9.44 -21.07
N PRO A 1087 20.98 8.70 -21.36
CA PRO A 1087 20.65 7.49 -20.60
C PRO A 1087 21.79 6.46 -20.50
N GLU A 1088 22.59 6.32 -21.55
CA GLU A 1088 23.70 5.36 -21.57
C GLU A 1088 24.87 5.82 -20.68
N SER A 1089 25.22 7.12 -20.72
CA SER A 1089 26.21 7.71 -19.81
C SER A 1089 25.75 7.59 -18.35
N VAL A 1090 24.51 7.99 -18.05
CA VAL A 1090 23.95 7.93 -16.70
C VAL A 1090 23.93 6.49 -16.18
N ALA A 1091 23.63 5.50 -17.05
CA ALA A 1091 23.68 4.10 -16.66
C ALA A 1091 25.08 3.65 -16.25
N ARG A 1092 26.11 4.07 -16.99
CA ARG A 1092 27.51 3.83 -16.62
C ARG A 1092 27.84 4.50 -15.28
N GLN A 1093 27.45 5.75 -15.09
CA GLN A 1093 27.73 6.49 -13.84
C GLN A 1093 27.09 5.83 -12.62
N VAL A 1094 25.85 5.36 -12.71
CA VAL A 1094 25.17 4.65 -11.61
C VAL A 1094 25.88 3.33 -11.29
N SER A 1095 26.30 2.57 -12.31
CA SER A 1095 27.04 1.32 -12.08
C SER A 1095 28.43 1.55 -11.49
N ALA A 1096 29.18 2.54 -11.99
CA ALA A 1096 30.47 2.95 -11.44
C ALA A 1096 30.32 3.37 -9.97
N LEU A 1097 29.29 4.17 -9.66
CA LEU A 1097 29.02 4.64 -8.31
C LEU A 1097 28.69 3.48 -7.37
N ARG A 1098 27.84 2.54 -7.82
CA ARG A 1098 27.49 1.36 -7.03
C ARG A 1098 28.71 0.51 -6.71
N SER A 1099 29.61 0.35 -7.69
CA SER A 1099 30.87 -0.39 -7.55
C SER A 1099 31.81 0.27 -6.54
N ALA A 1100 31.97 1.60 -6.63
CA ALA A 1100 32.90 2.36 -5.78
C ALA A 1100 32.37 2.59 -4.35
N ALA A 1101 31.07 2.85 -4.19
CA ALA A 1101 30.48 3.24 -2.90
C ALA A 1101 29.98 2.05 -2.06
N GLY A 1102 29.46 0.98 -2.70
CA GLY A 1102 28.96 -0.21 -2.00
C GLY A 1102 27.77 0.06 -1.05
N MET A 1103 27.00 1.13 -1.27
CA MET A 1103 25.90 1.56 -0.40
C MET A 1103 24.68 2.02 -1.21
N PRO A 1104 23.50 2.20 -0.57
CA PRO A 1104 22.30 2.69 -1.24
C PRO A 1104 22.53 3.98 -2.03
N ILE A 1105 21.95 4.04 -3.23
CA ILE A 1105 22.03 5.19 -4.13
C ILE A 1105 20.73 5.98 -4.07
N ILE A 1106 20.87 7.30 -3.94
CA ILE A 1106 19.80 8.27 -4.17
C ILE A 1106 20.00 8.89 -5.55
N PHE A 1107 19.07 8.63 -6.46
CA PHE A 1107 19.07 9.22 -7.79
C PHE A 1107 18.30 10.54 -7.76
N THR A 1108 18.95 11.65 -8.14
CA THR A 1108 18.34 12.99 -8.05
C THR A 1108 18.50 13.76 -9.35
N LEU A 1109 17.35 14.22 -9.88
CA LEU A 1109 17.26 15.23 -10.93
C LEU A 1109 16.73 16.52 -10.31
N ARG A 1110 17.63 17.45 -9.99
CA ARG A 1110 17.26 18.75 -9.41
C ARG A 1110 17.08 19.78 -10.51
N THR A 1111 15.91 20.38 -10.59
CA THR A 1111 15.61 21.41 -11.61
C THR A 1111 16.21 22.77 -11.27
N VAL A 1112 16.34 23.64 -12.27
CA VAL A 1112 16.85 25.01 -12.11
C VAL A 1112 16.00 25.80 -11.11
N SER A 1113 14.66 25.75 -11.21
CA SER A 1113 13.78 26.46 -10.27
C SER A 1113 13.91 25.97 -8.82
N GLN A 1114 14.42 24.76 -8.62
CA GLN A 1114 14.63 24.12 -7.32
C GLN A 1114 16.10 24.19 -6.85
N GLY A 1115 16.97 24.89 -7.58
CA GLY A 1115 18.39 25.11 -7.22
C GLY A 1115 19.39 24.10 -7.80
N GLY A 1116 19.02 23.40 -8.87
CA GLY A 1116 19.91 22.50 -9.62
C GLY A 1116 20.21 23.01 -11.03
N CYS A 1117 20.55 22.10 -11.92
CA CYS A 1117 20.93 22.42 -13.31
C CYS A 1117 20.01 21.79 -14.37
N PHE A 1118 19.03 20.96 -13.98
CA PHE A 1118 18.15 20.30 -14.95
C PHE A 1118 17.04 21.24 -15.45
N PRO A 1119 16.73 21.31 -16.76
CA PRO A 1119 15.68 22.20 -17.26
C PRO A 1119 14.29 21.85 -16.72
N ASP A 1120 13.54 22.85 -16.24
CA ASP A 1120 12.18 22.64 -15.68
C ASP A 1120 11.19 22.09 -16.73
N ALA A 1121 11.36 22.46 -18.00
CA ALA A 1121 10.44 22.13 -19.08
C ALA A 1121 10.72 20.78 -19.78
N ASP A 1122 11.87 20.14 -19.54
CA ASP A 1122 12.25 18.91 -20.25
C ASP A 1122 11.68 17.64 -19.60
N HIS A 1123 10.36 17.54 -19.67
CA HIS A 1123 9.59 16.44 -19.10
C HIS A 1123 9.94 15.08 -19.73
N THR A 1124 10.28 15.07 -21.02
CA THR A 1124 10.56 13.85 -21.79
C THR A 1124 11.88 13.24 -21.34
N GLN A 1125 12.95 14.03 -21.27
CA GLN A 1125 14.23 13.54 -20.78
C GLN A 1125 14.15 13.17 -19.29
N ALA A 1126 13.47 13.97 -18.46
CA ALA A 1126 13.28 13.66 -17.04
C ALA A 1126 12.62 12.29 -16.84
N LEU A 1127 11.51 12.02 -17.54
CA LEU A 1127 10.81 10.74 -17.45
C LEU A 1127 11.69 9.57 -17.92
N SER A 1128 12.44 9.76 -19.02
CA SER A 1128 13.38 8.74 -19.52
C SER A 1128 14.44 8.39 -18.48
N LEU A 1129 15.03 9.38 -17.83
CA LEU A 1129 16.04 9.20 -16.79
C LEU A 1129 15.49 8.58 -15.51
N TYR A 1130 14.28 8.96 -15.07
CA TYR A 1130 13.62 8.28 -13.94
C TYR A 1130 13.31 6.82 -14.23
N ILE A 1131 12.80 6.50 -15.42
CA ILE A 1131 12.55 5.12 -15.83
C ILE A 1131 13.86 4.33 -15.87
N LEU A 1132 14.94 4.91 -16.38
CA LEU A 1132 16.25 4.29 -16.35
C LEU A 1132 16.70 4.00 -14.90
N ALA A 1133 16.61 4.98 -14.00
CA ALA A 1133 17.00 4.81 -12.59
C ALA A 1133 16.25 3.65 -11.92
N LEU A 1134 14.94 3.55 -12.15
CA LEU A 1134 14.11 2.46 -11.67
C LEU A 1134 14.56 1.11 -12.22
N ARG A 1135 14.84 1.03 -13.52
CA ARG A 1135 15.35 -0.20 -14.14
C ARG A 1135 16.70 -0.58 -13.57
N MET A 1136 17.54 0.40 -13.27
CA MET A 1136 18.84 0.19 -12.66
C MET A 1136 18.79 -0.21 -11.19
N GLY A 1137 17.61 -0.29 -10.57
CA GLY A 1137 17.47 -0.75 -9.18
C GLY A 1137 18.20 0.15 -8.19
N VAL A 1138 18.00 1.47 -8.28
CA VAL A 1138 18.44 2.40 -7.23
C VAL A 1138 17.48 2.34 -6.03
N GLU A 1139 18.02 2.42 -4.82
CA GLU A 1139 17.22 2.28 -3.59
C GLU A 1139 16.30 3.49 -3.35
N PHE A 1140 16.73 4.67 -3.79
CA PHE A 1140 15.96 5.91 -3.66
C PHE A 1140 15.90 6.71 -4.95
N ILE A 1141 14.75 7.31 -5.23
CA ILE A 1141 14.56 8.33 -6.26
C ILE A 1141 14.04 9.61 -5.62
N ASP A 1142 14.77 10.71 -5.81
CA ASP A 1142 14.29 12.05 -5.47
C ASP A 1142 13.43 12.57 -6.62
N LEU A 1143 12.14 12.72 -6.35
CA LEU A 1143 11.11 13.13 -7.32
C LEU A 1143 10.48 14.44 -6.85
N GLU A 1144 10.64 15.50 -7.63
CA GLU A 1144 10.15 16.82 -7.26
C GLU A 1144 8.62 16.91 -7.36
N MET A 1145 7.98 17.55 -6.38
CA MET A 1145 6.52 17.73 -6.37
C MET A 1145 6.04 18.78 -7.38
N THR A 1146 6.95 19.53 -7.98
CA THR A 1146 6.74 20.47 -9.09
C THR A 1146 6.47 19.77 -10.42
N TRP A 1147 6.85 18.49 -10.57
CA TRP A 1147 6.58 17.74 -11.79
C TRP A 1147 5.06 17.59 -12.03
N PRO A 1148 4.64 17.57 -13.32
CA PRO A 1148 3.27 17.24 -13.68
C PRO A 1148 2.81 15.89 -13.12
N GLU A 1149 1.53 15.76 -12.80
CA GLU A 1149 0.98 14.55 -12.16
C GLU A 1149 1.20 13.27 -12.97
N HIS A 1150 1.20 13.34 -14.31
CA HIS A 1150 1.45 12.16 -15.15
C HIS A 1150 2.85 11.57 -14.96
N ILE A 1151 3.88 12.40 -14.69
CA ILE A 1151 5.23 11.94 -14.37
C ILE A 1151 5.21 11.30 -12.98
N LEU A 1152 4.63 11.98 -11.99
CA LEU A 1152 4.51 11.46 -10.62
C LEU A 1152 3.85 10.09 -10.58
N GLN A 1153 2.73 9.95 -11.31
CA GLN A 1153 1.98 8.70 -11.43
C GLN A 1153 2.76 7.61 -12.14
N THR A 1154 3.43 7.93 -13.25
CA THR A 1154 4.20 6.93 -14.02
C THR A 1154 5.38 6.40 -13.21
N VAL A 1155 6.19 7.29 -12.61
CA VAL A 1155 7.34 6.91 -11.77
C VAL A 1155 6.88 6.11 -10.56
N THR A 1156 5.81 6.54 -9.88
CA THR A 1156 5.29 5.84 -8.69
C THR A 1156 4.74 4.44 -9.03
N ASN A 1157 4.09 4.28 -10.19
CA ASN A 1157 3.59 2.98 -10.65
C ASN A 1157 4.73 2.02 -11.01
N LEU A 1158 5.82 2.53 -11.57
CA LEU A 1158 6.97 1.74 -11.98
C LEU A 1158 8.01 1.53 -10.87
N LYS A 1159 7.82 2.11 -9.69
CA LYS A 1159 8.90 2.23 -8.69
C LYS A 1159 9.48 0.90 -8.20
N GLY A 1160 8.70 -0.18 -8.29
CA GLY A 1160 9.07 -1.48 -7.74
C GLY A 1160 9.40 -1.37 -6.26
N ARG A 1161 10.64 -1.72 -5.90
CA ARG A 1161 11.17 -1.63 -4.53
C ARG A 1161 11.85 -0.31 -4.19
N SER A 1162 12.08 0.54 -5.18
CA SER A 1162 12.68 1.86 -4.99
C SER A 1162 11.78 2.71 -4.10
N ARG A 1163 12.37 3.43 -3.16
CA ARG A 1163 11.68 4.38 -2.28
C ARG A 1163 11.70 5.77 -2.92
N ILE A 1164 10.54 6.42 -2.98
CA ILE A 1164 10.43 7.79 -3.49
C ILE A 1164 10.70 8.77 -2.35
N ILE A 1165 11.66 9.67 -2.57
CA ILE A 1165 11.85 10.89 -1.80
C ILE A 1165 11.08 12.00 -2.54
N ALA A 1166 9.90 12.34 -2.04
CA ALA A 1166 9.08 13.39 -2.63
C ALA A 1166 9.60 14.76 -2.16
N SER A 1167 10.23 15.51 -3.07
CA SER A 1167 10.97 16.72 -2.71
C SER A 1167 10.31 18.02 -3.15
N HIS A 1168 10.52 19.08 -2.35
CA HIS A 1168 10.27 20.46 -2.74
C HIS A 1168 11.28 21.39 -2.07
N HIS A 1169 11.86 22.28 -2.85
CA HIS A 1169 12.84 23.28 -2.46
C HIS A 1169 12.26 24.66 -2.75
N ASP A 1170 12.53 25.60 -1.85
CA ASP A 1170 12.20 27.01 -1.98
C ASP A 1170 13.49 27.85 -1.85
N PRO A 1171 14.28 27.96 -2.94
CA PRO A 1171 15.49 28.77 -2.95
C PRO A 1171 15.24 30.27 -2.79
N ARG A 1172 14.02 30.73 -3.09
CA ARG A 1172 13.64 32.15 -3.01
C ARG A 1172 13.21 32.56 -1.60
N GLY A 1173 12.88 31.61 -0.73
CA GLY A 1173 12.41 31.89 0.62
C GLY A 1173 11.03 32.54 0.62
N GLU A 1174 10.16 32.13 -0.31
CA GLU A 1174 8.77 32.59 -0.43
C GLU A 1174 7.83 31.86 0.54
N LEU A 1175 8.22 30.66 0.99
CA LEU A 1175 7.46 29.83 1.93
C LEU A 1175 7.97 30.00 3.37
N SER A 1176 7.05 29.87 4.32
CA SER A 1176 7.28 30.01 5.76
C SER A 1176 6.79 28.78 6.52
N TRP A 1177 7.64 28.24 7.39
CA TRP A 1177 7.34 27.10 8.25
C TRP A 1177 6.24 27.40 9.28
N LYS A 1178 6.09 28.68 9.64
CA LYS A 1178 5.23 29.17 10.72
C LYS A 1178 3.77 29.35 10.29
N ASN A 1179 3.53 29.66 9.01
CA ASN A 1179 2.21 30.06 8.52
C ASN A 1179 1.48 28.96 7.71
N GLY A 1180 2.01 27.74 7.65
CA GLY A 1180 1.38 26.63 6.94
C GLY A 1180 1.52 26.67 5.41
N SER A 1181 2.27 27.60 4.83
CA SER A 1181 2.51 27.65 3.37
C SER A 1181 3.25 26.42 2.82
N TRP A 1182 3.94 25.66 3.68
CA TRP A 1182 4.50 24.34 3.33
C TRP A 1182 3.48 23.20 3.29
N THR A 1183 2.30 23.35 3.90
CA THR A 1183 1.29 22.29 4.03
C THR A 1183 0.80 21.74 2.67
N PRO A 1184 0.55 22.55 1.62
CA PRO A 1184 0.19 22.01 0.31
C PRO A 1184 1.28 21.11 -0.29
N PHE A 1185 2.55 21.49 -0.15
CA PHE A 1185 3.67 20.70 -0.63
C PHE A 1185 3.88 19.43 0.20
N TYR A 1186 3.73 19.54 1.53
CA TYR A 1186 3.72 18.37 2.42
C TYR A 1186 2.62 17.38 2.04
N ASN A 1187 1.38 17.86 1.84
CA ASN A 1187 0.24 17.02 1.48
C ASN A 1187 0.39 16.38 0.11
N ARG A 1188 1.01 17.08 -0.84
CA ARG A 1188 1.35 16.52 -2.15
C ARG A 1188 2.45 15.46 -1.99
N ALA A 1189 3.52 15.75 -1.26
CA ALA A 1189 4.62 14.83 -1.02
C ALA A 1189 4.17 13.55 -0.30
N LEU A 1190 3.26 13.66 0.67
CA LEU A 1190 2.71 12.55 1.44
C LEU A 1190 1.99 11.51 0.57
N GLN A 1191 1.40 11.92 -0.56
CA GLN A 1191 0.68 11.02 -1.47
C GLN A 1191 1.61 10.17 -2.34
N TRP A 1192 2.82 10.65 -2.62
CA TRP A 1192 3.73 10.07 -3.61
C TRP A 1192 5.01 9.49 -2.99
N GLY A 1193 5.48 10.10 -1.90
CA GLY A 1193 6.74 9.80 -1.24
C GLY A 1193 6.62 8.77 -0.12
N SER A 1194 7.60 7.88 -0.05
CA SER A 1194 7.91 7.11 1.17
C SER A 1194 8.81 7.90 2.14
N VAL A 1195 9.44 8.96 1.66
CA VAL A 1195 10.20 9.95 2.42
C VAL A 1195 9.78 11.33 1.88
N ILE A 1196 9.57 12.30 2.76
CA ILE A 1196 9.26 13.68 2.37
C ILE A 1196 10.52 14.54 2.54
N LYS A 1197 10.88 15.37 1.55
CA LYS A 1197 12.04 16.27 1.61
C LYS A 1197 11.64 17.71 1.32
N LEU A 1198 11.58 18.55 2.35
CA LEU A 1198 11.20 19.96 2.25
C LEU A 1198 12.40 20.85 2.62
N VAL A 1199 12.79 21.75 1.72
CA VAL A 1199 14.00 22.56 1.89
C VAL A 1199 13.69 24.03 1.67
N GLY A 1200 13.68 24.82 2.74
CA GLY A 1200 13.47 26.27 2.70
C GLY A 1200 14.79 27.05 2.75
N THR A 1201 14.69 28.36 2.92
CA THR A 1201 15.84 29.28 3.09
C THR A 1201 15.69 30.04 4.40
N ALA A 1202 16.67 29.94 5.30
CA ALA A 1202 16.62 30.67 6.56
C ALA A 1202 17.04 32.14 6.35
N GLN A 1203 16.13 33.06 6.65
CA GLN A 1203 16.34 34.50 6.75
C GLN A 1203 16.70 34.91 8.18
N SER A 1204 16.29 34.12 9.18
CA SER A 1204 16.57 34.32 10.60
C SER A 1204 16.93 33.01 11.31
N MET A 1205 17.45 33.10 12.54
CA MET A 1205 17.67 31.90 13.37
C MET A 1205 16.34 31.25 13.80
N GLU A 1206 15.28 32.04 13.97
CA GLU A 1206 13.95 31.58 14.40
C GLU A 1206 13.35 30.60 13.39
N ASP A 1207 13.64 30.78 12.10
CA ASP A 1207 13.16 29.92 11.02
C ASP A 1207 13.57 28.44 11.20
N ASN A 1208 14.69 28.18 11.90
CA ASN A 1208 15.12 26.81 12.22
C ASN A 1208 14.26 26.19 13.33
N TYR A 1209 13.82 26.99 14.30
CA TYR A 1209 12.93 26.53 15.37
C TYR A 1209 11.52 26.29 14.85
N ASP A 1210 11.04 27.17 13.97
CA ASP A 1210 9.76 27.00 13.28
C ASP A 1210 9.77 25.75 12.40
N LEU A 1211 10.87 25.51 11.66
CA LEU A 1211 11.07 24.27 10.90
C LEU A 1211 11.06 23.04 11.82
N ALA A 1212 11.79 23.06 12.94
CA ALA A 1212 11.86 21.93 13.87
C ALA A 1212 10.48 21.61 14.45
N ARG A 1213 9.69 22.64 14.79
CA ARG A 1213 8.31 22.49 15.26
C ARG A 1213 7.41 21.89 14.17
N PHE A 1214 7.45 22.45 12.96
CA PHE A 1214 6.71 21.94 11.81
C PHE A 1214 7.02 20.46 11.56
N LYS A 1215 8.30 20.08 11.55
CA LYS A 1215 8.74 18.69 11.39
C LYS A 1215 8.17 17.78 12.48
N SER A 1216 8.24 18.21 13.74
CA SER A 1216 7.70 17.47 14.88
C SER A 1216 6.19 17.24 14.75
N ASP A 1217 5.43 18.28 14.37
CA ASP A 1217 3.97 18.20 14.20
C ASP A 1217 3.59 17.25 13.06
N MET A 1218 4.35 17.26 11.96
CA MET A 1218 4.13 16.36 10.83
C MET A 1218 4.45 14.89 11.18
N LEU A 1219 5.56 14.62 11.88
CA LEU A 1219 5.95 13.27 12.33
C LEU A 1219 4.99 12.71 13.40
N ALA A 1220 4.43 13.57 14.25
CA ALA A 1220 3.37 13.17 15.17
C ALA A 1220 2.07 12.79 14.43
N SER A 1221 1.84 13.38 13.26
CA SER A 1221 0.63 13.19 12.46
C SER A 1221 0.72 12.00 11.51
N HIS A 1222 1.90 11.71 10.96
CA HIS A 1222 2.12 10.62 10.00
C HIS A 1222 3.45 9.91 10.30
N PRO A 1223 3.51 8.57 10.17
CA PRO A 1223 4.74 7.80 10.37
C PRO A 1223 5.75 7.96 9.22
N THR A 1224 5.41 8.76 8.19
CA THR A 1224 6.26 8.98 7.02
C THR A 1224 7.47 9.84 7.43
N PRO A 1225 8.71 9.36 7.23
CA PRO A 1225 9.90 10.11 7.63
C PRO A 1225 10.08 11.39 6.79
N VAL A 1226 10.60 12.43 7.45
CA VAL A 1226 10.74 13.78 6.88
C VAL A 1226 12.20 14.24 6.97
N ILE A 1227 12.74 14.70 5.84
CA ILE A 1227 13.96 15.50 5.72
C ILE A 1227 13.50 16.96 5.61
N ALA A 1228 13.77 17.78 6.62
CA ALA A 1228 13.39 19.19 6.63
C ALA A 1228 14.62 20.06 6.91
N LEU A 1229 14.93 20.99 6.01
CA LEU A 1229 16.16 21.77 6.07
C LEU A 1229 15.94 23.22 5.67
N ASN A 1230 16.81 24.09 6.16
CA ASN A 1230 16.98 25.45 5.67
C ASN A 1230 18.36 25.58 4.99
N MET A 1231 18.37 26.27 3.85
CA MET A 1231 19.58 26.67 3.14
C MET A 1231 20.20 27.93 3.77
N GLY A 1232 21.45 28.22 3.38
CA GLY A 1232 22.19 29.40 3.83
C GLY A 1232 22.94 29.20 5.15
N ALA A 1233 23.76 30.17 5.52
CA ALA A 1233 24.59 30.10 6.74
C ALA A 1233 23.74 30.01 8.02
N LEU A 1234 22.64 30.77 8.07
CA LEU A 1234 21.67 30.73 9.18
C LEU A 1234 20.94 29.39 9.27
N GLY A 1235 20.79 28.68 8.14
CA GLY A 1235 20.12 27.38 8.07
C GLY A 1235 20.93 26.20 8.61
N LYS A 1236 22.22 26.38 8.95
CA LYS A 1236 23.10 25.29 9.42
C LYS A 1236 22.52 24.51 10.60
N LEU A 1237 21.85 25.18 11.54
CA LEU A 1237 21.24 24.53 12.70
C LEU A 1237 20.18 23.50 12.30
N SER A 1238 19.35 23.80 11.29
CA SER A 1238 18.36 22.83 10.79
C SER A 1238 18.99 21.54 10.28
N ARG A 1239 20.19 21.62 9.67
CA ARG A 1239 20.93 20.44 9.19
C ARG A 1239 21.44 19.60 10.35
N VAL A 1240 21.90 20.23 11.43
CA VAL A 1240 22.33 19.54 12.65
C VAL A 1240 21.14 18.81 13.29
N LEU A 1241 20.00 19.47 13.41
CA LEU A 1241 18.82 18.94 14.10
C LEU A 1241 17.95 17.99 13.26
N ASN A 1242 18.21 17.86 11.96
CA ASN A 1242 17.35 17.05 11.07
C ASN A 1242 17.37 15.55 11.43
N GLY A 1243 18.52 14.97 11.74
CA GLY A 1243 18.63 13.56 12.14
C GLY A 1243 18.50 12.56 11.00
N PHE A 1244 17.32 12.42 10.41
CA PHE A 1244 17.02 11.42 9.38
C PHE A 1244 17.51 11.83 7.98
N LEU A 1245 18.36 11.00 7.34
CA LEU A 1245 18.88 11.18 5.99
C LEU A 1245 19.27 12.63 5.68
N THR A 1246 20.13 13.21 6.51
CA THR A 1246 20.57 14.58 6.29
C THR A 1246 21.54 14.62 5.10
N PRO A 1247 21.29 15.45 4.06
CA PRO A 1247 22.24 15.65 2.97
C PRO A 1247 23.50 16.35 3.48
N VAL A 1248 24.66 15.72 3.27
CA VAL A 1248 25.96 16.23 3.69
C VAL A 1248 26.90 16.49 2.52
N SER A 1249 27.85 17.40 2.75
CA SER A 1249 29.00 17.61 1.87
C SER A 1249 30.19 16.79 2.34
N HIS A 1250 31.27 16.78 1.57
CA HIS A 1250 32.55 16.24 2.02
C HIS A 1250 33.70 17.15 1.52
N PRO A 1251 34.76 17.38 2.31
CA PRO A 1251 35.88 18.25 1.90
C PRO A 1251 36.58 17.80 0.61
N ALA A 1252 36.61 16.49 0.34
CA ALA A 1252 37.20 15.93 -0.89
C ALA A 1252 36.34 16.13 -2.16
N LEU A 1253 35.14 16.72 -2.05
CA LEU A 1253 34.30 17.03 -3.20
C LEU A 1253 34.62 18.42 -3.77
N PRO A 1254 34.45 18.64 -5.09
CA PRO A 1254 34.81 19.90 -5.74
C PRO A 1254 34.12 21.14 -5.14
N PHE A 1255 32.86 21.00 -4.75
CA PHE A 1255 32.07 22.02 -4.07
C PHE A 1255 30.90 21.38 -3.30
N LYS A 1256 30.24 22.15 -2.45
CA LYS A 1256 29.04 21.70 -1.69
C LYS A 1256 27.80 21.77 -2.57
N ALA A 1257 26.94 20.75 -2.54
CA ALA A 1257 25.75 20.69 -3.39
C ALA A 1257 24.71 21.78 -3.07
N ALA A 1258 24.71 22.32 -1.85
CA ALA A 1258 23.88 23.44 -1.44
C ALA A 1258 24.59 24.38 -0.45
N PRO A 1259 24.23 25.69 -0.43
CA PRO A 1259 24.75 26.63 0.55
C PRO A 1259 24.44 26.21 1.99
N GLY A 1260 25.44 26.35 2.88
CA GLY A 1260 25.32 26.01 4.30
C GLY A 1260 25.37 24.52 4.62
N GLN A 1261 25.62 23.65 3.63
CA GLN A 1261 25.78 22.21 3.86
C GLN A 1261 27.02 21.91 4.72
N LEU A 1262 26.90 20.93 5.60
CA LEU A 1262 27.94 20.46 6.52
C LEU A 1262 28.31 19.01 6.16
N SER A 1263 29.50 18.56 6.55
CA SER A 1263 29.87 17.14 6.48
C SER A 1263 29.24 16.34 7.61
N ALA A 1264 29.18 15.01 7.45
CA ALA A 1264 28.69 14.13 8.51
C ALA A 1264 29.49 14.29 9.82
N ALA A 1265 30.82 14.45 9.72
CA ALA A 1265 31.69 14.69 10.88
C ALA A 1265 31.42 16.04 11.55
N GLU A 1266 31.21 17.12 10.78
CA GLU A 1266 30.85 18.43 11.31
C GLU A 1266 29.51 18.39 12.06
N ILE A 1267 28.50 17.69 11.51
CA ILE A 1267 27.20 17.54 12.16
C ILE A 1267 27.33 16.75 13.47
N ARG A 1268 28.06 15.63 13.51
CA ARG A 1268 28.25 14.87 14.75
C ARG A 1268 28.95 15.67 15.84
N ARG A 1269 29.96 16.47 15.48
CA ARG A 1269 30.62 17.40 16.42
C ARG A 1269 29.63 18.43 16.95
N ALA A 1270 28.80 19.01 16.09
CA ALA A 1270 27.77 19.96 16.50
C ALA A 1270 26.72 19.31 17.42
N LEU A 1271 26.28 18.08 17.12
CA LEU A 1271 25.35 17.33 17.96
C LEU A 1271 25.93 17.04 19.35
N PHE A 1272 27.23 16.72 19.45
CA PHE A 1272 27.91 16.60 20.73
C PHE A 1272 27.89 17.91 21.53
N LEU A 1273 28.21 19.04 20.88
CA LEU A 1273 28.18 20.36 21.52
C LEU A 1273 26.78 20.75 22.02
N LEU A 1274 25.72 20.27 21.37
CA LEU A 1274 24.33 20.48 21.76
C LEU A 1274 23.82 19.45 22.80
N GLY A 1275 24.60 18.41 23.12
CA GLY A 1275 24.20 17.34 24.04
C GLY A 1275 23.31 16.25 23.43
N ASN A 1276 23.17 16.22 22.10
CA ASN A 1276 22.40 15.21 21.38
C ASN A 1276 23.19 13.92 21.10
N ILE A 1277 24.53 13.98 21.16
CA ILE A 1277 25.40 12.80 21.20
C ILE A 1277 26.20 12.86 22.49
N ASN A 1278 26.06 11.86 23.35
CA ASN A 1278 26.84 11.78 24.58
C ASN A 1278 28.21 11.14 24.31
N ALA A 1279 29.25 11.61 24.99
CA ALA A 1279 30.52 10.91 25.04
C ALA A 1279 30.33 9.54 25.67
N GLN A 1280 31.00 8.53 25.11
CA GLN A 1280 30.97 7.16 25.61
C GLN A 1280 32.39 6.68 25.86
N SER A 1281 32.52 5.79 26.83
CA SER A 1281 33.77 5.19 27.26
C SER A 1281 33.97 3.84 26.55
N PHE A 1282 35.12 3.71 25.88
CA PHE A 1282 35.55 2.48 25.24
C PHE A 1282 36.85 1.98 25.87
N HIS A 1283 36.99 0.66 25.98
CA HIS A 1283 38.11 0.07 26.72
C HIS A 1283 38.78 -1.08 25.97
N LEU A 1284 40.07 -1.27 26.23
CA LEU A 1284 40.76 -2.53 26.00
C LEU A 1284 40.97 -3.24 27.33
N PHE A 1285 40.40 -4.43 27.50
CA PHE A 1285 40.63 -5.31 28.63
C PHE A 1285 41.66 -6.39 28.30
N GLY A 1286 42.61 -6.61 29.20
CA GLY A 1286 43.62 -7.67 29.11
C GLY A 1286 44.96 -7.24 29.72
N LYS A 1287 45.95 -8.12 29.69
CA LYS A 1287 47.29 -7.87 30.25
C LYS A 1287 48.35 -8.80 29.62
N PRO A 1288 49.52 -8.28 29.19
CA PRO A 1288 49.90 -6.86 29.15
C PRO A 1288 49.31 -6.12 27.93
N ILE A 1289 48.90 -4.86 28.11
CA ILE A 1289 48.29 -4.03 27.03
C ILE A 1289 48.89 -2.64 26.88
N SER A 1290 49.89 -2.27 27.69
CA SER A 1290 50.54 -0.95 27.66
C SER A 1290 51.11 -0.52 26.30
N LYS A 1291 51.52 -1.48 25.45
CA LYS A 1291 52.03 -1.22 24.08
C LYS A 1291 50.98 -1.41 22.98
N SER A 1292 49.71 -1.63 23.33
CA SER A 1292 48.66 -1.85 22.35
C SER A 1292 48.43 -0.61 21.47
N ARG A 1293 48.18 -0.83 20.18
CA ARG A 1293 47.82 0.24 19.22
C ARG A 1293 46.31 0.47 19.14
N SER A 1294 45.48 -0.31 19.83
CA SER A 1294 44.01 -0.13 19.81
C SER A 1294 43.55 1.27 20.26
N PRO A 1295 44.12 1.90 21.30
CA PRO A 1295 43.75 3.28 21.64
C PRO A 1295 44.09 4.28 20.54
N ALA A 1296 45.24 4.13 19.87
CA ALA A 1296 45.63 5.01 18.77
C ALA A 1296 44.67 4.85 17.57
N LEU A 1297 44.32 3.60 17.24
CA LEU A 1297 43.35 3.27 16.20
C LEU A 1297 41.99 3.91 16.48
N HIS A 1298 41.34 3.53 17.58
CA HIS A 1298 39.95 3.90 17.83
C HIS A 1298 39.78 5.40 18.10
N ASN A 1299 40.67 6.04 18.86
CA ASN A 1299 40.59 7.49 19.09
C ASN A 1299 40.79 8.29 17.80
N SER A 1300 41.67 7.84 16.90
CA SER A 1300 41.86 8.51 15.61
C SER A 1300 40.61 8.40 14.73
N LEU A 1301 39.98 7.23 14.71
CA LEU A 1301 38.73 7.02 13.96
C LEU A 1301 37.54 7.78 14.58
N PHE A 1302 37.44 7.88 15.90
CA PHE A 1302 36.43 8.73 16.56
C PHE A 1302 36.60 10.20 16.14
N ASN A 1303 37.83 10.72 16.18
CA ASN A 1303 38.10 12.09 15.78
C ASN A 1303 37.79 12.35 14.28
N LEU A 1304 38.21 11.44 13.41
CA LEU A 1304 37.97 11.50 11.96
C LEU A 1304 36.46 11.54 11.64
N THR A 1305 35.69 10.72 12.33
CA THR A 1305 34.24 10.60 12.11
C THR A 1305 33.41 11.65 12.86
N GLY A 1306 34.05 12.48 13.70
CA GLY A 1306 33.42 13.54 14.47
C GLY A 1306 32.69 13.06 15.73
N LEU A 1307 33.00 11.85 16.21
CA LEU A 1307 32.41 11.28 17.43
C LEU A 1307 33.19 11.72 18.69
N PRO A 1308 32.50 11.99 19.80
CA PRO A 1308 33.12 12.50 21.03
C PRO A 1308 33.66 11.41 21.97
N HIS A 1309 33.67 10.15 21.53
CA HIS A 1309 34.01 9.02 22.37
C HIS A 1309 35.51 8.95 22.67
N LYS A 1310 35.87 8.24 23.75
CA LYS A 1310 37.26 8.01 24.15
C LYS A 1310 37.53 6.54 24.34
N TYR A 1311 38.68 6.09 23.85
CA TYR A 1311 39.19 4.74 24.01
C TYR A 1311 40.39 4.72 24.96
N GLY A 1312 40.29 3.97 26.05
CA GLY A 1312 41.32 3.82 27.09
C GLY A 1312 41.79 2.39 27.32
N LEU A 1313 42.83 2.24 28.13
CA LEU A 1313 43.35 0.94 28.57
C LEU A 1313 42.82 0.61 29.98
N VAL A 1314 42.39 -0.62 30.19
CA VAL A 1314 42.08 -1.16 31.53
C VAL A 1314 42.85 -2.47 31.67
N GLU A 1315 44.06 -2.36 32.22
CA GLU A 1315 45.01 -3.47 32.28
C GLU A 1315 44.66 -4.40 33.45
N THR A 1316 44.10 -5.56 33.15
CA THR A 1316 43.63 -6.54 34.14
C THR A 1316 43.68 -7.96 33.59
N ASP A 1317 43.85 -8.93 34.49
CA ASP A 1317 43.76 -10.36 34.24
C ASP A 1317 42.57 -11.01 34.96
N GLN A 1318 41.70 -10.21 35.62
CA GLN A 1318 40.53 -10.67 36.36
C GLN A 1318 39.22 -10.29 35.65
N ALA A 1319 38.33 -11.26 35.43
CA ALA A 1319 37.04 -11.02 34.78
C ALA A 1319 36.09 -10.14 35.63
N ASP A 1320 36.17 -10.21 36.96
CA ASP A 1320 35.30 -9.44 37.86
C ASP A 1320 35.49 -7.93 37.73
N GLU A 1321 36.72 -7.48 37.48
CA GLU A 1321 37.02 -6.06 37.22
C GLU A 1321 36.42 -5.57 35.90
N VAL A 1322 36.29 -6.47 34.91
CA VAL A 1322 35.61 -6.18 33.64
C VAL A 1322 34.11 -6.01 33.87
N ALA A 1323 33.50 -6.86 34.71
CA ALA A 1323 32.06 -6.87 34.96
C ALA A 1323 31.52 -5.52 35.46
N ALA A 1324 32.30 -4.81 36.29
CA ALA A 1324 31.93 -3.50 36.80
C ALA A 1324 31.89 -2.44 35.69
N VAL A 1325 32.94 -2.38 34.85
CA VAL A 1325 33.10 -1.36 33.81
C VAL A 1325 32.09 -1.54 32.67
N ILE A 1326 31.86 -2.77 32.21
CA ILE A 1326 30.99 -3.03 31.04
C ILE A 1326 29.50 -2.72 31.30
N ARG A 1327 29.12 -2.46 32.56
CA ARG A 1327 27.75 -2.11 32.96
C ARG A 1327 27.57 -0.63 33.31
N GLU A 1328 28.62 0.20 33.19
CA GLU A 1328 28.54 1.65 33.42
C GLU A 1328 27.62 2.34 32.40
N PRO A 1329 26.88 3.41 32.78
CA PRO A 1329 25.92 4.09 31.90
C PRO A 1329 26.53 4.63 30.59
N ASP A 1330 27.79 5.04 30.61
CA ASP A 1330 28.51 5.63 29.48
C ASP A 1330 29.29 4.60 28.66
N PHE A 1331 29.29 3.32 29.04
CA PHE A 1331 29.97 2.24 28.31
C PHE A 1331 29.51 2.15 26.85
N GLY A 1332 30.42 2.40 25.91
CA GLY A 1332 30.17 2.37 24.46
C GLY A 1332 30.57 1.04 23.80
N GLY A 1333 31.43 0.25 24.44
CA GLY A 1333 31.95 -1.01 23.91
C GLY A 1333 33.37 -1.27 24.37
N ALA A 1334 33.86 -2.49 24.15
CA ALA A 1334 35.24 -2.82 24.51
C ALA A 1334 35.86 -3.89 23.62
N SER A 1335 37.17 -3.78 23.42
CA SER A 1335 37.98 -4.88 22.91
C SER A 1335 38.48 -5.73 24.08
N VAL A 1336 38.60 -7.03 23.86
CA VAL A 1336 39.11 -7.99 24.84
C VAL A 1336 40.27 -8.76 24.23
N THR A 1337 41.39 -8.78 24.95
CA THR A 1337 42.59 -9.53 24.56
C THR A 1337 43.02 -10.48 25.67
N ILE A 1338 44.17 -11.13 25.49
CA ILE A 1338 44.74 -12.09 26.44
C ILE A 1338 44.84 -11.44 27.84
N PRO A 1339 44.48 -12.14 28.93
CA PRO A 1339 43.97 -13.53 28.97
C PRO A 1339 42.43 -13.69 28.89
N LEU A 1340 41.66 -12.60 28.79
CA LEU A 1340 40.24 -12.56 29.15
C LEU A 1340 39.24 -13.00 28.07
N LYS A 1341 39.69 -13.40 26.87
CA LYS A 1341 38.78 -13.67 25.74
C LYS A 1341 37.75 -14.78 26.00
N LEU A 1342 38.07 -15.74 26.88
CA LEU A 1342 37.12 -16.78 27.32
C LEU A 1342 36.36 -16.32 28.57
N ASP A 1343 37.07 -15.78 29.55
CA ASP A 1343 36.54 -15.48 30.89
C ASP A 1343 35.50 -14.34 30.88
N VAL A 1344 35.47 -13.53 29.82
CA VAL A 1344 34.45 -12.50 29.66
C VAL A 1344 33.11 -13.05 29.19
N MET A 1345 33.08 -14.21 28.52
CA MET A 1345 31.85 -14.75 27.90
C MET A 1345 30.69 -14.92 28.90
N PRO A 1346 30.90 -15.42 30.13
CA PRO A 1346 29.84 -15.57 31.13
C PRO A 1346 29.27 -14.23 31.65
N LEU A 1347 29.96 -13.10 31.43
CA LEU A 1347 29.53 -11.78 31.90
C LEU A 1347 28.55 -11.09 30.93
N LEU A 1348 28.43 -11.63 29.71
CA LEU A 1348 27.65 -11.07 28.61
C LEU A 1348 26.26 -11.68 28.55
N ASP A 1349 25.29 -10.93 28.03
CA ASP A 1349 23.90 -11.38 27.94
C ASP A 1349 23.68 -12.30 26.72
N GLU A 1350 24.45 -12.07 25.66
CA GLU A 1350 24.42 -12.88 24.43
C GLU A 1350 25.83 -13.01 23.84
N VAL A 1351 26.09 -14.09 23.11
CA VAL A 1351 27.32 -14.31 22.34
C VAL A 1351 26.94 -14.69 20.89
N SER A 1352 27.63 -14.10 19.91
CA SER A 1352 27.41 -14.40 18.49
C SER A 1352 27.73 -15.86 18.15
N GLU A 1353 27.12 -16.39 17.09
CA GLU A 1353 27.40 -17.76 16.63
C GLU A 1353 28.88 -17.95 16.27
N SER A 1354 29.53 -16.97 15.64
CA SER A 1354 30.97 -17.03 15.36
C SER A 1354 31.79 -17.09 16.65
N ALA A 1355 31.48 -16.24 17.65
CA ALA A 1355 32.22 -16.24 18.90
C ALA A 1355 31.98 -17.50 19.75
N LYS A 1356 30.78 -18.11 19.68
CA LYS A 1356 30.49 -19.42 20.29
C LYS A 1356 31.32 -20.54 19.68
N VAL A 1357 31.34 -20.66 18.35
CA VAL A 1357 32.13 -21.70 17.65
C VAL A 1357 33.62 -21.49 17.88
N ILE A 1358 34.09 -20.24 17.80
CA ILE A 1358 35.48 -19.90 18.11
C ILE A 1358 35.78 -20.17 19.58
N GLY A 1359 34.80 -20.06 20.50
CA GLY A 1359 35.02 -20.18 21.95
C GLY A 1359 35.88 -19.05 22.50
N ALA A 1360 35.72 -17.83 21.97
CA ALA A 1360 36.43 -16.64 22.43
C ALA A 1360 35.72 -15.36 21.96
N VAL A 1361 35.58 -14.38 22.84
CA VAL A 1361 35.08 -13.03 22.55
C VAL A 1361 36.24 -12.05 22.58
N ASN A 1362 36.37 -11.23 21.53
CA ASN A 1362 37.31 -10.12 21.52
C ASN A 1362 36.62 -8.76 21.45
N THR A 1363 35.29 -8.72 21.31
CA THR A 1363 34.50 -7.50 21.09
C THR A 1363 33.23 -7.56 21.91
N ILE A 1364 33.01 -6.56 22.76
CA ILE A 1364 31.78 -6.38 23.54
C ILE A 1364 31.00 -5.21 22.92
N ILE A 1365 29.72 -5.44 22.63
CA ILE A 1365 28.84 -4.49 21.94
C ILE A 1365 27.61 -4.24 22.81
N PRO A 1366 27.39 -3.01 23.31
CA PRO A 1366 26.13 -2.66 23.95
C PRO A 1366 25.03 -2.49 22.89
N MET A 1367 23.93 -3.22 23.07
CA MET A 1367 22.75 -3.19 22.22
C MET A 1367 21.56 -2.64 23.02
N PRO A 1368 20.74 -1.74 22.45
CA PRO A 1368 19.51 -1.29 23.09
C PRO A 1368 18.50 -2.46 23.20
N LEU A 1369 17.79 -2.56 24.34
CA LEU A 1369 16.56 -3.36 24.41
C LEU A 1369 15.40 -2.49 23.93
N ASP A 1370 14.66 -2.98 22.93
CA ASP A 1370 13.52 -2.27 22.32
C ASP A 1370 12.61 -1.63 23.38
N GLY A 1371 12.49 -0.30 23.32
CA GLY A 1371 11.61 0.48 24.19
C GLY A 1371 12.07 0.68 25.64
N SER A 1372 13.27 0.26 26.03
CA SER A 1372 13.78 0.45 27.40
C SER A 1372 15.13 1.17 27.45
N GLN A 1373 15.40 1.87 28.55
CA GLN A 1373 16.72 2.44 28.86
C GLN A 1373 17.76 1.37 29.24
N LYS A 1374 17.36 0.09 29.40
CA LYS A 1374 18.27 -1.00 29.72
C LYS A 1374 18.98 -1.47 28.44
N ARG A 1375 20.28 -1.76 28.56
CA ARG A 1375 21.12 -2.26 27.47
C ARG A 1375 21.47 -3.72 27.73
N ARG A 1376 21.54 -4.51 26.66
CA ARG A 1376 22.09 -5.86 26.67
C ARG A 1376 23.48 -5.86 26.05
N LEU A 1377 24.36 -6.74 26.50
CA LEU A 1377 25.73 -6.86 26.00
C LEU A 1377 25.86 -8.09 25.11
N LEU A 1378 26.28 -7.87 23.87
CA LEU A 1378 26.62 -8.90 22.90
C LEU A 1378 28.14 -9.09 22.83
N GLY A 1379 28.60 -10.33 22.98
CA GLY A 1379 29.97 -10.74 22.71
C GLY A 1379 30.15 -11.22 21.28
N ASP A 1380 31.13 -10.68 20.57
CA ASP A 1380 31.51 -11.13 19.23
C ASP A 1380 33.03 -11.32 19.09
N ASN A 1381 33.44 -11.88 17.96
CA ASN A 1381 34.82 -12.11 17.59
C ASN A 1381 35.12 -11.48 16.23
N THR A 1382 36.02 -10.50 16.21
CA THR A 1382 36.51 -9.80 15.01
C THR A 1382 37.92 -10.20 14.61
N ASP A 1383 38.61 -11.04 15.40
CA ASP A 1383 39.96 -11.52 15.07
C ASP A 1383 39.92 -12.29 13.74
N TRP A 1384 38.96 -13.21 13.58
CA TRP A 1384 38.81 -14.00 12.36
C TRP A 1384 38.46 -13.13 11.14
N ARG A 1385 37.65 -12.08 11.33
CA ARG A 1385 37.31 -11.13 10.26
C ARG A 1385 38.53 -10.35 9.80
N GLY A 1386 39.36 -9.91 10.75
CA GLY A 1386 40.61 -9.23 10.44
C GLY A 1386 41.57 -10.11 9.64
N MET A 1387 41.68 -11.40 9.99
CA MET A 1387 42.49 -12.36 9.25
C MET A 1387 41.98 -12.56 7.82
N VAL A 1388 40.68 -12.81 7.66
CA VAL A 1388 40.03 -12.96 6.34
C VAL A 1388 40.27 -11.72 5.48
N HIS A 1389 40.02 -10.52 6.03
CA HIS A 1389 40.22 -9.26 5.32
C HIS A 1389 41.67 -9.12 4.81
N CYS A 1390 42.66 -9.43 5.64
CA CYS A 1390 44.06 -9.34 5.24
C CYS A 1390 44.42 -10.35 4.14
N LEU A 1391 43.90 -11.57 4.20
CA LEU A 1391 44.11 -12.59 3.16
C LEU A 1391 43.49 -12.15 1.82
N GLU A 1392 42.24 -11.68 1.85
CA GLU A 1392 41.53 -11.19 0.66
C GLU A 1392 42.25 -9.98 0.05
N SER A 1393 42.77 -9.05 0.88
CA SER A 1393 43.41 -7.81 0.42
C SER A 1393 44.66 -8.02 -0.43
N ILE A 1394 45.35 -9.17 -0.28
CA ILE A 1394 46.54 -9.52 -1.07
C ILE A 1394 46.25 -10.50 -2.22
N GLY A 1395 44.97 -10.79 -2.47
CA GLY A 1395 44.49 -11.60 -3.59
C GLY A 1395 44.32 -13.09 -3.29
N VAL A 1396 44.20 -13.51 -2.03
CA VAL A 1396 43.81 -14.90 -1.70
C VAL A 1396 42.30 -15.04 -1.93
N ALA A 1397 41.89 -15.90 -2.87
CA ALA A 1397 40.47 -16.11 -3.21
C ALA A 1397 39.76 -17.06 -2.24
N SER A 1398 38.47 -16.83 -1.97
CA SER A 1398 37.66 -17.72 -1.14
C SER A 1398 37.40 -19.06 -1.85
N GLU A 1399 37.72 -20.16 -1.19
CA GLU A 1399 37.65 -21.53 -1.74
C GLU A 1399 36.28 -22.18 -1.49
N SER A 1400 35.35 -21.46 -0.86
CA SER A 1400 34.13 -22.04 -0.28
C SER A 1400 33.08 -22.51 -1.29
N THR A 1401 33.29 -22.38 -2.61
CA THR A 1401 32.28 -22.75 -3.61
C THR A 1401 32.85 -23.33 -4.91
N ALA A 1402 32.75 -24.66 -5.06
CA ALA A 1402 32.84 -25.43 -6.32
C ALA A 1402 34.21 -25.54 -7.03
N SER A 1403 35.32 -25.34 -6.33
CA SER A 1403 36.63 -25.83 -6.79
C SER A 1403 36.68 -27.36 -6.62
N THR A 1404 36.92 -28.12 -7.70
CA THR A 1404 37.23 -29.56 -7.63
C THR A 1404 38.60 -29.83 -7.01
N THR A 1405 39.41 -28.79 -6.79
CA THR A 1405 40.73 -28.84 -6.18
C THR A 1405 40.67 -28.34 -4.74
N THR A 1406 40.84 -29.25 -3.79
CA THR A 1406 40.89 -28.95 -2.36
C THR A 1406 42.14 -28.12 -2.03
N ALA A 1407 41.98 -27.02 -1.30
CA ALA A 1407 43.07 -26.17 -0.84
C ALA A 1407 43.24 -26.33 0.67
N SER A 1408 44.47 -26.58 1.13
CA SER A 1408 44.78 -26.73 2.55
C SER A 1408 45.54 -25.53 3.12
N ALA A 1409 45.47 -25.39 4.43
CA ALA A 1409 46.16 -24.35 5.20
C ALA A 1409 46.75 -24.93 6.50
N LEU A 1410 47.64 -24.18 7.13
CA LEU A 1410 48.30 -24.53 8.39
C LEU A 1410 48.07 -23.42 9.43
N VAL A 1411 47.75 -23.80 10.67
CA VAL A 1411 47.76 -22.90 11.82
C VAL A 1411 48.85 -23.34 12.80
N ILE A 1412 49.68 -22.40 13.25
CA ILE A 1412 50.75 -22.65 14.22
C ILE A 1412 50.39 -22.01 15.55
N GLY A 1413 50.35 -22.81 16.61
CA GLY A 1413 50.04 -22.39 17.98
C GLY A 1413 48.85 -23.13 18.59
N SER A 1414 48.51 -22.80 19.84
CA SER A 1414 47.47 -23.48 20.61
C SER A 1414 46.66 -22.57 21.55
N GLY A 1415 46.64 -21.26 21.29
CA GLY A 1415 45.97 -20.26 22.11
C GLY A 1415 44.57 -19.88 21.61
N GLY A 1416 43.91 -18.91 22.27
CA GLY A 1416 42.61 -18.39 21.83
C GLY A 1416 42.63 -17.81 20.39
N THR A 1417 43.74 -17.18 19.99
CA THR A 1417 43.93 -16.68 18.62
C THR A 1417 43.98 -17.81 17.59
N THR A 1418 44.50 -18.98 17.95
CA THR A 1418 44.54 -20.18 17.10
C THR A 1418 43.12 -20.62 16.73
N ARG A 1419 42.18 -20.53 17.67
CA ARG A 1419 40.77 -20.87 17.46
C ARG A 1419 40.12 -19.92 16.42
N ALA A 1420 40.40 -18.63 16.53
CA ALA A 1420 39.93 -17.65 15.54
C ALA A 1420 40.57 -17.86 14.15
N ALA A 1421 41.85 -18.26 14.09
CA ALA A 1421 42.54 -18.58 12.84
C ALA A 1421 41.94 -19.81 12.12
N ILE A 1422 41.61 -20.85 12.89
CA ILE A 1422 40.88 -22.02 12.36
C ILE A 1422 39.55 -21.59 11.74
N PHE A 1423 38.78 -20.76 12.46
CA PHE A 1423 37.49 -20.25 11.97
C PHE A 1423 37.65 -19.36 10.73
N ALA A 1424 38.69 -18.51 10.70
CA ALA A 1424 39.00 -17.68 9.54
C ALA A 1424 39.27 -18.54 8.29
N LEU A 1425 40.14 -19.55 8.41
CA LEU A 1425 40.50 -20.43 7.30
C LEU A 1425 39.31 -21.25 6.80
N LYS A 1426 38.52 -21.82 7.71
CA LYS A 1426 37.29 -22.55 7.34
C LYS A 1426 36.28 -21.64 6.65
N SER A 1427 36.08 -20.43 7.18
CA SER A 1427 35.18 -19.43 6.57
C SER A 1427 35.67 -18.99 5.19
N HIS A 1428 36.98 -19.04 4.95
CA HIS A 1428 37.63 -18.77 3.67
C HIS A 1428 37.71 -20.01 2.74
N GLY A 1429 37.15 -21.15 3.16
CA GLY A 1429 37.00 -22.37 2.35
C GLY A 1429 38.13 -23.40 2.42
N TYR A 1430 39.12 -23.23 3.30
CA TYR A 1430 40.23 -24.18 3.41
C TYR A 1430 39.82 -25.51 4.09
N HIS A 1431 40.19 -26.64 3.48
CA HIS A 1431 40.16 -27.97 4.09
C HIS A 1431 41.12 -28.94 3.35
N PRO A 1432 41.87 -29.81 4.07
CA PRO A 1432 42.01 -29.86 5.53
C PRO A 1432 42.74 -28.63 6.09
N ILE A 1433 42.54 -28.35 7.38
CA ILE A 1433 43.30 -27.34 8.13
C ILE A 1433 44.27 -28.08 9.04
N TYR A 1434 45.56 -27.98 8.73
CA TYR A 1434 46.63 -28.56 9.52
C TYR A 1434 46.92 -27.70 10.75
N MET A 1435 47.29 -28.33 11.86
CA MET A 1435 47.61 -27.66 13.12
C MET A 1435 48.98 -28.11 13.63
N LEU A 1436 49.79 -27.16 14.08
CA LEU A 1436 51.13 -27.41 14.60
C LEU A 1436 51.35 -26.63 15.89
N ALA A 1437 51.75 -27.30 16.97
CA ALA A 1437 52.05 -26.66 18.26
C ALA A 1437 53.12 -27.44 19.02
N ARG A 1438 53.65 -26.85 20.11
CA ARG A 1438 54.64 -27.51 20.99
C ARG A 1438 54.10 -28.74 21.71
N ASN A 1439 52.80 -28.74 22.01
CA ASN A 1439 52.14 -29.78 22.79
C ASN A 1439 50.97 -30.36 22.00
N GLU A 1440 51.12 -31.62 21.60
CA GLU A 1440 50.13 -32.37 20.82
C GLU A 1440 48.78 -32.50 21.55
N GLN A 1441 48.79 -32.65 22.88
CA GLN A 1441 47.57 -32.74 23.68
C GLN A 1441 46.75 -31.44 23.66
N SER A 1442 47.42 -30.30 23.49
CA SER A 1442 46.74 -29.02 23.31
C SER A 1442 46.03 -28.94 21.95
N LEU A 1443 46.61 -29.53 20.90
CA LEU A 1443 45.98 -29.61 19.58
C LEU A 1443 44.73 -30.48 19.62
N GLU A 1444 44.77 -31.60 20.36
CA GLU A 1444 43.62 -32.50 20.45
C GLU A 1444 42.44 -31.85 21.18
N THR A 1445 42.72 -31.03 22.19
CA THR A 1445 41.70 -30.22 22.89
C THR A 1445 41.05 -29.21 21.94
N ILE A 1446 41.84 -28.54 21.10
CA ILE A 1446 41.32 -27.62 20.07
C ILE A 1446 40.48 -28.41 19.07
N ARG A 1447 41.00 -29.53 18.55
CA ARG A 1447 40.31 -30.40 17.60
C ARG A 1447 38.93 -30.82 18.07
N ALA A 1448 38.84 -31.30 19.31
CA ALA A 1448 37.59 -31.77 19.92
C ALA A 1448 36.55 -30.65 20.15
N SER A 1449 36.98 -29.39 20.15
CA SER A 1449 36.11 -28.24 20.41
C SER A 1449 35.52 -27.59 19.16
N PHE A 1450 35.89 -28.04 17.96
CA PHE A 1450 35.33 -27.58 16.69
C PHE A 1450 34.43 -28.67 16.07
N PRO A 1451 33.45 -28.28 15.25
CA PRO A 1451 32.68 -29.23 14.44
C PRO A 1451 33.58 -30.10 13.56
N THR A 1452 33.18 -31.37 13.34
CA THR A 1452 33.96 -32.34 12.58
C THR A 1452 34.17 -31.97 11.12
N ASP A 1453 33.29 -31.14 10.54
CA ASP A 1453 33.39 -30.68 9.14
C ASP A 1453 34.54 -29.67 8.92
N PHE A 1454 35.22 -29.19 9.97
CA PHE A 1454 36.40 -28.33 9.85
C PHE A 1454 37.66 -29.10 9.40
N ASP A 1455 37.65 -30.44 9.41
CA ASP A 1455 38.75 -31.31 8.97
C ASP A 1455 40.14 -30.88 9.53
N LEU A 1456 40.20 -30.79 10.86
CA LEU A 1456 41.38 -30.40 11.61
C LEU A 1456 42.34 -31.58 11.79
N ARG A 1457 43.60 -31.42 11.37
CA ARG A 1457 44.62 -32.49 11.41
C ARG A 1457 45.90 -32.00 12.09
N ALA A 1458 46.33 -32.66 13.16
CA ALA A 1458 47.59 -32.34 13.83
C ALA A 1458 48.80 -32.80 12.98
N LEU A 1459 49.89 -32.03 13.02
CA LEU A 1459 51.20 -32.40 12.49
C LEU A 1459 52.15 -32.71 13.64
N GLY A 1460 52.62 -33.96 13.72
CA GLY A 1460 53.53 -34.43 14.77
C GLY A 1460 55.01 -34.06 14.54
N GLY A 1461 55.40 -33.69 13.31
CA GLY A 1461 56.76 -33.27 13.01
C GLY A 1461 57.10 -33.18 11.51
N PRO A 1462 58.39 -33.00 11.16
CA PRO A 1462 58.83 -32.72 9.79
C PRO A 1462 58.55 -33.87 8.81
N ALA A 1463 58.61 -35.12 9.27
CA ALA A 1463 58.42 -36.30 8.43
C ALA A 1463 56.99 -36.40 7.87
N GLU A 1464 55.98 -35.99 8.65
CA GLU A 1464 54.58 -36.05 8.25
C GLU A 1464 54.25 -35.04 7.14
N VAL A 1465 55.03 -33.97 7.00
CA VAL A 1465 54.84 -32.95 5.95
C VAL A 1465 54.98 -33.56 4.55
N PHE A 1466 55.88 -34.53 4.37
CA PHE A 1466 56.07 -35.22 3.09
C PHE A 1466 54.93 -36.19 2.74
N THR A 1467 54.04 -36.48 3.70
CA THR A 1467 52.89 -37.38 3.52
C THR A 1467 51.57 -36.63 3.33
N LEU A 1468 51.59 -35.30 3.30
CA LEU A 1468 50.38 -34.50 3.18
C LEU A 1468 49.74 -34.69 1.79
N ALA A 1469 48.45 -35.03 1.79
CA ALA A 1469 47.68 -35.16 0.55
C ALA A 1469 47.59 -33.84 -0.23
N VAL A 1470 47.55 -32.70 0.48
CA VAL A 1470 47.51 -31.36 -0.11
C VAL A 1470 48.42 -30.45 0.70
N ALA A 1471 49.43 -29.88 0.06
CA ALA A 1471 50.38 -28.98 0.72
C ALA A 1471 49.73 -27.63 1.12
N PRO A 1472 50.00 -27.10 2.33
CA PRO A 1472 49.45 -25.83 2.77
C PRO A 1472 49.87 -24.67 1.85
N THR A 1473 48.90 -23.85 1.47
CA THR A 1473 49.11 -22.61 0.70
C THR A 1473 49.04 -21.36 1.58
N VAL A 1474 48.37 -21.46 2.73
CA VAL A 1474 48.29 -20.40 3.74
C VAL A 1474 48.80 -20.92 5.08
N VAL A 1475 49.62 -20.14 5.77
CA VAL A 1475 50.08 -20.39 7.13
C VAL A 1475 49.63 -19.23 8.02
N ILE A 1476 48.95 -19.51 9.13
CA ILE A 1476 48.66 -18.51 10.16
C ILE A 1476 49.47 -18.83 11.42
N SER A 1477 50.46 -17.99 11.73
CA SER A 1477 51.26 -18.08 12.94
C SER A 1477 50.58 -17.32 14.08
N THR A 1478 50.33 -18.02 15.19
CA THR A 1478 49.73 -17.47 16.42
C THR A 1478 50.66 -17.56 17.63
N ILE A 1479 51.92 -17.96 17.40
CA ILE A 1479 52.92 -18.08 18.47
C ILE A 1479 53.49 -16.69 18.83
N PRO A 1480 53.83 -16.45 20.10
CA PRO A 1480 54.50 -15.21 20.50
C PRO A 1480 55.88 -15.08 19.83
N ALA A 1481 56.24 -13.86 19.42
CA ALA A 1481 57.55 -13.56 18.81
C ALA A 1481 58.58 -12.99 19.82
N ASP A 1482 58.19 -12.85 21.09
CA ASP A 1482 59.06 -12.43 22.19
C ASP A 1482 59.97 -13.55 22.71
N LYS A 1483 59.72 -14.80 22.25
CA LYS A 1483 60.51 -15.98 22.58
C LYS A 1483 61.03 -16.66 21.31
N PRO A 1484 62.23 -17.27 21.35
CA PRO A 1484 62.72 -18.06 20.23
C PRO A 1484 61.76 -19.21 19.92
N MET A 1485 61.54 -19.46 18.62
CA MET A 1485 60.69 -20.56 18.14
C MET A 1485 61.26 -21.90 18.59
N ASP A 1486 60.40 -22.82 19.02
CA ASP A 1486 60.83 -24.17 19.39
C ASP A 1486 61.52 -24.85 18.19
N PRO A 1487 62.66 -25.55 18.39
CA PRO A 1487 63.39 -26.20 17.30
C PRO A 1487 62.50 -27.13 16.45
N SER A 1488 61.61 -27.89 17.09
CA SER A 1488 60.72 -28.83 16.39
C SER A 1488 59.69 -28.11 15.51
N LEU A 1489 59.12 -27.00 16.02
CA LEU A 1489 58.22 -26.12 15.29
C LEU A 1489 58.91 -25.49 14.09
N ARG A 1490 60.12 -24.99 14.31
CA ARG A 1490 60.93 -24.34 13.28
C ARG A 1490 61.27 -25.30 12.14
N GLU A 1491 61.78 -26.49 12.47
CA GLU A 1491 62.16 -27.50 11.48
C GLU A 1491 60.95 -27.94 10.65
N THR A 1492 59.82 -28.21 11.30
CA THR A 1492 58.58 -28.58 10.61
C THR A 1492 58.09 -27.45 9.69
N LEU A 1493 58.12 -26.20 10.17
CA LEU A 1493 57.74 -25.03 9.37
C LEU A 1493 58.66 -24.83 8.16
N GLU A 1494 59.97 -24.97 8.33
CA GLU A 1494 60.94 -24.87 7.22
C GLU A 1494 60.66 -25.92 6.13
N VAL A 1495 60.27 -27.14 6.49
CA VAL A 1495 59.86 -28.17 5.53
C VAL A 1495 58.55 -27.81 4.83
N VAL A 1496 57.54 -27.30 5.54
CA VAL A 1496 56.27 -26.83 4.94
C VAL A 1496 56.50 -25.68 3.96
N LEU A 1497 57.33 -24.71 4.33
CA LEU A 1497 57.61 -23.54 3.49
C LEU A 1497 58.34 -23.93 2.18
N LYS A 1498 59.19 -24.97 2.23
CA LYS A 1498 59.93 -25.49 1.07
C LYS A 1498 59.16 -26.55 0.26
N SER A 1499 57.99 -27.02 0.74
CA SER A 1499 57.25 -28.08 0.06
C SER A 1499 56.79 -27.65 -1.34
N PRO A 1500 56.94 -28.48 -2.38
CA PRO A 1500 56.45 -28.17 -3.72
C PRO A 1500 54.90 -28.16 -3.73
N VAL A 1501 54.31 -27.22 -4.48
CA VAL A 1501 52.86 -27.13 -4.69
C VAL A 1501 52.60 -27.28 -6.19
N SER A 1502 51.60 -28.07 -6.57
CA SER A 1502 51.32 -28.46 -7.96
C SER A 1502 50.80 -27.35 -8.87
N GLU A 1503 50.43 -26.19 -8.32
CA GLU A 1503 49.84 -25.06 -9.05
C GLU A 1503 50.51 -23.73 -8.67
N GLN A 1504 50.53 -22.76 -9.59
CA GLN A 1504 50.98 -21.38 -9.37
C GLN A 1504 50.00 -20.62 -8.44
N ARG A 1505 49.87 -21.06 -7.19
CA ARG A 1505 49.09 -20.36 -6.16
C ARG A 1505 50.01 -19.48 -5.33
N THR A 1506 49.58 -18.25 -5.06
CA THR A 1506 50.26 -17.34 -4.13
C THR A 1506 50.27 -17.98 -2.74
N ARG A 1507 51.46 -18.23 -2.19
CA ARG A 1507 51.61 -18.78 -0.84
C ARG A 1507 51.79 -17.64 0.17
N VAL A 1508 51.08 -17.72 1.29
CA VAL A 1508 50.99 -16.62 2.26
C VAL A 1508 51.23 -17.09 3.69
N LEU A 1509 52.12 -16.41 4.42
CA LEU A 1509 52.22 -16.51 5.87
C LEU A 1509 51.65 -15.25 6.51
N LEU A 1510 50.61 -15.41 7.33
CA LEU A 1510 50.03 -14.35 8.14
C LEU A 1510 50.49 -14.53 9.59
N GLU A 1511 51.18 -13.52 10.11
CA GLU A 1511 51.68 -13.50 11.47
C GLU A 1511 50.70 -12.75 12.37
N MET A 1512 50.42 -13.25 13.58
CA MET A 1512 49.59 -12.56 14.55
C MET A 1512 50.39 -11.73 15.56
N ALA A 1513 51.64 -12.10 15.82
CA ALA A 1513 52.54 -11.28 16.62
C ALA A 1513 52.98 -10.04 15.85
N TYR A 1514 52.76 -8.85 16.40
CA TYR A 1514 53.14 -7.57 15.77
C TYR A 1514 54.38 -6.92 16.41
N GLN A 1515 55.00 -7.58 17.40
CA GLN A 1515 56.24 -7.13 18.03
C GLN A 1515 57.26 -8.28 18.09
N PRO A 1516 58.40 -8.18 17.37
CA PRO A 1516 58.74 -7.13 16.38
C PRO A 1516 57.84 -7.19 15.13
N ARG A 1517 57.83 -6.13 14.30
CA ARG A 1517 57.01 -6.06 13.06
C ARG A 1517 57.34 -7.19 12.07
N HIS A 1518 58.62 -7.57 11.95
CA HIS A 1518 59.09 -8.74 11.18
C HIS A 1518 59.60 -9.82 12.12
N THR A 1519 58.83 -10.91 12.23
CA THR A 1519 59.15 -12.04 13.13
C THR A 1519 60.14 -13.01 12.49
N ALA A 1520 60.58 -14.01 13.27
CA ALA A 1520 61.42 -15.09 12.74
C ALA A 1520 60.64 -15.98 11.74
N ALA A 1521 59.34 -16.22 11.98
CA ALA A 1521 58.49 -16.99 11.08
C ALA A 1521 58.32 -16.30 9.71
N MET A 1522 58.11 -14.98 9.73
CA MET A 1522 58.03 -14.18 8.49
C MET A 1522 59.33 -14.25 7.68
N ARG A 1523 60.49 -14.11 8.34
CA ARG A 1523 61.79 -14.22 7.65
C ARG A 1523 61.96 -15.58 6.97
N LEU A 1524 61.63 -16.67 7.66
CA LEU A 1524 61.67 -18.02 7.06
C LEU A 1524 60.77 -18.15 5.83
N ALA A 1525 59.59 -17.54 5.86
CA ALA A 1525 58.63 -17.57 4.77
C ALA A 1525 59.10 -16.71 3.58
N GLU A 1526 59.58 -15.49 3.84
CA GLU A 1526 60.16 -14.59 2.83
C GLU A 1526 61.36 -15.25 2.12
N ASP A 1527 62.26 -15.88 2.88
CA ASP A 1527 63.41 -16.62 2.34
C ASP A 1527 62.98 -17.81 1.45
N ALA A 1528 61.80 -18.38 1.72
CA ALA A 1528 61.20 -19.44 0.92
C ALA A 1528 60.29 -18.94 -0.23
N GLY A 1529 60.24 -17.62 -0.47
CA GLY A 1529 59.46 -17.00 -1.54
C GLY A 1529 57.96 -16.85 -1.25
N TRP A 1530 57.53 -16.97 0.00
CA TRP A 1530 56.15 -16.71 0.41
C TRP A 1530 55.92 -15.22 0.64
N ARG A 1531 54.67 -14.76 0.43
CA ARG A 1531 54.25 -13.43 0.89
C ARG A 1531 53.98 -13.44 2.38
N THR A 1532 54.34 -12.37 3.07
CA THR A 1532 54.10 -12.23 4.51
C THR A 1532 53.12 -11.09 4.82
N ILE A 1533 52.23 -11.32 5.78
CA ILE A 1533 51.33 -10.31 6.32
C ILE A 1533 51.72 -10.08 7.79
N PRO A 1534 52.23 -8.89 8.16
CA PRO A 1534 52.55 -8.56 9.55
C PRO A 1534 51.31 -8.49 10.45
N GLY A 1535 51.45 -8.87 11.72
CA GLY A 1535 50.32 -8.85 12.67
C GLY A 1535 49.72 -7.46 12.95
N ALA A 1536 50.46 -6.39 12.67
CA ALA A 1536 49.93 -5.02 12.75
C ALA A 1536 48.77 -4.81 11.76
N GLU A 1537 48.80 -5.45 10.60
CA GLU A 1537 47.74 -5.38 9.58
C GLU A 1537 46.46 -6.03 10.08
N VAL A 1538 46.59 -7.19 10.74
CA VAL A 1538 45.45 -7.88 11.34
C VAL A 1538 44.89 -7.09 12.52
N LEU A 1539 45.75 -6.45 13.32
CA LEU A 1539 45.32 -5.56 14.41
C LEU A 1539 44.50 -4.40 13.88
N ALA A 1540 44.91 -3.77 12.77
CA ALA A 1540 44.15 -2.74 12.09
C ALA A 1540 42.80 -3.29 11.60
N ALA A 1541 42.79 -4.46 10.94
CA ALA A 1541 41.58 -5.01 10.34
C ALA A 1541 40.55 -5.48 11.36
N GLN A 1542 40.98 -6.17 12.43
CA GLN A 1542 40.05 -6.56 13.51
C GLN A 1542 39.46 -5.33 14.20
N GLY A 1543 40.27 -4.31 14.47
CA GLY A 1543 39.83 -3.11 15.17
C GLY A 1543 38.94 -2.24 14.27
N TRP A 1544 39.21 -2.22 12.97
CA TRP A 1544 38.35 -1.61 11.97
C TRP A 1544 36.94 -2.20 11.99
N HIS A 1545 36.82 -3.54 12.08
CA HIS A 1545 35.52 -4.19 12.25
C HIS A 1545 34.85 -3.90 13.59
N GLN A 1546 35.61 -3.80 14.68
CA GLN A 1546 35.06 -3.39 15.98
C GLN A 1546 34.43 -2.00 15.91
N PHE A 1547 35.16 -1.04 15.31
CA PHE A 1547 34.68 0.32 15.13
C PHE A 1547 33.35 0.36 14.34
N GLN A 1548 33.24 -0.42 13.27
CA GLN A 1548 32.01 -0.56 12.50
C GLN A 1548 30.85 -1.08 13.36
N MET A 1549 31.11 -2.09 14.18
CA MET A 1549 30.08 -2.72 15.02
C MET A 1549 29.58 -1.79 16.12
N TRP A 1550 30.45 -0.95 16.70
CA TRP A 1550 30.07 -0.02 17.75
C TRP A 1550 29.36 1.24 17.22
N THR A 1551 29.85 1.78 16.11
CA THR A 1551 29.42 3.11 15.63
C THR A 1551 28.43 3.03 14.47
N GLY A 1552 28.36 1.90 13.77
CA GLY A 1552 27.65 1.77 12.51
C GLY A 1552 28.28 2.58 11.36
N ILE A 1553 29.54 3.03 11.51
CA ILE A 1553 30.29 3.80 10.52
C ILE A 1553 31.42 2.94 9.96
N THR A 1554 31.57 2.94 8.64
CA THR A 1554 32.67 2.28 7.93
C THR A 1554 33.69 3.31 7.46
N PRO A 1555 34.76 3.59 8.23
CA PRO A 1555 35.89 4.40 7.73
C PRO A 1555 36.68 3.62 6.68
N ARG A 1556 37.60 4.26 5.95
CA ARG A 1556 38.47 3.50 5.04
C ARG A 1556 39.44 2.65 5.85
N PHE A 1557 39.73 1.45 5.35
CA PHE A 1557 40.70 0.57 6.00
C PHE A 1557 42.10 1.22 6.07
N ILE A 1558 42.49 1.99 5.06
CA ILE A 1558 43.77 2.70 5.04
C ILE A 1558 43.92 3.70 6.20
N ASP A 1559 42.84 4.33 6.64
CA ASP A 1559 42.87 5.27 7.78
C ASP A 1559 43.10 4.53 9.10
N ALA A 1560 42.50 3.33 9.24
CA ALA A 1560 42.75 2.44 10.37
C ALA A 1560 44.19 1.89 10.36
N GLN A 1561 44.68 1.50 9.20
CA GLN A 1561 46.04 1.01 9.00
C GLN A 1561 47.08 2.09 9.36
N ALA A 1562 46.91 3.32 8.86
CA ALA A 1562 47.75 4.47 9.18
C ALA A 1562 47.78 4.75 10.70
N ALA A 1563 46.62 4.73 11.36
CA ALA A 1563 46.52 4.93 12.81
C ALA A 1563 47.33 3.89 13.60
N VAL A 1564 47.29 2.62 13.18
CA VAL A 1564 48.05 1.54 13.81
C VAL A 1564 49.54 1.68 13.55
N ASN A 1565 49.94 2.01 12.32
CA ASN A 1565 51.35 2.19 11.95
C ASN A 1565 51.99 3.45 12.55
N GLY A 1566 51.17 4.43 12.96
CA GLY A 1566 51.65 5.72 13.47
C GLY A 1566 51.93 6.74 12.38
N ASP A 1567 51.39 6.51 11.18
CA ASP A 1567 51.44 7.46 10.07
C ASP A 1567 50.41 8.58 10.33
N GLU A 1568 50.74 9.83 9.98
CA GLU A 1568 49.78 10.94 10.10
C GLU A 1568 48.58 10.68 9.18
N ILE A 1569 47.40 10.54 9.77
CA ILE A 1569 46.14 10.49 9.03
C ILE A 1569 45.89 11.91 8.50
N PRO A 1570 45.66 12.12 7.19
CA PRO A 1570 45.35 13.44 6.66
C PRO A 1570 44.06 13.96 7.30
N THR A 1571 44.19 14.83 8.32
CA THR A 1571 43.04 15.52 8.91
C THR A 1571 42.69 16.68 7.99
N SER A 1572 41.57 16.56 7.27
CA SER A 1572 40.99 17.67 6.51
C SER A 1572 40.40 18.69 7.48
N THR A 1573 41.25 19.51 8.07
CA THR A 1573 40.89 20.74 8.79
C THR A 1573 41.92 21.80 8.43
N ASP A 1574 41.78 22.31 7.21
CA ASP A 1574 41.92 23.73 6.86
C ASP A 1574 40.74 24.10 5.94
#